data_AF-A0A928H9D6-F1
#
_entry.id   AF-A0A928H9D6-F1
#
_cell.length_a   1.000
_cell.length_b   1.000
_cell.length_c   1.000
_cell.angle_alpha   90.00
_cell.angle_beta   90.00
_cell.angle_gamma   90.00
#
_symmetry.space_group_name_H-M   'P 1'
#
loop_
_entity.id
_entity.type
_entity.pdbx_description
1 polymer ?
#
loop_
_entity_poly.entity_id
_entity_poly.type
_entity_poly.pdbx_seq_one_letter_code
_entity_poly.pdbx_strand_id
1 'polypeptide(L)'
;MFLRLFFLGATSVVLSASSFAASKFILHGWDLSDTPPDVVAANIDKFSGMPVDGITLHVPPTIQRDGSTIHYRSIMQDPPWMYESLERYEPSLKKIAAHPAIKESFLTCLWLYNHGNRLDWRDDAQWRRFAGNMRMFARLAKRCGQKGLFIDAEDYSKERQFYRLPHEPPYAECARLARQRGREVFSAVFEEFPDAVVLSFWFFSACRSALGMDDPAAAVSEAGQLWPHFINGMLEAMPMSATLVDGDECAYKYDSRIAFNDGAIKQVMRSIPLVAPENRDKFRARMRVGFGQYIDMYVNDKKPGSSWYFGPEGGSRLEHFRRNLSDAAHTAEYVWIYGEKLSWVEWKDDSSVKIRRRYSRKKTWESALPGLSDVLAELRDPIGAAVAKAKQLRSDGCENLYPVNVRKKWTWFDKKKSGGTFTAVAGRDSSLSTVEATGVENGAWHVPMDSVREGDAYVVDLWIQGECDGYAEVIWRTGKAPFNWKLGRFPIPVSEQCKDGRRRCTRILHVPVGVDGLMFRINAERMTPGSKASFEDIGIFKIKPPPRPPRPLFENGGSCWYIAVPDGAPRPVLYAASELADVVHRISGAELKTISVKEAPKTNVVRLVQDGNSLADSFSVDTAPGKIELKGSSPRAVLFAVYAFLRDRLGARWYWPGKDGEFLPRLSVWDVEKWHKEYRPFFGYREMSICGIPGHRHEDTERWFPKVFLNCGLNTPKLREEIGLVVRAHGHSVSLPENMKLRESLFSSHPEWFSMINGKRDIKGIAGCWSNEGYFNYVVDKLCADITKNKASIAYYCTADIIPRCECEQCTRNPDKSARWWNYYARIIKSVRKRIPNVRFAGLAYQEYRSVPGVSVEDVDFVEYCHYNRCYFHPLDNGACEMNVNSMKEFRKWGEKAPLSFYGYEFDVFKQPMYLPLWNVFADEMKVYRKMGLKRVKTEYPVNMHRLMSKKDPLPKSGILQYASRLSAYAWATLAFDPDIAPESIVDDFCRNVYGKGSRHMVRYHKLWADAWGTSPKHMTYFFNAPRNFADKLMSKDLEKRMGECLSLAAKAAKGDARALSEIALDSECFKVWSVAAEEARKGGMVHNLDFRSGDDAFNTVGWLESRARVGKAQPTRFKLYRTEKALRILAECTEADIAKLDRGTAKNDAHNWESPTIEMFLDVGDGSSMQFAVTPAGGVWDAKNGNVAWNAGVSVRPSINGDQWQLDMTIPYKGLGRMPVKGERWKLMIIRNADKLSGFKSCGWPINAHRDYSSAATLVFK
;
A
#
# COMPACT_ATOMS: atom_id res chain seq x y z
N MET A 1 30.15 -45.35 43.27
CA MET A 1 31.04 -46.18 42.45
C MET A 1 30.28 -46.85 41.28
N PHE A 2 29.44 -46.10 40.55
CA PHE A 2 28.60 -46.62 39.44
C PHE A 2 28.66 -45.72 38.17
N LEU A 3 29.54 -44.72 38.14
CA LEU A 3 29.64 -43.74 37.03
C LEU A 3 30.95 -43.82 36.22
N ARG A 4 31.75 -44.88 36.39
CA ARG A 4 33.04 -45.05 35.67
C ARG A 4 33.08 -46.17 34.62
N LEU A 5 31.96 -46.88 34.37
CA LEU A 5 31.90 -47.99 33.40
C LEU A 5 31.31 -47.63 32.02
N PHE A 6 30.84 -46.39 31.81
CA PHE A 6 30.24 -45.98 30.52
C PHE A 6 31.24 -45.42 29.48
N PHE A 7 32.50 -45.20 29.85
CA PHE A 7 33.49 -44.54 28.98
C PHE A 7 34.47 -45.47 28.24
N LEU A 8 34.37 -46.79 28.41
CA LEU A 8 35.30 -47.76 27.81
C LEU A 8 34.67 -48.74 26.80
N GLY A 9 33.39 -48.56 26.44
CA GLY A 9 32.67 -49.44 25.49
C GLY A 9 32.40 -48.85 24.10
N ALA A 10 32.89 -47.65 23.77
CA ALA A 10 32.46 -46.88 22.59
C ALA A 10 33.48 -46.81 21.44
N THR A 11 34.47 -47.71 21.38
CA THR A 11 35.53 -47.69 20.35
C THR A 11 35.62 -48.93 19.44
N SER A 12 34.59 -49.78 19.39
CA SER A 12 34.60 -50.95 18.48
C SER A 12 33.25 -51.35 17.86
N VAL A 13 32.27 -50.44 17.80
CA VAL A 13 31.05 -50.66 17.01
C VAL A 13 30.85 -49.49 16.04
N VAL A 14 31.74 -49.40 15.05
CA VAL A 14 31.42 -48.84 13.74
C VAL A 14 31.65 -50.00 12.77
N LEU A 15 30.64 -50.28 11.95
CA LEU A 15 30.51 -51.42 11.01
C LEU A 15 29.78 -52.66 11.58
N SER A 16 28.64 -52.46 12.20
CA SER A 16 27.44 -53.11 11.68
C SER A 16 26.37 -52.05 11.50
N ALA A 17 25.93 -51.87 10.25
CA ALA A 17 24.71 -51.14 9.95
C ALA A 17 23.56 -51.96 10.52
N SER A 18 23.28 -51.82 11.81
CA SER A 18 22.03 -52.27 12.40
C SER A 18 20.92 -51.41 11.79
N SER A 19 20.14 -52.04 10.92
CA SER A 19 19.00 -51.47 10.23
C SER A 19 18.01 -50.86 11.22
N PHE A 20 18.03 -49.55 11.39
CA PHE A 20 16.77 -48.84 11.62
C PHE A 20 15.95 -49.07 10.35
N ALA A 21 14.76 -49.65 10.49
CA ALA A 21 13.86 -49.82 9.36
C ALA A 21 13.61 -48.43 8.73
N ALA A 22 13.76 -48.32 7.41
CA ALA A 22 13.51 -47.07 6.71
C ALA A 22 12.06 -46.61 6.97
N SER A 23 11.89 -45.32 7.28
CA SER A 23 10.57 -44.74 7.49
C SER A 23 9.73 -44.83 6.22
N LYS A 24 8.44 -45.02 6.40
CA LYS A 24 7.47 -45.11 5.32
C LYS A 24 6.75 -43.79 5.15
N PHE A 25 6.79 -43.24 3.95
CA PHE A 25 6.07 -42.01 3.61
C PHE A 25 4.69 -42.34 3.03
N ILE A 26 3.64 -41.85 3.71
CA ILE A 26 2.24 -42.09 3.34
C ILE A 26 1.61 -40.76 2.91
N LEU A 27 1.11 -40.68 1.67
CA LEU A 27 0.39 -39.48 1.22
C LEU A 27 -1.05 -39.48 1.75
N HIS A 28 -1.45 -38.35 2.30
CA HIS A 28 -2.81 -38.07 2.76
C HIS A 28 -3.24 -36.68 2.31
N GLY A 29 -4.53 -36.47 2.10
CA GLY A 29 -5.04 -35.18 1.67
C GLY A 29 -6.46 -35.23 1.15
N TRP A 30 -7.13 -34.07 1.11
CA TRP A 30 -8.50 -34.00 0.63
C TRP A 30 -8.65 -34.43 -0.83
N ASP A 31 -7.60 -34.32 -1.65
CA ASP A 31 -7.65 -34.80 -3.04
C ASP A 31 -7.71 -36.33 -3.13
N LEU A 32 -6.98 -37.05 -2.28
CA LEU A 32 -7.07 -38.51 -2.17
C LEU A 32 -8.35 -38.94 -1.44
N SER A 33 -8.76 -38.20 -0.41
CA SER A 33 -9.93 -38.53 0.40
C SER A 33 -11.27 -38.29 -0.30
N ASP A 34 -11.38 -37.26 -1.13
CA ASP A 34 -12.59 -36.98 -1.91
C ASP A 34 -12.63 -37.77 -3.24
N THR A 35 -11.60 -38.56 -3.57
CA THR A 35 -11.50 -39.31 -4.84
C THR A 35 -11.84 -40.80 -4.64
N PRO A 36 -12.85 -41.35 -5.33
CA PRO A 36 -13.20 -42.76 -5.22
C PRO A 36 -12.06 -43.70 -5.68
N PRO A 37 -11.94 -44.91 -5.09
CA PRO A 37 -10.89 -45.87 -5.46
C PRO A 37 -10.81 -46.20 -6.96
N ASP A 38 -11.95 -46.24 -7.64
CA ASP A 38 -12.03 -46.53 -9.09
C ASP A 38 -11.22 -45.52 -9.92
N VAL A 39 -11.24 -44.25 -9.49
CA VAL A 39 -10.58 -43.14 -10.19
C VAL A 39 -9.09 -43.10 -9.88
N VAL A 40 -8.72 -43.44 -8.64
CA VAL A 40 -7.32 -43.64 -8.26
C VAL A 40 -6.71 -44.80 -9.06
N ALA A 41 -7.42 -45.92 -9.17
CA ALA A 41 -7.00 -47.09 -9.94
C ALA A 41 -6.88 -46.79 -11.46
N ALA A 42 -7.74 -45.91 -12.00
CA ALA A 42 -7.65 -45.45 -13.39
C ALA A 42 -6.45 -44.50 -13.66
N ASN A 43 -5.94 -43.81 -12.63
CA ASN A 43 -4.79 -42.90 -12.72
C ASN A 43 -3.52 -43.46 -12.06
N ILE A 44 -3.47 -44.78 -11.81
CA ILE A 44 -2.42 -45.41 -11.02
C ILE A 44 -0.99 -45.15 -11.55
N ASP A 45 -0.83 -45.04 -12.88
CA ASP A 45 0.47 -44.80 -13.52
C ASP A 45 1.10 -43.45 -13.12
N LYS A 46 0.28 -42.48 -12.69
CA LYS A 46 0.76 -41.18 -12.20
C LYS A 46 1.51 -41.29 -10.87
N PHE A 47 1.30 -42.39 -10.13
CA PHE A 47 2.01 -42.68 -8.90
C PHE A 47 3.32 -43.45 -9.14
N SER A 48 3.58 -43.97 -10.35
CA SER A 48 4.78 -44.77 -10.64
C SER A 48 6.10 -44.00 -10.47
N GLY A 49 6.08 -42.68 -10.62
CA GLY A 49 7.23 -41.81 -10.39
C GLY A 49 7.29 -41.15 -9.01
N MET A 50 6.33 -41.42 -8.12
CA MET A 50 6.26 -40.76 -6.81
C MET A 50 7.15 -41.46 -5.77
N PRO A 51 8.07 -40.75 -5.11
CA PRO A 51 8.99 -41.34 -4.14
C PRO A 51 8.37 -41.44 -2.74
N VAL A 52 7.31 -42.23 -2.64
CA VAL A 52 6.59 -42.52 -1.39
C VAL A 52 6.32 -44.02 -1.28
N ASP A 53 5.86 -44.51 -0.13
CA ASP A 53 5.62 -45.93 0.09
C ASP A 53 4.14 -46.28 -0.01
N GLY A 54 3.25 -45.31 0.19
CA GLY A 54 1.84 -45.55 0.34
C GLY A 54 0.96 -44.32 0.22
N ILE A 55 -0.35 -44.57 0.19
CA ILE A 55 -1.40 -43.57 0.16
C ILE A 55 -2.55 -43.97 1.07
N THR A 56 -3.46 -43.04 1.29
CA THR A 56 -4.69 -43.24 2.05
C THR A 56 -5.91 -43.14 1.13
N LEU A 57 -6.96 -43.92 1.41
CA LEU A 57 -8.14 -44.02 0.55
C LEU A 57 -9.41 -44.07 1.39
N HIS A 58 -10.43 -43.30 1.01
CA HIS A 58 -11.77 -43.42 1.59
C HIS A 58 -12.68 -44.23 0.69
N VAL A 59 -13.54 -45.04 1.31
CA VAL A 59 -14.52 -45.89 0.61
C VAL A 59 -15.92 -45.56 1.13
N PRO A 60 -16.77 -44.88 0.35
CA PRO A 60 -18.15 -44.63 0.77
C PRO A 60 -19.04 -45.85 0.48
N PRO A 61 -19.81 -46.34 1.47
CA PRO A 61 -20.82 -47.39 1.23
C PRO A 61 -22.01 -46.83 0.44
N THR A 62 -22.55 -47.61 -0.50
CA THR A 62 -23.80 -47.27 -1.22
C THR A 62 -24.92 -48.21 -0.78
N ILE A 63 -25.85 -47.78 0.07
CA ILE A 63 -26.87 -48.70 0.62
C ILE A 63 -27.93 -49.01 -0.45
N GLN A 64 -28.28 -50.29 -0.61
CA GLN A 64 -29.26 -50.77 -1.60
C GLN A 64 -30.73 -50.58 -1.20
N ARG A 65 -31.03 -50.05 0.00
CA ARG A 65 -32.35 -49.48 0.25
C ARG A 65 -32.37 -48.13 -0.45
N ASP A 66 -33.33 -47.92 -1.36
CA ASP A 66 -33.65 -46.64 -2.01
C ASP A 66 -32.58 -45.96 -2.89
N GLY A 67 -31.39 -46.54 -3.06
CA GLY A 67 -30.33 -46.01 -3.93
C GLY A 67 -29.59 -44.80 -3.35
N SER A 68 -29.70 -44.58 -2.04
CA SER A 68 -29.06 -43.46 -1.34
C SER A 68 -27.60 -43.80 -0.96
N THR A 69 -26.66 -42.93 -1.33
CA THR A 69 -25.25 -43.04 -0.93
C THR A 69 -25.07 -42.52 0.48
N ILE A 70 -24.47 -43.34 1.36
CA ILE A 70 -24.14 -42.92 2.72
C ILE A 70 -22.70 -42.45 2.78
N HIS A 71 -22.45 -41.39 3.54
CA HIS A 71 -21.13 -40.83 3.70
C HIS A 71 -20.24 -41.75 4.54
N TYR A 72 -18.98 -41.97 4.15
CA TYR A 72 -17.99 -42.75 4.91
C TYR A 72 -17.70 -42.24 6.35
N ARG A 73 -18.31 -41.13 6.76
CA ARG A 73 -18.25 -40.53 8.11
C ARG A 73 -19.28 -41.11 9.06
N SER A 74 -20.21 -41.95 8.59
CA SER A 74 -21.27 -42.54 9.40
C SER A 74 -20.91 -43.91 9.96
N ILE A 75 -19.62 -44.30 9.99
CA ILE A 75 -19.22 -45.66 10.37
C ILE A 75 -19.65 -46.04 11.78
N MET A 76 -19.74 -45.05 12.69
CA MET A 76 -20.26 -45.22 14.06
C MET A 76 -21.79 -45.14 14.15
N GLN A 77 -22.48 -44.71 13.09
CA GLN A 77 -23.90 -44.33 13.13
C GLN A 77 -24.78 -45.29 12.30
N ASP A 78 -26.09 -45.07 12.39
CA ASP A 78 -27.09 -45.77 11.59
C ASP A 78 -27.19 -45.22 10.16
N PRO A 79 -27.63 -46.06 9.19
CA PRO A 79 -27.91 -47.51 9.30
C PRO A 79 -26.66 -48.40 9.21
N PRO A 80 -26.76 -49.70 9.60
CA PRO A 80 -25.70 -50.70 9.37
C PRO A 80 -25.26 -50.73 7.90
N TRP A 81 -23.96 -50.83 7.67
CA TRP A 81 -23.43 -50.96 6.33
C TRP A 81 -23.74 -52.37 5.78
N MET A 82 -23.74 -52.52 4.46
CA MET A 82 -23.87 -53.82 3.79
C MET A 82 -22.57 -54.09 3.03
N TYR A 83 -22.07 -55.32 3.09
CA TYR A 83 -20.78 -55.64 2.48
C TYR A 83 -20.84 -55.59 0.95
N GLU A 84 -21.97 -55.97 0.38
CA GLU A 84 -22.29 -55.94 -1.04
C GLU A 84 -22.15 -54.51 -1.61
N SER A 85 -22.43 -53.50 -0.79
CA SER A 85 -22.26 -52.09 -1.11
C SER A 85 -20.80 -51.63 -1.21
N LEU A 86 -19.87 -52.42 -0.65
CA LEU A 86 -18.43 -52.16 -0.65
C LEU A 86 -17.69 -53.02 -1.68
N GLU A 87 -18.23 -54.20 -2.02
CA GLU A 87 -17.62 -55.17 -2.93
C GLU A 87 -17.30 -54.58 -4.31
N ARG A 88 -18.10 -53.61 -4.76
CA ARG A 88 -17.87 -52.90 -6.04
C ARG A 88 -16.49 -52.25 -6.16
N TYR A 89 -15.84 -51.92 -5.04
CA TYR A 89 -14.52 -51.28 -5.05
C TYR A 89 -13.36 -52.29 -5.02
N GLU A 90 -13.62 -53.60 -4.84
CA GLU A 90 -12.55 -54.59 -4.75
C GLU A 90 -11.59 -54.60 -5.95
N PRO A 91 -12.05 -54.55 -7.22
CA PRO A 91 -11.14 -54.59 -8.36
C PRO A 91 -10.14 -53.43 -8.34
N SER A 92 -10.64 -52.22 -8.04
CA SER A 92 -9.87 -50.99 -7.97
C SER A 92 -8.90 -51.00 -6.80
N LEU A 93 -9.35 -51.45 -5.62
CA LEU A 93 -8.53 -51.58 -4.42
C LEU A 93 -7.41 -52.62 -4.60
N LYS A 94 -7.69 -53.78 -5.21
CA LYS A 94 -6.67 -54.78 -5.55
C LYS A 94 -5.62 -54.23 -6.51
N LYS A 95 -6.04 -53.47 -7.52
CA LYS A 95 -5.12 -52.81 -8.46
C LYS A 95 -4.20 -51.82 -7.75
N ILE A 96 -4.75 -51.03 -6.82
CA ILE A 96 -3.96 -50.06 -6.04
C ILE A 96 -2.96 -50.77 -5.12
N ALA A 97 -3.39 -51.78 -4.38
CA ALA A 97 -2.54 -52.53 -3.46
C ALA A 97 -1.38 -53.27 -4.17
N ALA A 98 -1.58 -53.70 -5.42
CA ALA A 98 -0.56 -54.36 -6.22
C ALA A 98 0.51 -53.40 -6.78
N HIS A 99 0.27 -52.08 -6.77
CA HIS A 99 1.16 -51.12 -7.42
C HIS A 99 2.47 -50.91 -6.63
N PRO A 100 3.65 -51.02 -7.27
CA PRO A 100 4.93 -51.08 -6.54
C PRO A 100 5.32 -49.79 -5.81
N ALA A 101 4.87 -48.62 -6.30
CA ALA A 101 5.21 -47.34 -5.68
C ALA A 101 4.30 -46.97 -4.49
N ILE A 102 3.18 -47.67 -4.25
CA ILE A 102 2.22 -47.30 -3.19
C ILE A 102 1.67 -48.54 -2.46
N LYS A 103 2.54 -49.52 -2.23
CA LYS A 103 2.18 -50.80 -1.59
C LYS A 103 1.64 -50.63 -0.16
N GLU A 104 2.08 -49.60 0.56
CA GLU A 104 1.60 -49.28 1.90
C GLU A 104 0.29 -48.47 1.83
N SER A 105 -0.70 -48.99 1.12
CA SER A 105 -2.01 -48.33 0.99
C SER A 105 -2.93 -48.67 2.17
N PHE A 106 -3.59 -47.66 2.72
CA PHE A 106 -4.48 -47.77 3.87
C PHE A 106 -5.92 -47.37 3.51
N LEU A 107 -6.89 -48.08 4.08
CA LEU A 107 -8.29 -47.62 4.05
C LEU A 107 -8.55 -46.71 5.25
N THR A 108 -8.99 -45.48 4.99
CA THR A 108 -9.22 -44.45 6.00
C THR A 108 -10.69 -44.39 6.40
N CYS A 109 -10.97 -44.48 7.71
CA CYS A 109 -12.31 -44.31 8.26
C CYS A 109 -12.36 -43.12 9.24
N LEU A 110 -13.40 -42.28 9.10
CA LEU A 110 -13.64 -41.12 9.96
C LEU A 110 -14.74 -41.45 10.95
N TRP A 111 -14.46 -41.36 12.24
CA TRP A 111 -15.38 -41.80 13.30
C TRP A 111 -16.31 -40.68 13.78
N LEU A 112 -15.81 -39.44 14.00
CA LEU A 112 -16.52 -38.42 14.80
C LEU A 112 -16.52 -37.00 14.19
N TYR A 113 -16.35 -36.88 12.87
CA TYR A 113 -16.26 -35.58 12.19
C TYR A 113 -17.62 -34.84 12.12
N ASN A 114 -17.84 -33.85 13.01
CA ASN A 114 -18.84 -32.77 12.91
C ASN A 114 -20.34 -33.18 12.90
N HIS A 115 -20.71 -34.37 13.39
CA HIS A 115 -22.07 -34.93 13.26
C HIS A 115 -22.73 -35.40 14.57
N GLY A 116 -22.57 -34.66 15.68
CA GLY A 116 -23.55 -34.51 16.78
C GLY A 116 -24.14 -35.74 17.51
N ASN A 117 -23.80 -36.98 17.15
CA ASN A 117 -24.44 -38.20 17.67
C ASN A 117 -23.41 -39.11 18.32
N ARG A 118 -23.15 -38.86 19.61
CA ARG A 118 -22.37 -39.68 20.53
C ARG A 118 -23.09 -41.01 20.81
N LEU A 119 -22.37 -42.13 20.84
CA LEU A 119 -22.88 -43.43 21.29
C LEU A 119 -22.98 -43.50 22.82
N ASP A 120 -24.11 -43.95 23.37
CA ASP A 120 -24.24 -44.23 24.80
C ASP A 120 -23.38 -45.46 25.16
N TRP A 121 -22.51 -45.32 26.16
CA TRP A 121 -21.65 -46.40 26.66
C TRP A 121 -22.41 -47.65 27.09
N ARG A 122 -23.68 -47.53 27.49
CA ARG A 122 -24.55 -48.63 27.95
C ARG A 122 -25.43 -49.22 26.85
N ASP A 123 -25.51 -48.60 25.68
CA ASP A 123 -26.31 -49.11 24.56
C ASP A 123 -25.54 -50.15 23.75
N ASP A 124 -25.69 -51.42 24.14
CA ASP A 124 -25.09 -52.54 23.44
C ASP A 124 -25.44 -52.61 21.94
N ALA A 125 -26.64 -52.18 21.56
CA ALA A 125 -27.07 -52.27 20.17
C ALA A 125 -26.30 -51.27 19.31
N GLN A 126 -26.08 -50.04 19.79
CA GLN A 126 -25.28 -49.03 19.09
C GLN A 126 -23.83 -49.51 18.88
N TRP A 127 -23.20 -50.03 19.93
CA TRP A 127 -21.81 -50.51 19.84
C TRP A 127 -21.66 -51.75 18.97
N ARG A 128 -22.63 -52.69 19.00
CA ARG A 128 -22.64 -53.83 18.07
C ARG A 128 -22.73 -53.40 16.61
N ARG A 129 -23.50 -52.34 16.30
CA ARG A 129 -23.59 -51.80 14.93
C ARG A 129 -22.27 -51.19 14.48
N PHE A 130 -21.63 -50.39 15.33
CA PHE A 130 -20.31 -49.84 15.04
C PHE A 130 -19.25 -50.94 14.85
N ALA A 131 -19.21 -51.95 15.73
CA ALA A 131 -18.33 -53.10 15.58
C ALA A 131 -18.59 -53.88 14.28
N GLY A 132 -19.86 -54.04 13.88
CA GLY A 132 -20.25 -54.66 12.60
C GLY A 132 -19.75 -53.85 11.40
N ASN A 133 -19.90 -52.53 11.42
CA ASN A 133 -19.40 -51.65 10.37
C ASN A 133 -17.88 -51.72 10.24
N MET A 134 -17.16 -51.70 11.37
CA MET A 134 -15.70 -51.85 11.41
C MET A 134 -15.23 -53.23 10.91
N ARG A 135 -15.96 -54.31 11.22
CA ARG A 135 -15.70 -55.66 10.69
C ARG A 135 -15.71 -55.66 9.16
N MET A 136 -16.76 -55.11 8.55
CA MET A 136 -16.89 -55.08 7.09
C MET A 136 -15.77 -54.26 6.44
N PHE A 137 -15.38 -53.15 7.06
CA PHE A 137 -14.29 -52.31 6.58
C PHE A 137 -12.92 -53.02 6.67
N ALA A 138 -12.66 -53.73 7.76
CA ALA A 138 -11.46 -54.55 7.95
C ALA A 138 -11.41 -55.72 6.93
N ARG A 139 -12.54 -56.40 6.72
CA ARG A 139 -12.69 -57.46 5.72
C ARG A 139 -12.36 -56.96 4.31
N LEU A 140 -12.86 -55.78 3.93
CA LEU A 140 -12.58 -55.18 2.63
C LEU A 140 -11.08 -54.93 2.45
N ALA A 141 -10.43 -54.30 3.44
CA ALA A 141 -8.99 -54.02 3.40
C ALA A 141 -8.16 -55.30 3.26
N LYS A 142 -8.47 -56.35 4.05
CA LYS A 142 -7.75 -57.63 3.99
C LYS A 142 -7.91 -58.31 2.63
N ARG A 143 -9.14 -58.42 2.13
CA ARG A 143 -9.45 -59.09 0.85
C ARG A 143 -8.82 -58.40 -0.35
N CYS A 144 -8.64 -57.09 -0.28
CA CYS A 144 -8.09 -56.31 -1.38
C CYS A 144 -6.56 -56.08 -1.29
N GLY A 145 -5.92 -56.56 -0.22
CA GLY A 145 -4.46 -56.52 -0.07
C GLY A 145 -3.90 -55.21 0.48
N GLN A 146 -4.74 -54.32 1.00
CA GLN A 146 -4.30 -53.10 1.68
C GLN A 146 -3.49 -53.46 2.92
N LYS A 147 -2.58 -52.55 3.32
CA LYS A 147 -1.72 -52.78 4.47
C LYS A 147 -2.48 -52.82 5.79
N GLY A 148 -3.55 -52.04 5.88
CA GLY A 148 -4.36 -51.94 7.07
C GLY A 148 -5.30 -50.75 7.05
N LEU A 149 -5.61 -50.25 8.23
CA LEU A 149 -6.63 -49.23 8.46
C LEU A 149 -5.98 -47.94 8.98
N PHE A 150 -6.47 -46.80 8.50
CA PHE A 150 -6.14 -45.48 9.04
C PHE A 150 -7.37 -44.90 9.72
N ILE A 151 -7.35 -44.80 11.04
CA ILE A 151 -8.46 -44.35 11.86
C ILE A 151 -8.32 -42.86 12.18
N ASP A 152 -9.39 -42.11 11.95
CA ASP A 152 -9.56 -40.76 12.47
C ASP A 152 -10.66 -40.76 13.53
N ALA A 153 -10.22 -40.69 14.79
CA ALA A 153 -11.08 -40.65 15.97
C ALA A 153 -11.42 -39.21 16.42
N GLU A 154 -11.12 -38.17 15.62
CA GLU A 154 -11.34 -36.78 16.01
C GLU A 154 -12.82 -36.41 16.12
N ASP A 155 -13.19 -35.89 17.30
CA ASP A 155 -14.54 -35.43 17.62
C ASP A 155 -14.58 -33.92 17.83
N TYR A 156 -15.13 -33.23 16.84
CA TYR A 156 -15.32 -31.77 16.85
C TYR A 156 -16.67 -31.34 17.47
N SER A 157 -17.49 -32.29 17.94
CA SER A 157 -18.75 -31.98 18.61
C SER A 157 -18.54 -31.42 20.03
N LYS A 158 -19.60 -30.80 20.59
CA LYS A 158 -19.59 -30.32 21.98
C LYS A 158 -19.57 -31.46 23.01
N GLU A 159 -20.12 -32.63 22.65
CA GLU A 159 -20.31 -33.79 23.54
C GLU A 159 -19.36 -34.93 23.17
N ARG A 160 -18.05 -34.63 23.20
CA ARG A 160 -16.98 -35.49 22.68
C ARG A 160 -17.00 -36.93 23.19
N GLN A 161 -17.15 -37.93 22.30
CA GLN A 161 -17.33 -39.36 22.63
C GLN A 161 -16.43 -39.88 23.75
N PHE A 162 -15.14 -39.57 23.69
CA PHE A 162 -14.14 -40.13 24.61
C PHE A 162 -13.83 -39.24 25.82
N TYR A 163 -14.76 -38.37 26.21
CA TYR A 163 -14.75 -37.61 27.46
C TYR A 163 -16.02 -37.91 28.24
N ARG A 164 -15.90 -38.01 29.58
CA ARG A 164 -17.04 -38.18 30.47
C ARG A 164 -17.88 -36.91 30.53
N LEU A 165 -19.18 -37.05 30.34
CA LEU A 165 -20.15 -35.97 30.52
C LEU A 165 -20.66 -35.89 31.96
N PRO A 166 -21.12 -34.71 32.45
CA PRO A 166 -21.58 -34.55 33.83
C PRO A 166 -22.74 -35.48 34.23
N HIS A 167 -23.61 -35.83 33.28
CA HIS A 167 -24.78 -36.69 33.49
C HIS A 167 -24.47 -38.19 33.36
N GLU A 168 -23.25 -38.56 32.95
CA GLU A 168 -22.83 -39.95 32.83
C GLU A 168 -22.39 -40.53 34.18
N PRO A 169 -22.39 -41.87 34.33
CA PRO A 169 -21.92 -42.55 35.53
C PRO A 169 -20.53 -42.10 35.99
N PRO A 170 -20.11 -42.41 37.23
CA PRO A 170 -18.77 -42.10 37.72
C PRO A 170 -17.68 -42.56 36.74
N TYR A 171 -16.57 -41.82 36.72
CA TYR A 171 -15.47 -42.05 35.76
C TYR A 171 -15.00 -43.51 35.70
N ALA A 172 -14.89 -44.18 36.85
CA ALA A 172 -14.47 -45.59 36.90
C ALA A 172 -15.42 -46.53 36.12
N GLU A 173 -16.73 -46.28 36.17
CA GLU A 173 -17.71 -47.08 35.43
C GLU A 173 -17.65 -46.77 33.93
N CYS A 174 -17.58 -45.49 33.56
CA CYS A 174 -17.41 -45.10 32.16
C CYS A 174 -16.09 -45.63 31.56
N ALA A 175 -15.00 -45.63 32.33
CA ALA A 175 -13.71 -46.19 31.95
C ALA A 175 -13.79 -47.70 31.70
N ARG A 176 -14.49 -48.45 32.58
CA ARG A 176 -14.74 -49.88 32.40
C ARG A 176 -15.54 -50.15 31.13
N LEU A 177 -16.60 -49.38 30.88
CA LEU A 177 -17.41 -49.50 29.67
C LEU A 177 -16.61 -49.14 28.42
N ALA A 178 -15.83 -48.05 28.43
CA ALA A 178 -14.98 -47.66 27.30
C ALA A 178 -13.97 -48.76 26.94
N ARG A 179 -13.35 -49.39 27.94
CA ARG A 179 -12.47 -50.54 27.75
C ARG A 179 -13.20 -51.75 27.15
N GLN A 180 -14.41 -52.04 27.65
CA GLN A 180 -15.25 -53.09 27.06
C GLN A 180 -15.58 -52.80 25.58
N ARG A 181 -15.99 -51.57 25.24
CA ARG A 181 -16.34 -51.18 23.87
C ARG A 181 -15.14 -51.20 22.92
N GLY A 182 -13.97 -50.78 23.39
CA GLY A 182 -12.72 -50.89 22.63
C GLY A 182 -12.40 -52.33 22.24
N ARG A 183 -12.58 -53.26 23.20
CA ARG A 183 -12.42 -54.70 22.94
C ARG A 183 -13.46 -55.22 21.94
N GLU A 184 -14.73 -54.88 22.11
CA GLU A 184 -15.81 -55.33 21.22
C GLU A 184 -15.60 -54.90 19.75
N VAL A 185 -15.24 -53.63 19.53
CA VAL A 185 -15.01 -53.09 18.18
C VAL A 185 -13.77 -53.72 17.54
N PHE A 186 -12.67 -53.84 18.28
CA PHE A 186 -11.42 -54.34 17.71
C PHE A 186 -11.31 -55.86 17.65
N SER A 187 -12.04 -56.62 18.47
CA SER A 187 -12.23 -58.05 18.21
C SER A 187 -12.81 -58.25 16.81
N ALA A 188 -13.81 -57.46 16.44
CA ALA A 188 -14.42 -57.54 15.12
C ALA A 188 -13.47 -57.16 13.98
N VAL A 189 -12.53 -56.24 14.21
CA VAL A 189 -11.48 -55.89 13.23
C VAL A 189 -10.44 -56.99 13.10
N PHE A 190 -9.87 -57.47 14.21
CA PHE A 190 -8.75 -58.40 14.19
C PHE A 190 -9.14 -59.85 13.87
N GLU A 191 -10.41 -60.23 14.07
CA GLU A 191 -10.92 -61.50 13.55
C GLU A 191 -10.92 -61.55 12.01
N GLU A 192 -11.14 -60.42 11.33
CA GLU A 192 -11.10 -60.34 9.86
C GLU A 192 -9.69 -60.02 9.34
N PHE A 193 -8.93 -59.19 10.07
CA PHE A 193 -7.62 -58.72 9.66
C PHE A 193 -6.58 -58.86 10.80
N PRO A 194 -6.12 -60.10 11.09
CA PRO A 194 -5.29 -60.41 12.25
C PRO A 194 -3.86 -59.84 12.18
N ASP A 195 -3.37 -59.49 11.00
CA ASP A 195 -2.04 -58.91 10.76
C ASP A 195 -2.12 -57.43 10.32
N ALA A 196 -3.25 -56.77 10.58
CA ALA A 196 -3.45 -55.37 10.19
C ALA A 196 -2.42 -54.44 10.83
N VAL A 197 -1.96 -53.45 10.04
CA VAL A 197 -1.38 -52.23 10.59
C VAL A 197 -2.51 -51.24 10.82
N VAL A 198 -2.79 -50.93 12.09
CA VAL A 198 -3.78 -49.92 12.46
C VAL A 198 -3.03 -48.64 12.80
N LEU A 199 -3.09 -47.69 11.87
CA LEU A 199 -2.55 -46.34 12.05
C LEU A 199 -3.68 -45.42 12.48
N SER A 200 -3.45 -44.55 13.45
CA SER A 200 -4.42 -43.52 13.85
C SER A 200 -3.75 -42.15 13.84
N PHE A 201 -4.49 -41.07 13.58
CA PHE A 201 -3.98 -39.71 13.79
C PHE A 201 -3.56 -39.48 15.24
N TRP A 202 -4.23 -40.20 16.15
CA TRP A 202 -3.98 -40.17 17.59
C TRP A 202 -4.34 -41.51 18.26
N PHE A 203 -3.42 -42.10 19.02
CA PHE A 203 -3.72 -43.06 20.07
C PHE A 203 -3.45 -42.42 21.44
N PHE A 204 -2.38 -42.81 22.14
CA PHE A 204 -2.06 -42.23 23.44
C PHE A 204 -1.50 -40.82 23.30
N SER A 205 -0.96 -40.47 22.12
CA SER A 205 -0.55 -39.10 21.77
C SER A 205 -1.67 -38.07 21.97
N ALA A 206 -2.95 -38.46 21.87
CA ALA A 206 -4.10 -37.61 22.17
C ALA A 206 -4.08 -37.05 23.60
N CYS A 207 -3.49 -37.79 24.55
CA CYS A 207 -3.40 -37.42 25.97
C CYS A 207 -2.18 -36.54 26.26
N ARG A 208 -1.64 -35.82 25.27
CA ARG A 208 -0.39 -35.05 25.35
C ARG A 208 -0.24 -34.20 26.62
N SER A 209 -1.30 -33.52 27.04
CA SER A 209 -1.27 -32.67 28.24
C SER A 209 -1.00 -33.48 29.52
N ALA A 210 -1.60 -34.67 29.63
CA ALA A 210 -1.37 -35.59 30.74
C ALA A 210 0.02 -36.25 30.65
N LEU A 211 0.49 -36.59 29.44
CA LEU A 211 1.81 -37.19 29.22
C LEU A 211 2.99 -36.30 29.62
N GLY A 212 2.75 -34.99 29.77
CA GLY A 212 3.73 -34.03 30.29
C GLY A 212 3.74 -33.88 31.82
N MET A 213 2.81 -34.53 32.54
CA MET A 213 2.69 -34.47 33.99
C MET A 213 3.48 -35.60 34.67
N ASP A 214 3.73 -35.44 35.97
CA ASP A 214 4.42 -36.47 36.77
C ASP A 214 3.58 -37.75 36.92
N ASP A 215 2.25 -37.61 37.03
CA ASP A 215 1.29 -38.73 37.02
C ASP A 215 0.26 -38.57 35.88
N PRO A 216 0.54 -39.12 34.68
CA PRO A 216 -0.38 -39.08 33.56
C PRO A 216 -1.72 -39.76 33.83
N ALA A 217 -1.75 -40.81 34.66
CA ALA A 217 -2.97 -41.58 34.91
C ALA A 217 -3.96 -40.78 35.76
N ALA A 218 -3.47 -40.10 36.81
CA ALA A 218 -4.26 -39.17 37.60
C ALA A 218 -4.80 -38.02 36.73
N ALA A 219 -3.95 -37.42 35.88
CA ALA A 219 -4.35 -36.31 35.02
C ALA A 219 -5.44 -36.71 33.99
N VAL A 220 -5.35 -37.91 33.40
CA VAL A 220 -6.40 -38.45 32.51
C VAL A 220 -7.71 -38.66 33.26
N SER A 221 -7.65 -39.16 34.50
CA SER A 221 -8.84 -39.36 35.35
C SER A 221 -9.50 -38.04 35.73
N GLU A 222 -8.73 -37.06 36.16
CA GLU A 222 -9.23 -35.72 36.53
C GLU A 222 -9.87 -35.01 35.34
N ALA A 223 -9.26 -35.12 34.15
CA ALA A 223 -9.81 -34.59 32.92
C ALA A 223 -11.01 -35.37 32.36
N GLY A 224 -11.41 -36.48 33.01
CA GLY A 224 -12.51 -37.34 32.54
C GLY A 224 -12.26 -37.98 31.18
N GLN A 225 -11.01 -38.22 30.79
CA GLN A 225 -10.66 -38.77 29.48
C GLN A 225 -10.83 -40.30 29.44
N LEU A 226 -11.62 -40.79 28.50
CA LEU A 226 -11.98 -42.20 28.34
C LEU A 226 -11.22 -42.91 27.20
N TRP A 227 -10.54 -42.16 26.33
CA TRP A 227 -9.83 -42.71 25.16
C TRP A 227 -8.74 -43.74 25.52
N PRO A 228 -7.88 -43.53 26.53
CA PRO A 228 -6.90 -44.54 26.95
C PRO A 228 -7.53 -45.88 27.34
N HIS A 229 -8.71 -45.85 27.95
CA HIS A 229 -9.41 -47.07 28.35
C HIS A 229 -9.94 -47.83 27.13
N PHE A 230 -10.47 -47.11 26.14
CA PHE A 230 -10.87 -47.70 24.87
C PHE A 230 -9.67 -48.34 24.13
N ILE A 231 -8.51 -47.67 24.10
CA ILE A 231 -7.28 -48.24 23.53
C ILE A 231 -6.82 -49.48 24.31
N ASN A 232 -6.97 -49.52 25.63
CA ASN A 232 -6.65 -50.72 26.40
C ASN A 232 -7.55 -51.91 26.04
N GLY A 233 -8.84 -51.67 25.75
CA GLY A 233 -9.73 -52.69 25.20
C GLY A 233 -9.28 -53.19 23.82
N MET A 234 -8.84 -52.27 22.97
CA MET A 234 -8.25 -52.60 21.67
C MET A 234 -6.97 -53.43 21.80
N LEU A 235 -6.07 -53.06 22.72
CA LEU A 235 -4.84 -53.81 23.00
C LEU A 235 -5.13 -55.22 23.53
N GLU A 236 -6.20 -55.42 24.30
CA GLU A 236 -6.63 -56.76 24.72
C GLU A 236 -7.00 -57.64 23.51
N ALA A 237 -7.85 -57.12 22.61
CA ALA A 237 -8.30 -57.83 21.42
C ALA A 237 -7.17 -58.06 20.38
N MET A 238 -6.12 -57.24 20.42
CA MET A 238 -5.07 -57.25 19.40
C MET A 238 -4.19 -58.51 19.46
N PRO A 239 -4.02 -59.25 18.34
CA PRO A 239 -3.07 -60.36 18.23
C PRO A 239 -1.63 -59.85 18.06
N MET A 240 -0.63 -60.68 18.36
CA MET A 240 0.80 -60.33 18.22
C MET A 240 1.25 -60.10 16.77
N SER A 241 0.46 -60.52 15.78
CA SER A 241 0.68 -60.29 14.35
C SER A 241 0.29 -58.88 13.89
N ALA A 242 -0.58 -58.17 14.61
CA ALA A 242 -1.04 -56.82 14.26
C ALA A 242 -0.08 -55.75 14.79
N THR A 243 -0.07 -54.56 14.19
CA THR A 243 0.79 -53.43 14.59
C THR A 243 -0.05 -52.19 14.81
N LEU A 244 0.24 -51.43 15.87
CA LEU A 244 -0.35 -50.12 16.10
C LEU A 244 0.64 -49.03 15.78
N VAL A 245 0.19 -47.98 15.12
CA VAL A 245 1.00 -46.79 14.87
C VAL A 245 0.28 -45.61 15.51
N ASP A 246 0.90 -45.06 16.55
CA ASP A 246 0.43 -43.82 17.19
C ASP A 246 0.84 -42.64 16.31
N GLY A 247 -0.09 -42.09 15.54
CA GLY A 247 0.14 -40.81 14.91
C GLY A 247 0.21 -39.71 15.98
N ASP A 248 1.13 -38.78 15.81
CA ASP A 248 1.13 -37.52 16.55
C ASP A 248 0.99 -36.39 15.54
N GLU A 249 -0.24 -35.93 15.36
CA GLU A 249 -0.58 -34.84 14.46
C GLU A 249 -0.14 -33.47 15.02
N CYS A 250 0.18 -33.37 16.32
CA CYS A 250 0.85 -32.17 16.84
C CYS A 250 2.23 -31.98 16.20
N ALA A 251 2.81 -33.04 15.62
CA ALA A 251 4.07 -32.98 14.88
C ALA A 251 4.01 -32.13 13.60
N TYR A 252 2.81 -31.75 13.14
CA TYR A 252 2.66 -30.70 12.11
C TYR A 252 3.39 -29.41 12.49
N LYS A 253 3.50 -29.11 13.80
CA LYS A 253 4.10 -27.87 14.31
C LYS A 253 5.50 -28.06 14.88
N TYR A 254 6.06 -29.27 14.80
CA TYR A 254 7.42 -29.49 15.28
C TYR A 254 8.42 -28.84 14.34
N ASP A 255 9.39 -28.15 14.91
CA ASP A 255 10.37 -27.33 14.21
C ASP A 255 11.81 -27.71 14.55
N SER A 256 12.01 -28.84 15.22
CA SER A 256 13.33 -29.32 15.62
C SER A 256 13.34 -30.81 15.91
N ARG A 257 14.49 -31.43 15.67
CA ARG A 257 14.85 -32.79 16.13
C ARG A 257 14.43 -33.08 17.58
N ILE A 258 14.61 -32.12 18.48
CA ILE A 258 14.27 -32.28 19.90
C ILE A 258 12.77 -32.44 20.08
N ALA A 259 11.95 -31.66 19.37
CA ALA A 259 10.50 -31.77 19.43
C ALA A 259 10.00 -33.13 18.91
N PHE A 260 10.57 -33.64 17.80
CA PHE A 260 10.25 -34.98 17.29
C PHE A 260 10.65 -36.08 18.30
N ASN A 261 11.85 -35.99 18.90
CA ASN A 261 12.29 -36.94 19.91
C ASN A 261 11.39 -36.92 21.16
N ASP A 262 10.99 -35.73 21.62
CA ASP A 262 10.05 -35.57 22.73
C ASP A 262 8.66 -36.18 22.40
N GLY A 263 8.17 -35.97 21.19
CA GLY A 263 6.95 -36.61 20.69
C GLY A 263 7.01 -38.14 20.72
N ALA A 264 8.12 -38.72 20.24
CA ALA A 264 8.34 -40.16 20.31
C ALA A 264 8.41 -40.69 21.75
N ILE A 265 9.15 -40.00 22.63
CA ILE A 265 9.21 -40.34 24.06
C ILE A 265 7.81 -40.33 24.68
N LYS A 266 6.96 -39.37 24.30
CA LYS A 266 5.58 -39.31 24.77
C LYS A 266 4.77 -40.53 24.31
N GLN A 267 4.89 -40.92 23.05
CA GLN A 267 4.16 -42.05 22.47
C GLN A 267 4.56 -43.40 23.07
N VAL A 268 5.86 -43.67 23.29
CA VAL A 268 6.32 -45.03 23.68
C VAL A 268 6.76 -45.18 25.14
N MET A 269 7.14 -44.08 25.81
CA MET A 269 7.63 -44.11 27.20
C MET A 269 6.64 -43.48 28.17
N ARG A 270 6.24 -42.23 27.96
CA ARG A 270 5.35 -41.52 28.90
C ARG A 270 3.91 -42.03 28.86
N SER A 271 3.51 -42.75 27.82
CA SER A 271 2.21 -43.40 27.71
C SER A 271 2.08 -44.66 28.55
N ILE A 272 3.18 -45.28 28.98
CA ILE A 272 3.16 -46.55 29.73
C ILE A 272 2.25 -46.53 30.98
N PRO A 273 2.19 -45.45 31.79
CA PRO A 273 1.24 -45.36 32.90
C PRO A 273 -0.23 -45.43 32.49
N LEU A 274 -0.57 -45.05 31.25
CA LEU A 274 -1.92 -45.14 30.69
C LEU A 274 -2.24 -46.53 30.11
N VAL A 275 -1.24 -47.41 29.98
CA VAL A 275 -1.40 -48.78 29.49
C VAL A 275 -1.62 -49.72 30.68
N ALA A 276 -2.72 -50.46 30.63
CA ALA A 276 -3.07 -51.49 31.61
C ALA A 276 -1.91 -52.49 31.76
N PRO A 277 -1.51 -52.87 32.99
CA PRO A 277 -0.34 -53.70 33.24
C PRO A 277 -0.20 -54.93 32.34
N GLU A 278 -1.29 -55.64 32.11
CA GLU A 278 -1.41 -56.84 31.27
C GLU A 278 -1.16 -56.60 29.77
N ASN A 279 -1.31 -55.35 29.30
CA ASN A 279 -1.12 -54.97 27.90
C ASN A 279 0.28 -54.40 27.61
N ARG A 280 1.10 -54.12 28.64
CA ARG A 280 2.36 -53.35 28.49
C ARG A 280 3.39 -54.04 27.60
N ASP A 281 3.52 -55.36 27.69
CA ASP A 281 4.50 -56.09 26.88
C ASP A 281 4.08 -56.14 25.41
N LYS A 282 2.78 -56.35 25.17
CA LYS A 282 2.19 -56.27 23.82
C LYS A 282 2.37 -54.87 23.23
N PHE A 283 2.11 -53.84 24.02
CA PHE A 283 2.30 -52.43 23.64
C PHE A 283 3.76 -52.15 23.24
N ARG A 284 4.74 -52.49 24.09
CA ARG A 284 6.17 -52.29 23.78
C ARG A 284 6.61 -53.03 22.51
N ALA A 285 6.08 -54.24 22.30
CA ALA A 285 6.43 -55.05 21.14
C ALA A 285 5.84 -54.53 19.82
N ARG A 286 4.60 -53.99 19.86
CA ARG A 286 3.79 -53.76 18.64
C ARG A 286 3.36 -52.31 18.39
N MET A 287 3.57 -51.40 19.35
CA MET A 287 3.36 -49.97 19.12
C MET A 287 4.54 -49.39 18.34
N ARG A 288 4.24 -48.54 17.35
CA ARG A 288 5.21 -47.82 16.53
C ARG A 288 4.91 -46.33 16.53
N VAL A 289 5.98 -45.56 16.39
CA VAL A 289 5.90 -44.10 16.35
C VAL A 289 5.48 -43.63 14.96
N GLY A 290 4.48 -42.76 14.92
CA GLY A 290 4.02 -42.08 13.72
C GLY A 290 4.04 -40.55 13.87
N PHE A 291 4.35 -39.83 12.79
CA PHE A 291 4.28 -38.36 12.76
C PHE A 291 3.56 -37.84 11.53
N GLY A 292 2.79 -36.77 11.72
CA GLY A 292 2.20 -36.02 10.63
C GLY A 292 3.09 -34.89 10.18
N GLN A 293 3.13 -34.63 8.87
CA GLN A 293 3.70 -33.42 8.28
C GLN A 293 2.65 -32.69 7.44
N TYR A 294 2.31 -31.46 7.82
CA TYR A 294 1.31 -30.65 7.13
C TYR A 294 1.97 -29.76 6.07
N ILE A 295 1.90 -30.20 4.81
CA ILE A 295 2.66 -29.59 3.71
C ILE A 295 2.15 -28.18 3.35
N ASP A 296 0.87 -27.89 3.62
CA ASP A 296 0.31 -26.55 3.43
C ASP A 296 1.10 -25.47 4.20
N MET A 297 1.69 -25.78 5.36
CA MET A 297 2.46 -24.79 6.15
C MET A 297 3.63 -24.19 5.38
N TYR A 298 4.17 -24.92 4.40
CA TYR A 298 5.33 -24.52 3.60
C TYR A 298 4.94 -23.79 2.31
N VAL A 299 3.65 -23.73 1.97
CA VAL A 299 3.13 -22.98 0.82
C VAL A 299 2.16 -21.87 1.20
N ASN A 300 1.59 -21.92 2.40
CA ASN A 300 0.63 -20.93 2.90
C ASN A 300 1.21 -19.52 2.89
N ASP A 301 0.39 -18.56 2.46
CA ASP A 301 0.70 -17.15 2.64
C ASP A 301 0.59 -16.75 4.10
N LYS A 302 1.39 -15.77 4.48
CA LYS A 302 1.66 -15.53 5.87
C LYS A 302 0.59 -14.69 6.57
N LYS A 303 -0.10 -15.29 7.54
CA LYS A 303 -1.02 -14.61 8.46
C LYS A 303 -0.29 -14.27 9.77
N PRO A 304 -0.25 -13.00 10.23
CA PRO A 304 0.36 -12.63 11.50
C PRO A 304 -0.15 -13.51 12.66
N GLY A 305 0.76 -14.12 13.42
CA GLY A 305 0.42 -14.96 14.58
C GLY A 305 -0.13 -16.36 14.28
N SER A 306 -0.13 -16.82 13.02
CA SER A 306 -0.65 -18.15 12.68
C SER A 306 0.34 -19.27 13.02
N SER A 307 -0.12 -20.28 13.77
CA SER A 307 0.64 -21.51 14.05
C SER A 307 0.66 -22.51 12.88
N TRP A 308 0.18 -22.11 11.69
CA TRP A 308 0.03 -22.95 10.49
C TRP A 308 0.88 -22.43 9.33
N TYR A 309 2.06 -21.90 9.64
CA TYR A 309 3.02 -21.34 8.69
C TYR A 309 4.45 -21.69 9.10
N PHE A 310 5.22 -22.25 8.16
CA PHE A 310 6.66 -22.38 8.26
C PHE A 310 7.35 -21.48 7.23
N GLY A 311 8.15 -20.54 7.75
CA GLY A 311 8.94 -19.62 6.93
C GLY A 311 10.12 -20.32 6.25
N PRO A 312 10.84 -19.64 5.35
CA PRO A 312 12.04 -20.20 4.73
C PRO A 312 13.16 -20.41 5.74
N GLU A 313 13.87 -21.53 5.62
CA GLU A 313 15.12 -21.81 6.34
C GLU A 313 16.23 -22.05 5.31
N GLY A 314 17.46 -21.60 5.56
CA GLY A 314 18.51 -21.62 4.53
C GLY A 314 18.16 -20.82 3.26
N GLY A 315 17.13 -19.97 3.33
CA GLY A 315 16.60 -19.21 2.19
C GLY A 315 15.55 -19.92 1.33
N SER A 316 14.97 -21.05 1.76
CA SER A 316 13.92 -21.75 1.02
C SER A 316 12.93 -22.46 1.95
N ARG A 317 11.64 -22.48 1.57
CA ARG A 317 10.60 -23.25 2.28
C ARG A 317 10.72 -24.75 2.02
N LEU A 318 11.29 -25.15 0.87
CA LEU A 318 11.60 -26.55 0.56
C LEU A 318 12.69 -27.10 1.50
N GLU A 319 13.70 -26.28 1.85
CA GLU A 319 14.76 -26.70 2.76
C GLU A 319 14.26 -26.89 4.19
N HIS A 320 13.36 -26.01 4.64
CA HIS A 320 12.69 -26.18 5.92
C HIS A 320 11.85 -27.47 5.91
N PHE A 321 11.10 -27.73 4.83
CA PHE A 321 10.37 -29.00 4.67
C PHE A 321 11.31 -30.21 4.69
N ARG A 322 12.43 -30.18 3.96
CA ARG A 322 13.45 -31.24 3.97
C ARG A 322 13.95 -31.52 5.38
N ARG A 323 14.30 -30.47 6.14
CA ARG A 323 14.79 -30.62 7.52
C ARG A 323 13.74 -31.27 8.42
N ASN A 324 12.51 -30.74 8.44
CA ASN A 324 11.45 -31.27 9.31
C ASN A 324 11.04 -32.69 8.93
N LEU A 325 10.94 -32.97 7.63
CA LEU A 325 10.60 -34.32 7.16
C LEU A 325 11.72 -35.31 7.46
N SER A 326 12.98 -34.92 7.28
CA SER A 326 14.15 -35.70 7.73
C SER A 326 14.10 -35.94 9.24
N ASP A 327 13.75 -34.91 10.01
CA ASP A 327 13.64 -35.02 11.45
C ASP A 327 12.52 -35.98 11.88
N ALA A 328 11.36 -35.92 11.24
CA ALA A 328 10.31 -36.91 11.43
C ALA A 328 10.77 -38.33 11.08
N ALA A 329 11.39 -38.53 9.92
CA ALA A 329 11.79 -39.84 9.41
C ALA A 329 12.79 -40.54 10.35
N HIS A 330 13.84 -39.86 10.78
CA HIS A 330 14.82 -40.48 11.68
C HIS A 330 14.26 -40.94 13.04
N THR A 331 13.06 -40.49 13.41
CA THR A 331 12.44 -40.80 14.71
C THR A 331 11.20 -41.71 14.57
N ALA A 332 10.49 -41.70 13.45
CA ALA A 332 9.24 -42.45 13.23
C ALA A 332 9.35 -43.53 12.16
N GLU A 333 8.57 -44.60 12.31
CA GLU A 333 8.45 -45.66 11.31
C GLU A 333 7.47 -45.27 10.20
N TYR A 334 6.41 -44.50 10.52
CA TYR A 334 5.46 -43.97 9.55
C TYR A 334 5.41 -42.45 9.64
N VAL A 335 5.54 -41.78 8.50
CA VAL A 335 5.34 -40.34 8.40
C VAL A 335 4.31 -40.09 7.32
N TRP A 336 3.14 -39.57 7.71
CA TRP A 336 2.14 -39.17 6.72
C TRP A 336 2.31 -37.70 6.37
N ILE A 337 2.14 -37.40 5.09
CA ILE A 337 2.24 -36.04 4.57
C ILE A 337 0.84 -35.63 4.17
N TYR A 338 0.28 -34.68 4.91
CA TYR A 338 -1.08 -34.21 4.74
C TYR A 338 -1.13 -32.91 3.95
N GLY A 339 -1.96 -32.88 2.90
CA GLY A 339 -2.20 -31.71 2.06
C GLY A 339 -3.69 -31.38 1.87
N GLU A 340 -4.07 -30.12 2.06
CA GLU A 340 -5.46 -29.66 1.93
C GLU A 340 -5.74 -28.87 0.66
N LYS A 341 -4.77 -28.04 0.24
CA LYS A 341 -5.01 -27.01 -0.76
C LYS A 341 -4.74 -27.43 -2.19
N LEU A 342 -3.84 -28.37 -2.45
CA LEU A 342 -3.38 -28.74 -3.80
C LEU A 342 -3.49 -30.25 -4.01
N SER A 343 -3.12 -30.72 -5.19
CA SER A 343 -3.22 -32.15 -5.56
C SER A 343 -1.85 -32.82 -5.66
N TRP A 344 -1.78 -34.09 -5.28
CA TRP A 344 -0.57 -34.93 -5.39
C TRP A 344 -0.24 -35.25 -6.83
N VAL A 345 -1.26 -35.60 -7.62
CA VAL A 345 -1.15 -35.85 -9.06
C VAL A 345 -2.11 -34.95 -9.83
N GLU A 346 -1.81 -34.71 -11.10
CA GLU A 346 -2.80 -34.12 -12.00
C GLU A 346 -3.89 -35.17 -12.26
N TRP A 347 -5.15 -34.88 -11.96
CA TRP A 347 -6.25 -35.83 -12.22
C TRP A 347 -6.75 -35.66 -13.67
N LYS A 348 -6.99 -36.75 -14.42
CA LYS A 348 -7.63 -36.62 -15.76
C LYS A 348 -9.05 -36.06 -15.58
N ASP A 349 -9.43 -35.11 -16.43
CA ASP A 349 -10.73 -34.44 -16.39
C ASP A 349 -11.81 -35.42 -16.89
N ASP A 350 -12.31 -36.28 -16.01
CA ASP A 350 -13.46 -37.15 -16.30
C ASP A 350 -14.73 -36.46 -15.80
N SER A 351 -15.51 -35.95 -16.76
CA SER A 351 -16.78 -35.27 -16.51
C SER A 351 -17.85 -36.13 -15.80
N SER A 352 -17.64 -37.45 -15.71
CA SER A 352 -18.54 -38.39 -15.04
C SER A 352 -18.28 -38.52 -13.52
N VAL A 353 -17.12 -38.08 -13.04
CA VAL A 353 -16.75 -38.16 -11.63
C VAL A 353 -16.80 -36.78 -11.02
N LYS A 354 -17.67 -36.59 -10.02
CA LYS A 354 -17.61 -35.42 -9.13
C LYS A 354 -16.36 -35.47 -8.23
N ILE A 355 -15.14 -35.54 -8.79
CA ILE A 355 -14.02 -34.87 -8.13
C ILE A 355 -14.53 -33.44 -8.00
N ARG A 356 -14.71 -32.94 -6.78
CA ARG A 356 -15.20 -31.56 -6.59
C ARG A 356 -14.40 -30.68 -7.54
N ARG A 357 -15.08 -29.94 -8.46
CA ARG A 357 -14.50 -29.01 -9.46
C ARG A 357 -13.32 -28.16 -8.96
N ARG A 358 -13.20 -28.05 -7.64
CA ARG A 358 -12.10 -27.48 -6.88
C ARG A 358 -10.73 -28.13 -7.09
N TYR A 359 -10.60 -29.41 -7.50
CA TYR A 359 -9.28 -30.08 -7.56
C TYR A 359 -8.78 -30.44 -8.98
N SER A 360 -9.65 -30.68 -9.97
CA SER A 360 -9.20 -30.95 -11.36
C SER A 360 -8.53 -29.77 -12.06
N ARG A 361 -8.63 -28.55 -11.49
CA ARG A 361 -7.99 -27.32 -11.99
C ARG A 361 -6.89 -26.77 -11.08
N LYS A 362 -6.51 -27.49 -10.03
CA LYS A 362 -5.49 -27.02 -9.07
C LYS A 362 -4.09 -27.38 -9.54
N LYS A 363 -3.17 -26.49 -9.21
CA LYS A 363 -1.72 -26.74 -9.26
C LYS A 363 -1.36 -27.97 -8.42
N THR A 364 -0.34 -28.72 -8.82
CA THR A 364 0.20 -29.84 -8.04
C THR A 364 1.06 -29.33 -6.88
N TRP A 365 1.26 -30.16 -5.84
CA TRP A 365 2.22 -29.85 -4.77
C TRP A 365 3.63 -29.60 -5.30
N GLU A 366 4.09 -30.37 -6.28
CA GLU A 366 5.37 -30.17 -6.97
C GLU A 366 5.46 -28.76 -7.60
N SER A 367 4.39 -28.28 -8.24
CA SER A 367 4.41 -26.94 -8.84
C SER A 367 4.40 -25.79 -7.82
N ALA A 368 3.89 -26.03 -6.60
CA ALA A 368 3.85 -25.03 -5.53
C ALA A 368 5.12 -25.05 -4.67
N LEU A 369 5.77 -26.21 -4.55
CA LEU A 369 7.05 -26.39 -3.87
C LEU A 369 8.02 -27.16 -4.79
N PRO A 370 8.59 -26.50 -5.83
CA PRO A 370 9.44 -27.17 -6.83
C PRO A 370 10.64 -27.86 -6.20
N GLY A 371 10.83 -29.15 -6.51
CA GLY A 371 11.86 -30.01 -5.91
C GLY A 371 11.34 -30.87 -4.75
N LEU A 372 10.03 -30.87 -4.48
CA LEU A 372 9.40 -31.72 -3.46
C LEU A 372 9.66 -33.20 -3.72
N SER A 373 9.49 -33.66 -4.96
CA SER A 373 9.74 -35.05 -5.35
C SER A 373 11.20 -35.44 -5.12
N ASP A 374 12.16 -34.56 -5.42
CA ASP A 374 13.58 -34.81 -5.16
C ASP A 374 13.86 -34.96 -3.65
N VAL A 375 13.25 -34.13 -2.80
CA VAL A 375 13.36 -34.24 -1.32
C VAL A 375 12.83 -35.58 -0.83
N LEU A 376 11.65 -35.97 -1.30
CA LEU A 376 11.00 -37.22 -0.91
C LEU A 376 11.82 -38.43 -1.36
N ALA A 377 12.37 -38.41 -2.58
CA ALA A 377 13.25 -39.45 -3.10
C ALA A 377 14.53 -39.58 -2.27
N GLU A 378 15.16 -38.45 -1.95
CA GLU A 378 16.38 -38.41 -1.16
C GLU A 378 16.17 -38.96 0.25
N LEU A 379 15.06 -38.64 0.91
CA LEU A 379 14.81 -39.11 2.27
C LEU A 379 14.35 -40.57 2.32
N ARG A 380 13.66 -41.05 1.28
CA ARG A 380 13.16 -42.42 1.20
C ARG A 380 14.26 -43.42 0.83
N ASP A 381 15.04 -43.10 -0.21
CA ASP A 381 16.16 -43.91 -0.67
C ASP A 381 17.37 -43.00 -0.98
N PRO A 382 18.13 -42.59 0.05
CA PRO A 382 19.25 -41.68 -0.11
C PRO A 382 20.32 -42.17 -1.09
N ILE A 383 20.52 -43.50 -1.17
CA ILE A 383 21.54 -44.11 -2.02
C ILE A 383 21.05 -44.14 -3.47
N GLY A 384 19.83 -44.65 -3.72
CA GLY A 384 19.26 -44.69 -5.05
C GLY A 384 19.07 -43.30 -5.65
N ALA A 385 18.62 -42.32 -4.85
CA ALA A 385 18.51 -40.93 -5.28
C ALA A 385 19.87 -40.32 -5.66
N ALA A 386 20.92 -40.59 -4.87
CA ALA A 386 22.28 -40.13 -5.16
C ALA A 386 22.82 -40.72 -6.48
N VAL A 387 22.62 -42.03 -6.70
CA VAL A 387 23.02 -42.72 -7.93
C VAL A 387 22.26 -42.19 -9.14
N ALA A 388 20.94 -42.04 -9.04
CA ALA A 388 20.11 -41.48 -10.10
C ALA A 388 20.55 -40.06 -10.47
N LYS A 389 20.81 -39.22 -9.45
CA LYS A 389 21.28 -37.85 -9.66
C LYS A 389 22.67 -37.79 -10.27
N ALA A 390 23.59 -38.66 -9.85
CA ALA A 390 24.92 -38.76 -10.45
C ALA A 390 24.84 -39.15 -11.94
N LYS A 391 24.02 -40.17 -12.27
CA LYS A 391 23.78 -40.59 -13.66
C LYS A 391 23.18 -39.46 -14.50
N GLN A 392 22.19 -38.74 -13.96
CA GLN A 392 21.58 -37.57 -14.61
C GLN A 392 22.63 -36.47 -14.90
N LEU A 393 23.35 -36.01 -13.88
CA LEU A 393 24.30 -34.89 -14.04
C LEU A 393 25.43 -35.20 -15.03
N ARG A 394 25.89 -36.46 -15.06
CA ARG A 394 26.85 -36.92 -16.07
C ARG A 394 26.25 -36.93 -17.47
N SER A 395 25.02 -37.42 -17.63
CA SER A 395 24.31 -37.42 -18.93
C SER A 395 24.03 -36.00 -19.44
N ASP A 396 23.75 -35.06 -18.54
CA ASP A 396 23.49 -33.65 -18.85
C ASP A 396 24.77 -32.87 -19.19
N GLY A 397 25.95 -33.50 -19.13
CA GLY A 397 27.24 -32.86 -19.40
C GLY A 397 27.58 -31.77 -18.39
N CYS A 398 27.12 -31.90 -17.13
CA CYS A 398 27.44 -30.93 -16.09
C CYS A 398 28.94 -30.91 -15.79
N GLU A 399 29.49 -29.72 -15.53
CA GLU A 399 30.90 -29.54 -15.19
C GLU A 399 31.29 -30.39 -13.96
N ASN A 400 32.33 -31.21 -14.11
CA ASN A 400 32.96 -31.91 -13.00
C ASN A 400 33.90 -30.95 -12.28
N LEU A 401 33.60 -30.65 -11.01
CA LEU A 401 34.38 -29.73 -10.17
C LEU A 401 35.62 -30.40 -9.56
N TYR A 402 35.81 -31.71 -9.76
CA TYR A 402 37.04 -32.38 -9.39
C TYR A 402 38.18 -31.90 -10.33
N PRO A 403 39.28 -31.33 -9.80
CA PRO A 403 40.32 -30.75 -10.64
C PRO A 403 41.13 -31.84 -11.36
N VAL A 404 41.25 -31.70 -12.70
CA VAL A 404 41.98 -32.65 -13.56
C VAL A 404 43.49 -32.68 -13.28
N ASN A 405 44.06 -31.60 -12.70
CA ASN A 405 45.50 -31.47 -12.39
C ASN A 405 45.73 -31.23 -10.89
N VAL A 406 45.64 -32.28 -10.08
CA VAL A 406 45.94 -32.22 -8.64
C VAL A 406 47.46 -32.20 -8.42
N ARG A 407 47.97 -31.19 -7.68
CA ARG A 407 49.42 -31.03 -7.40
C ARG A 407 49.89 -31.98 -6.28
N LYS A 408 51.18 -32.37 -6.28
CA LYS A 408 51.83 -33.15 -5.19
C LYS A 408 51.62 -32.63 -3.76
N LYS A 409 51.31 -31.33 -3.56
CA LYS A 409 51.11 -30.72 -2.22
C LYS A 409 49.80 -31.13 -1.50
N TRP A 410 49.02 -32.03 -2.09
CA TRP A 410 47.65 -32.40 -1.69
C TRP A 410 47.57 -33.83 -1.10
N THR A 411 48.73 -34.42 -0.82
CA THR A 411 48.87 -35.74 -0.18
C THR A 411 49.35 -35.62 1.26
N TRP A 412 48.77 -36.40 2.16
CA TRP A 412 49.27 -36.58 3.52
C TRP A 412 49.64 -38.04 3.78
N PHE A 413 50.80 -38.23 4.42
CA PHE A 413 51.35 -39.53 4.83
C PHE A 413 51.88 -39.41 6.26
N ASP A 414 51.59 -40.39 7.11
CA ASP A 414 52.37 -40.58 8.34
C ASP A 414 53.72 -41.18 7.95
N LYS A 415 54.70 -40.31 7.67
CA LYS A 415 56.04 -40.70 7.20
C LYS A 415 56.79 -41.66 8.14
N LYS A 416 56.35 -41.84 9.39
CA LYS A 416 56.97 -42.76 10.34
C LYS A 416 56.40 -44.18 10.29
N LYS A 417 55.23 -44.38 9.65
CA LYS A 417 54.49 -45.67 9.64
C LYS A 417 54.01 -46.13 8.27
N SER A 418 53.99 -45.27 7.24
CA SER A 418 53.40 -45.61 5.95
C SER A 418 54.47 -45.71 4.85
N GLY A 419 54.76 -46.93 4.41
CA GLY A 419 55.23 -47.16 3.03
C GLY A 419 54.11 -46.82 2.02
N GLY A 420 54.47 -46.63 0.74
CA GLY A 420 53.51 -46.51 -0.36
C GLY A 420 53.41 -45.13 -1.04
N THR A 421 52.58 -45.03 -2.08
CA THR A 421 52.38 -43.81 -2.89
C THR A 421 50.94 -43.63 -3.33
N PHE A 422 50.48 -42.38 -3.44
CA PHE A 422 49.30 -42.01 -4.22
C PHE A 422 49.73 -41.31 -5.50
N THR A 423 49.16 -41.68 -6.64
CA THR A 423 49.48 -41.12 -7.95
C THR A 423 48.19 -40.77 -8.69
N ALA A 424 48.09 -39.54 -9.20
CA ALA A 424 47.05 -39.18 -10.16
C ALA A 424 47.44 -39.73 -11.53
N VAL A 425 46.53 -40.49 -12.16
CA VAL A 425 46.73 -41.08 -13.48
C VAL A 425 45.59 -40.65 -14.41
N ALA A 426 45.85 -40.68 -15.73
CA ALA A 426 44.78 -40.48 -16.70
C ALA A 426 43.72 -41.57 -16.52
N GLY A 427 42.46 -41.18 -16.40
CA GLY A 427 41.35 -42.13 -16.32
C GLY A 427 41.17 -42.91 -17.62
N ARG A 428 40.30 -43.93 -17.58
CA ARG A 428 39.92 -44.68 -18.79
C ARG A 428 39.24 -43.81 -19.84
N ASP A 429 38.57 -42.75 -19.38
CA ASP A 429 38.13 -41.62 -20.19
C ASP A 429 39.10 -40.45 -19.93
N SER A 430 39.67 -39.89 -21.00
CA SER A 430 40.57 -38.73 -20.94
C SER A 430 39.98 -37.49 -20.24
N SER A 431 38.65 -37.45 -20.05
CA SER A 431 37.92 -36.39 -19.35
C SER A 431 37.71 -36.64 -17.85
N LEU A 432 38.03 -37.82 -17.33
CA LEU A 432 37.78 -38.23 -15.94
C LEU A 432 39.08 -38.48 -15.15
N SER A 433 39.11 -38.05 -13.89
CA SER A 433 40.30 -38.18 -13.03
C SER A 433 40.32 -39.52 -12.28
N THR A 434 41.48 -40.17 -12.25
CA THR A 434 41.73 -41.40 -11.47
C THR A 434 42.90 -41.20 -10.50
N VAL A 435 42.78 -41.76 -9.30
CA VAL A 435 43.84 -41.77 -8.28
C VAL A 435 44.19 -43.21 -7.94
N GLU A 436 45.46 -43.60 -8.04
CA GLU A 436 45.96 -44.91 -7.64
C GLU A 436 46.70 -44.81 -6.31
N ALA A 437 46.38 -45.70 -5.37
CA ALA A 437 47.17 -45.96 -4.17
C ALA A 437 47.98 -47.25 -4.37
N THR A 438 49.24 -47.28 -3.94
CA THR A 438 50.10 -48.47 -3.99
C THR A 438 50.79 -48.67 -2.64
N GLY A 439 50.56 -49.82 -2.00
CA GLY A 439 51.21 -50.22 -0.74
C GLY A 439 51.04 -49.24 0.44
N VAL A 440 49.89 -48.53 0.53
CA VAL A 440 49.63 -47.51 1.57
C VAL A 440 49.13 -48.15 2.87
N GLU A 441 49.92 -48.09 3.95
CA GLU A 441 49.50 -48.60 5.27
C GLU A 441 48.52 -47.66 5.99
N ASN A 442 48.75 -46.34 5.91
CA ASN A 442 47.84 -45.30 6.39
C ASN A 442 48.15 -43.95 5.71
N GLY A 443 47.31 -43.52 4.78
CA GLY A 443 47.53 -42.29 4.04
C GLY A 443 46.26 -41.77 3.37
N ALA A 444 46.32 -40.52 2.92
CA ALA A 444 45.17 -39.90 2.30
C ALA A 444 45.52 -38.85 1.23
N TRP A 445 44.63 -38.74 0.25
CA TRP A 445 44.65 -37.77 -0.84
C TRP A 445 43.52 -36.77 -0.67
N HIS A 446 43.84 -35.47 -0.53
CA HIS A 446 42.87 -34.44 -0.15
C HIS A 446 42.71 -33.40 -1.23
N VAL A 447 41.47 -32.98 -1.50
CA VAL A 447 41.13 -31.94 -2.46
C VAL A 447 40.22 -30.89 -1.82
N PRO A 448 40.77 -29.76 -1.33
CA PRO A 448 39.96 -28.61 -0.95
C PRO A 448 39.27 -27.93 -2.14
N MET A 449 38.04 -27.50 -1.88
CA MET A 449 37.18 -26.66 -2.71
C MET A 449 36.75 -25.44 -1.91
N ASP A 450 37.28 -24.27 -2.29
CA ASP A 450 37.08 -23.01 -1.57
C ASP A 450 35.82 -22.22 -2.00
N SER A 451 35.09 -22.71 -3.00
CA SER A 451 33.98 -22.01 -3.68
C SER A 451 32.59 -22.54 -3.31
N VAL A 452 32.47 -23.18 -2.15
CA VAL A 452 31.21 -23.76 -1.65
C VAL A 452 30.41 -22.71 -0.87
N ARG A 453 29.07 -22.68 -1.05
CA ARG A 453 28.18 -21.76 -0.31
C ARG A 453 27.14 -22.52 0.48
N GLU A 454 26.74 -21.97 1.61
CA GLU A 454 25.60 -22.43 2.40
C GLU A 454 24.34 -22.64 1.53
N GLY A 455 23.71 -23.80 1.71
CA GLY A 455 22.51 -24.20 0.97
C GLY A 455 22.76 -24.56 -0.49
N ASP A 456 24.02 -24.66 -0.94
CA ASP A 456 24.34 -25.41 -2.15
C ASP A 456 24.24 -26.92 -1.87
N ALA A 457 24.04 -27.72 -2.92
CA ALA A 457 24.10 -29.17 -2.85
C ALA A 457 25.02 -29.73 -3.94
N TYR A 458 25.71 -30.82 -3.63
CA TYR A 458 26.67 -31.48 -4.51
C TYR A 458 26.41 -32.98 -4.56
N VAL A 459 26.69 -33.62 -5.70
CA VAL A 459 26.78 -35.07 -5.80
C VAL A 459 28.24 -35.45 -5.93
N VAL A 460 28.69 -36.40 -5.12
CA VAL A 460 29.99 -37.06 -5.28
C VAL A 460 29.77 -38.48 -5.74
N ASP A 461 30.49 -38.89 -6.77
CA ASP A 461 30.35 -40.17 -7.45
C ASP A 461 31.73 -40.67 -7.90
N LEU A 462 32.12 -41.88 -7.49
CA LEU A 462 33.39 -42.50 -7.87
C LEU A 462 33.31 -44.03 -7.86
N TRP A 463 34.26 -44.69 -8.52
CA TRP A 463 34.47 -46.13 -8.43
C TRP A 463 35.74 -46.46 -7.65
N ILE A 464 35.74 -47.57 -6.92
CA ILE A 464 36.89 -48.09 -6.18
C ILE A 464 37.13 -49.53 -6.66
N GLN A 465 38.36 -49.85 -7.06
CA GLN A 465 38.81 -51.17 -7.50
C GLN A 465 40.12 -51.55 -6.79
N GLY A 466 40.31 -52.82 -6.46
CA GLY A 466 41.57 -53.35 -5.91
C GLY A 466 41.56 -53.62 -4.41
N GLU A 467 42.72 -54.02 -3.88
CA GLU A 467 42.89 -54.57 -2.53
C GLU A 467 43.12 -53.44 -1.49
N CYS A 468 42.04 -52.83 -0.99
CA CYS A 468 42.10 -51.95 0.18
C CYS A 468 40.73 -51.73 0.87
N ASP A 469 40.78 -51.39 2.17
CA ASP A 469 39.69 -50.75 2.93
C ASP A 469 39.50 -49.27 2.54
N GLY A 470 39.85 -48.90 1.31
CA GLY A 470 39.83 -47.52 0.85
C GLY A 470 38.40 -46.97 0.75
N TYR A 471 38.22 -45.76 1.24
CA TYR A 471 36.94 -45.05 1.25
C TYR A 471 37.15 -43.57 0.92
N ALA A 472 36.10 -42.93 0.44
CA ALA A 472 36.08 -41.50 0.23
C ALA A 472 35.19 -40.81 1.28
N GLU A 473 35.56 -39.60 1.67
CA GLU A 473 34.82 -38.79 2.64
C GLU A 473 34.89 -37.31 2.30
N VAL A 474 33.99 -36.55 2.91
CA VAL A 474 33.95 -35.09 2.85
C VAL A 474 34.11 -34.50 4.24
N ILE A 475 34.88 -33.42 4.33
CA ILE A 475 35.10 -32.65 5.55
C ILE A 475 34.74 -31.19 5.29
N TRP A 476 33.94 -30.58 6.18
CA TRP A 476 33.54 -29.18 6.05
C TRP A 476 34.57 -28.21 6.65
N ARG A 477 34.58 -26.98 6.14
CA ARG A 477 35.35 -25.84 6.69
C ARG A 477 34.42 -24.67 7.03
N THR A 478 34.70 -24.00 8.14
CA THR A 478 34.08 -22.73 8.54
C THR A 478 35.16 -21.66 8.78
N GLY A 479 35.14 -20.58 8.02
CA GLY A 479 36.08 -19.46 8.14
C GLY A 479 37.48 -19.74 7.57
N LYS A 480 38.39 -18.75 7.71
CA LYS A 480 39.79 -18.83 7.24
C LYS A 480 40.72 -19.70 8.11
N ALA A 481 40.18 -20.38 9.14
CA ALA A 481 40.97 -21.22 10.03
C ALA A 481 41.40 -22.53 9.34
N PRO A 482 42.54 -23.15 9.74
CA PRO A 482 42.89 -24.50 9.29
C PRO A 482 41.76 -25.49 9.63
N PHE A 483 41.51 -26.44 8.73
CA PHE A 483 40.35 -27.34 8.73
C PHE A 483 39.94 -27.80 10.13
N ASN A 484 38.73 -27.44 10.53
CA ASN A 484 38.18 -27.77 11.83
C ASN A 484 37.67 -29.21 11.82
N TRP A 485 38.48 -30.14 12.34
CA TRP A 485 38.15 -31.56 12.47
C TRP A 485 36.93 -31.86 13.36
N LYS A 486 36.35 -30.85 14.02
CA LYS A 486 35.13 -30.98 14.85
C LYS A 486 33.83 -30.85 14.06
N LEU A 487 33.86 -30.31 12.84
CA LEU A 487 32.73 -30.41 11.91
C LEU A 487 32.81 -31.81 11.29
N GLY A 488 31.79 -32.63 11.50
CA GLY A 488 31.83 -34.09 11.26
C GLY A 488 32.37 -34.53 9.89
N ARG A 489 32.85 -35.78 9.83
CA ARG A 489 33.27 -36.45 8.59
C ARG A 489 32.07 -37.10 7.92
N PHE A 490 31.93 -36.92 6.61
CA PHE A 490 30.82 -37.44 5.82
C PHE A 490 31.32 -38.53 4.86
N PRO A 491 31.30 -39.82 5.27
CA PRO A 491 31.76 -40.92 4.42
C PRO A 491 30.84 -41.08 3.20
N ILE A 492 31.40 -41.46 2.07
CA ILE A 492 30.64 -41.73 0.84
C ILE A 492 30.39 -43.25 0.80
N PRO A 493 29.14 -43.69 0.99
CA PRO A 493 28.82 -45.10 1.11
C PRO A 493 28.97 -45.83 -0.22
N VAL A 494 29.22 -47.14 -0.14
CA VAL A 494 29.12 -48.03 -1.30
C VAL A 494 27.66 -48.11 -1.73
N SER A 495 27.42 -47.78 -2.99
CA SER A 495 26.10 -47.66 -3.63
C SER A 495 25.80 -48.79 -4.61
N GLU A 496 26.82 -49.32 -5.30
CA GLU A 496 26.71 -50.48 -6.20
C GLU A 496 27.99 -51.33 -6.04
N GLN A 497 27.89 -52.66 -6.10
CA GLN A 497 29.05 -53.57 -6.10
C GLN A 497 28.96 -54.56 -7.27
N CYS A 498 30.00 -54.60 -8.09
CA CYS A 498 30.12 -55.47 -9.24
C CYS A 498 30.73 -56.84 -8.85
N LYS A 499 30.47 -57.85 -9.67
CA LYS A 499 30.99 -59.22 -9.47
C LYS A 499 32.52 -59.32 -9.53
N ASP A 500 33.18 -58.36 -10.19
CA ASP A 500 34.63 -58.24 -10.35
C ASP A 500 35.32 -57.50 -9.17
N GLY A 501 34.57 -57.19 -8.11
CA GLY A 501 35.08 -56.49 -6.92
C GLY A 501 35.02 -54.96 -7.03
N ARG A 502 34.58 -54.38 -8.16
CA ARG A 502 34.43 -52.93 -8.32
C ARG A 502 33.29 -52.41 -7.45
N ARG A 503 33.50 -51.30 -6.76
CA ARG A 503 32.52 -50.67 -5.86
C ARG A 503 32.25 -49.24 -6.27
N ARG A 504 31.01 -48.88 -6.58
CA ARG A 504 30.60 -47.49 -6.81
C ARG A 504 30.27 -46.84 -5.49
N CYS A 505 30.81 -45.67 -5.22
CA CYS A 505 30.49 -44.88 -4.03
C CYS A 505 29.81 -43.58 -4.45
N THR A 506 28.60 -43.32 -3.95
CA THR A 506 27.82 -42.14 -4.35
C THR A 506 27.14 -41.49 -3.14
N ARG A 507 27.15 -40.15 -3.07
CA ARG A 507 26.46 -39.39 -2.01
C ARG A 507 26.03 -38.00 -2.48
N ILE A 508 24.82 -37.58 -2.07
CA ILE A 508 24.40 -36.17 -2.10
C ILE A 508 24.87 -35.47 -0.82
N LEU A 509 25.46 -34.30 -0.98
CA LEU A 509 26.00 -33.45 0.08
C LEU A 509 25.28 -32.11 0.07
N HIS A 510 24.49 -31.83 1.10
CA HIS A 510 23.93 -30.50 1.34
C HIS A 510 24.85 -29.71 2.22
N VAL A 511 25.23 -28.50 1.79
CA VAL A 511 26.18 -27.65 2.51
C VAL A 511 25.51 -27.05 3.74
N PRO A 512 25.99 -27.37 4.96
CA PRO A 512 25.40 -26.86 6.19
C PRO A 512 25.51 -25.33 6.34
N VAL A 513 24.68 -24.78 7.23
CA VAL A 513 24.73 -23.36 7.62
C VAL A 513 26.11 -22.99 8.17
N GLY A 514 26.65 -21.86 7.73
CA GLY A 514 27.95 -21.34 8.17
C GLY A 514 29.19 -21.96 7.51
N VAL A 515 29.04 -22.95 6.63
CA VAL A 515 30.15 -23.60 5.90
C VAL A 515 30.55 -22.80 4.65
N ASP A 516 31.86 -22.58 4.49
CA ASP A 516 32.46 -21.81 3.38
C ASP A 516 33.55 -22.57 2.61
N GLY A 517 33.68 -23.88 2.85
CA GLY A 517 34.61 -24.73 2.15
C GLY A 517 34.35 -26.22 2.40
N LEU A 518 34.82 -27.04 1.45
CA LEU A 518 34.72 -28.50 1.48
C LEU A 518 36.08 -29.10 1.15
N MET A 519 36.48 -30.16 1.84
CA MET A 519 37.61 -31.01 1.47
C MET A 519 37.09 -32.40 1.12
N PHE A 520 37.27 -32.80 -0.14
CA PHE A 520 37.08 -34.18 -0.57
C PHE A 520 38.34 -34.98 -0.26
N ARG A 521 38.21 -36.15 0.34
CA ARG A 521 39.32 -36.96 0.81
C ARG A 521 39.14 -38.40 0.39
N ILE A 522 40.19 -38.98 -0.17
CA ILE A 522 40.34 -40.40 -0.44
C ILE A 522 41.30 -40.98 0.60
N ASN A 523 40.90 -42.05 1.26
CA ASN A 523 41.70 -42.76 2.24
C ASN A 523 42.10 -44.13 1.71
N ALA A 524 43.34 -44.53 1.99
CA ALA A 524 43.80 -45.90 1.83
C ALA A 524 44.51 -46.32 3.12
N GLU A 525 44.10 -47.47 3.65
CA GLU A 525 44.59 -48.00 4.91
C GLU A 525 44.83 -49.51 4.74
N ARG A 526 45.83 -50.04 5.46
CA ARG A 526 46.13 -51.48 5.58
C ARG A 526 46.34 -52.20 4.24
N MET A 527 46.94 -51.55 3.23
CA MET A 527 47.25 -52.21 1.97
C MET A 527 48.46 -53.15 2.09
N THR A 528 48.36 -54.33 1.48
CA THR A 528 49.50 -55.25 1.31
C THR A 528 50.63 -54.58 0.53
N PRO A 529 51.92 -54.71 0.91
CA PRO A 529 53.03 -54.13 0.16
C PRO A 529 53.01 -54.55 -1.32
N GLY A 530 53.01 -53.57 -2.22
CA GLY A 530 52.94 -53.78 -3.68
C GLY A 530 51.53 -53.95 -4.26
N SER A 531 50.49 -54.08 -3.43
CA SER A 531 49.10 -54.10 -3.92
C SER A 531 48.66 -52.70 -4.37
N LYS A 532 47.65 -52.67 -5.25
CA LYS A 532 47.11 -51.44 -5.84
C LYS A 532 45.62 -51.30 -5.57
N ALA A 533 45.18 -50.06 -5.39
CA ALA A 533 43.79 -49.68 -5.40
C ALA A 533 43.59 -48.44 -6.29
N SER A 534 42.63 -48.48 -7.20
CA SER A 534 42.27 -47.35 -8.06
C SER A 534 40.94 -46.73 -7.62
N PHE A 535 40.93 -45.40 -7.57
CA PHE A 535 39.75 -44.57 -7.38
C PHE A 535 39.45 -43.91 -8.71
N GLU A 536 38.52 -44.49 -9.46
CA GLU A 536 38.25 -44.22 -10.86
C GLU A 536 37.02 -43.30 -11.01
N ASP A 537 36.95 -42.61 -12.15
CA ASP A 537 35.80 -41.80 -12.58
C ASP A 537 35.33 -40.76 -11.56
N ILE A 538 36.24 -40.15 -10.80
CA ILE A 538 35.89 -39.26 -9.68
C ILE A 538 35.13 -38.03 -10.21
N GLY A 539 33.90 -37.86 -9.73
CA GLY A 539 33.02 -36.76 -10.08
C GLY A 539 32.51 -36.02 -8.85
N ILE A 540 32.65 -34.69 -8.86
CA ILE A 540 32.00 -33.79 -7.91
C ILE A 540 31.16 -32.80 -8.72
N PHE A 541 29.84 -32.94 -8.68
CA PHE A 541 28.93 -32.15 -9.49
C PHE A 541 28.06 -31.26 -8.61
N LYS A 542 27.94 -29.98 -8.95
CA LYS A 542 27.02 -29.09 -8.26
C LYS A 542 25.58 -29.36 -8.72
N ILE A 543 24.68 -29.63 -7.79
CA ILE A 543 23.24 -29.69 -8.07
C ILE A 543 22.77 -28.24 -8.23
N LYS A 544 22.35 -27.86 -9.44
CA LYS A 544 21.71 -26.56 -9.65
C LYS A 544 20.41 -26.55 -8.83
N PRO A 545 20.25 -25.63 -7.86
CA PRO A 545 19.00 -25.58 -7.10
C PRO A 545 17.84 -25.23 -8.05
N PRO A 546 16.60 -25.65 -7.74
CA PRO A 546 15.43 -25.06 -8.37
C PRO A 546 15.48 -23.53 -8.17
N PRO A 547 14.91 -22.73 -9.09
CA PRO A 547 14.93 -21.28 -8.96
C PRO A 547 14.37 -20.89 -7.58
N ARG A 548 15.23 -20.32 -6.71
CA ARG A 548 14.81 -19.87 -5.38
C ARG A 548 13.67 -18.86 -5.57
N PRO A 549 12.55 -18.97 -4.84
CA PRO A 549 11.59 -17.89 -4.81
C PRO A 549 12.33 -16.61 -4.36
N PRO A 550 12.06 -15.46 -5.00
CA PRO A 550 12.64 -14.19 -4.59
C PRO A 550 12.41 -13.97 -3.09
N ARG A 551 13.42 -13.53 -2.33
CA ARG A 551 13.16 -13.15 -0.94
C ARG A 551 12.22 -11.93 -0.93
N PRO A 552 11.15 -11.91 -0.12
CA PRO A 552 10.30 -10.74 0.02
C PRO A 552 11.11 -9.56 0.56
N LEU A 553 10.68 -8.33 0.25
CA LEU A 553 11.32 -7.11 0.79
C LEU A 553 11.27 -7.11 2.32
N PHE A 554 10.17 -7.58 2.88
CA PHE A 554 9.98 -7.81 4.31
C PHE A 554 9.03 -8.96 4.56
N GLU A 555 9.19 -9.58 5.71
CA GLU A 555 8.34 -10.63 6.21
C GLU A 555 8.32 -10.59 7.75
N ASN A 556 7.16 -10.34 8.35
CA ASN A 556 6.87 -10.58 9.78
C ASN A 556 7.57 -9.59 10.70
N GLY A 557 7.74 -8.35 10.23
CA GLY A 557 8.57 -7.37 10.91
C GLY A 557 10.07 -7.63 10.75
N GLY A 558 10.49 -8.63 9.97
CA GLY A 558 11.88 -8.87 9.61
C GLY A 558 12.18 -8.47 8.16
N SER A 559 13.40 -8.01 7.91
CA SER A 559 13.94 -7.86 6.55
C SER A 559 15.43 -8.18 6.54
N CYS A 560 15.88 -8.81 5.45
CA CYS A 560 17.31 -8.96 5.13
C CYS A 560 17.74 -8.03 3.98
N TRP A 561 16.90 -7.05 3.64
CA TRP A 561 17.17 -6.07 2.60
C TRP A 561 17.88 -4.85 3.16
N TYR A 562 18.68 -4.22 2.30
CA TYR A 562 19.41 -3.01 2.61
C TYR A 562 19.03 -1.89 1.65
N ILE A 563 19.02 -0.66 2.15
CA ILE A 563 18.92 0.54 1.31
C ILE A 563 20.36 0.98 0.99
N ALA A 564 20.74 0.89 -0.28
CA ALA A 564 22.05 1.31 -0.73
C ALA A 564 21.99 2.74 -1.27
N VAL A 565 22.83 3.61 -0.71
CA VAL A 565 23.01 5.01 -1.13
C VAL A 565 24.43 5.26 -1.62
N PRO A 566 24.65 6.13 -2.63
CA PRO A 566 26.01 6.52 -3.04
C PRO A 566 26.81 7.17 -1.91
N ASP A 567 28.13 6.97 -1.90
CA ASP A 567 29.01 7.68 -0.97
C ASP A 567 28.93 9.19 -1.22
N GLY A 568 28.77 9.98 -0.16
CA GLY A 568 28.60 11.43 -0.27
C GLY A 568 27.26 11.85 -0.88
N ALA A 569 26.24 10.98 -0.86
CA ALA A 569 24.91 11.29 -1.36
C ALA A 569 24.38 12.63 -0.79
N PRO A 570 23.76 13.48 -1.63
CA PRO A 570 23.23 14.76 -1.17
C PRO A 570 22.08 14.54 -0.19
N ARG A 571 21.84 15.52 0.70
CA ARG A 571 20.83 15.43 1.77
C ARG A 571 19.43 14.94 1.31
N PRO A 572 18.89 15.33 0.13
CA PRO A 572 17.63 14.79 -0.38
C PRO A 572 17.60 13.28 -0.60
N VAL A 573 18.73 12.68 -1.01
CA VAL A 573 18.83 11.23 -1.20
C VAL A 573 18.92 10.51 0.15
N LEU A 574 19.61 11.10 1.13
CA LEU A 574 19.61 10.58 2.50
C LEU A 574 18.23 10.68 3.16
N TYR A 575 17.52 11.79 2.93
CA TYR A 575 16.14 11.96 3.36
C TYR A 575 15.22 10.92 2.70
N ALA A 576 15.39 10.64 1.41
CA ALA A 576 14.66 9.60 0.69
C ALA A 576 14.90 8.19 1.27
N ALA A 577 16.14 7.86 1.65
CA ALA A 577 16.45 6.61 2.34
C ALA A 577 15.75 6.51 3.70
N SER A 578 15.75 7.62 4.47
CA SER A 578 15.06 7.68 5.76
C SER A 578 13.55 7.51 5.62
N GLU A 579 12.92 8.15 4.64
CA GLU A 579 11.48 8.02 4.39
C GLU A 579 11.12 6.59 3.95
N LEU A 580 11.94 5.97 3.09
CA LEU A 580 11.76 4.57 2.71
C LEU A 580 11.84 3.64 3.93
N ALA A 581 12.85 3.81 4.77
CA ALA A 581 13.03 3.00 5.98
C ALA A 581 11.88 3.20 6.98
N ASP A 582 11.49 4.45 7.28
CA ASP A 582 10.40 4.77 8.21
C ASP A 582 9.06 4.20 7.73
N VAL A 583 8.70 4.44 6.47
CA VAL A 583 7.41 4.00 5.95
C VAL A 583 7.34 2.47 5.84
N VAL A 584 8.42 1.80 5.42
CA VAL A 584 8.47 0.33 5.43
C VAL A 584 8.35 -0.22 6.85
N HIS A 585 9.03 0.38 7.82
CA HIS A 585 8.93 -0.01 9.22
C HIS A 585 7.49 0.17 9.75
N ARG A 586 6.85 1.31 9.48
CA ARG A 586 5.47 1.57 9.93
C ARG A 586 4.42 0.68 9.25
N ILE A 587 4.66 0.26 8.01
CA ILE A 587 3.76 -0.64 7.26
C ILE A 587 3.93 -2.10 7.68
N SER A 588 5.16 -2.53 8.01
CA SER A 588 5.50 -3.95 8.14
C SER A 588 6.15 -4.39 9.44
N GLY A 589 6.64 -3.45 10.25
CA GLY A 589 7.52 -3.66 11.39
C GLY A 589 9.01 -3.84 11.02
N ALA A 590 9.34 -4.00 9.74
CA ALA A 590 10.70 -4.34 9.32
C ALA A 590 11.64 -3.14 9.26
N GLU A 591 12.84 -3.31 9.80
CA GLU A 591 13.91 -2.32 9.74
C GLU A 591 14.81 -2.58 8.53
N LEU A 592 14.89 -1.59 7.63
CA LEU A 592 15.82 -1.58 6.50
C LEU A 592 17.04 -0.73 6.86
N LYS A 593 18.21 -1.34 6.91
CA LYS A 593 19.46 -0.62 7.19
C LYS A 593 19.95 0.11 5.93
N THR A 594 20.36 1.37 6.11
CA THR A 594 21.01 2.14 5.05
C THR A 594 22.52 1.88 5.05
N ILE A 595 23.10 1.58 3.90
CA ILE A 595 24.52 1.26 3.71
C ILE A 595 25.09 1.96 2.47
N SER A 596 26.42 2.01 2.37
CA SER A 596 27.09 2.46 1.16
C SER A 596 26.80 1.53 -0.01
N VAL A 597 26.62 2.09 -1.21
CA VAL A 597 26.50 1.32 -2.46
C VAL A 597 27.71 0.43 -2.73
N LYS A 598 28.91 0.77 -2.21
CA LYS A 598 30.11 -0.06 -2.33
C LYS A 598 30.06 -1.32 -1.45
N GLU A 599 29.36 -1.22 -0.33
CA GLU A 599 29.16 -2.32 0.63
C GLU A 599 27.89 -3.11 0.33
N ALA A 600 27.12 -2.69 -0.67
CA ALA A 600 25.84 -3.28 -0.99
C ALA A 600 25.96 -4.73 -1.46
N PRO A 601 25.16 -5.66 -0.91
CA PRO A 601 25.12 -7.03 -1.39
C PRO A 601 24.65 -7.10 -2.84
N LYS A 602 25.00 -8.18 -3.54
CA LYS A 602 24.57 -8.41 -4.94
C LYS A 602 23.05 -8.58 -5.06
N THR A 603 22.38 -9.01 -3.98
CA THR A 603 20.94 -9.26 -3.90
C THR A 603 20.37 -8.72 -2.59
N ASN A 604 19.06 -8.57 -2.52
CA ASN A 604 18.30 -7.98 -1.42
C ASN A 604 18.70 -6.53 -1.15
N VAL A 605 18.76 -5.73 -2.21
CA VAL A 605 19.15 -4.32 -2.13
C VAL A 605 18.14 -3.43 -2.81
N VAL A 606 17.76 -2.34 -2.15
CA VAL A 606 17.09 -1.19 -2.73
C VAL A 606 18.12 -0.12 -3.03
N ARG A 607 18.42 0.13 -4.29
CA ARG A 607 19.40 1.14 -4.71
C ARG A 607 18.71 2.46 -4.99
N LEU A 608 19.13 3.50 -4.30
CA LEU A 608 18.75 4.88 -4.63
C LEU A 608 19.78 5.42 -5.61
N VAL A 609 19.35 5.74 -6.84
CA VAL A 609 20.25 6.12 -7.92
C VAL A 609 19.86 7.49 -8.45
N GLN A 610 20.82 8.40 -8.48
CA GLN A 610 20.69 9.65 -9.22
C GLN A 610 21.28 9.44 -10.61
N ASP A 611 20.45 9.57 -11.65
CA ASP A 611 20.86 9.43 -13.05
C ASP A 611 20.77 10.80 -13.75
N GLY A 612 21.87 11.54 -13.70
CA GLY A 612 21.96 12.89 -14.26
C GLY A 612 21.63 14.02 -13.27
N ASN A 613 21.45 15.23 -13.82
CA ASN A 613 21.15 16.45 -13.07
C ASN A 613 20.15 17.35 -13.83
N SER A 614 19.06 16.74 -14.32
CA SER A 614 18.04 17.41 -15.11
C SER A 614 16.95 18.01 -14.21
N LEU A 615 16.46 19.19 -14.59
CA LEU A 615 15.28 19.83 -14.00
C LEU A 615 13.96 19.16 -14.39
N ALA A 616 13.99 18.14 -15.25
CA ALA A 616 12.80 17.44 -15.73
C ALA A 616 12.07 16.63 -14.64
N ASP A 617 12.69 16.39 -13.48
CA ASP A 617 12.14 15.59 -12.36
C ASP A 617 11.54 14.24 -12.81
N SER A 618 12.12 13.64 -13.86
CA SER A 618 11.75 12.31 -14.31
C SER A 618 12.36 11.27 -13.40
N PHE A 619 11.63 10.21 -13.13
CA PHE A 619 12.09 9.11 -12.28
C PHE A 619 11.48 7.78 -12.71
N SER A 620 12.08 6.69 -12.25
CA SER A 620 11.60 5.35 -12.53
C SER A 620 11.68 4.46 -11.30
N VAL A 621 10.74 3.54 -11.19
CA VAL A 621 10.74 2.47 -10.20
C VAL A 621 10.91 1.16 -10.95
N ASP A 622 12.00 0.46 -10.67
CA ASP A 622 12.30 -0.86 -11.24
C ASP A 622 12.41 -1.87 -10.09
N THR A 623 11.50 -2.84 -10.05
CA THR A 623 11.53 -3.94 -9.09
C THR A 623 11.84 -5.22 -9.83
N ALA A 624 12.75 -6.01 -9.27
CA ALA A 624 13.07 -7.35 -9.72
C ALA A 624 13.41 -8.22 -8.52
N PRO A 625 13.29 -9.56 -8.63
CA PRO A 625 13.78 -10.47 -7.60
C PRO A 625 15.19 -10.12 -7.10
N GLY A 626 15.30 -9.84 -5.80
CA GLY A 626 16.57 -9.49 -5.15
C GLY A 626 17.13 -8.10 -5.45
N LYS A 627 16.46 -7.26 -6.24
CA LYS A 627 16.94 -5.90 -6.52
C LYS A 627 15.79 -4.93 -6.79
N ILE A 628 15.79 -3.80 -6.12
CA ILE A 628 14.91 -2.66 -6.43
C ILE A 628 15.81 -1.48 -6.79
N GLU A 629 15.54 -0.80 -7.89
CA GLU A 629 16.21 0.45 -8.25
C GLU A 629 15.20 1.59 -8.32
N LEU A 630 15.44 2.61 -7.49
CA LEU A 630 14.65 3.83 -7.44
C LEU A 630 15.51 4.95 -8.02
N LYS A 631 15.27 5.27 -9.30
CA LYS A 631 16.12 6.16 -10.09
C LYS A 631 15.46 7.50 -10.30
N GLY A 632 16.20 8.60 -10.15
CA GLY A 632 15.69 9.95 -10.40
C GLY A 632 16.69 10.83 -11.13
N SER A 633 16.20 11.75 -11.96
CA SER A 633 17.03 12.69 -12.75
C SER A 633 17.69 13.80 -11.95
N SER A 634 17.36 13.90 -10.66
CA SER A 634 17.85 14.89 -9.69
C SER A 634 17.71 14.32 -8.27
N PRO A 635 18.40 14.88 -7.26
CA PRO A 635 18.27 14.41 -5.87
C PRO A 635 16.81 14.34 -5.36
N ARG A 636 15.97 15.32 -5.71
CA ARG A 636 14.54 15.32 -5.34
C ARG A 636 13.72 14.30 -6.15
N ALA A 637 14.11 14.01 -7.39
CA ALA A 637 13.43 12.99 -8.19
C ALA A 637 13.66 11.57 -7.63
N VAL A 638 14.79 11.32 -6.94
CA VAL A 638 15.02 10.08 -6.19
C VAL A 638 14.02 9.96 -5.03
N LEU A 639 13.74 11.07 -4.32
CA LEU A 639 12.69 11.11 -3.29
C LEU A 639 11.30 10.84 -3.90
N PHE A 640 10.99 11.39 -5.07
CA PHE A 640 9.74 11.08 -5.78
C PHE A 640 9.66 9.60 -6.18
N ALA A 641 10.76 8.98 -6.61
CA ALA A 641 10.82 7.54 -6.90
C ALA A 641 10.52 6.69 -5.65
N VAL A 642 11.01 7.09 -4.48
CA VAL A 642 10.67 6.46 -3.20
C VAL A 642 9.18 6.57 -2.91
N TYR A 643 8.59 7.77 -2.96
CA TYR A 643 7.16 7.93 -2.72
C TYR A 643 6.30 7.21 -3.76
N ALA A 644 6.72 7.15 -5.02
CA ALA A 644 6.04 6.38 -6.07
C ALA A 644 6.09 4.88 -5.80
N PHE A 645 7.24 4.34 -5.38
CA PHE A 645 7.34 2.94 -4.97
C PHE A 645 6.44 2.63 -3.77
N LEU A 646 6.51 3.44 -2.72
CA LEU A 646 5.67 3.29 -1.54
C LEU A 646 4.17 3.36 -1.89
N ARG A 647 3.78 4.25 -2.81
CA ARG A 647 2.39 4.41 -3.26
C ARG A 647 1.91 3.28 -4.16
N ASP A 648 2.64 3.01 -5.23
CA ASP A 648 2.16 2.14 -6.32
C ASP A 648 2.43 0.66 -6.04
N ARG A 649 3.39 0.35 -5.15
CA ARG A 649 3.77 -1.04 -4.81
C ARG A 649 3.41 -1.45 -3.39
N LEU A 650 3.51 -0.55 -2.41
CA LEU A 650 3.19 -0.83 -1.01
C LEU A 650 1.86 -0.25 -0.54
N GLY A 651 1.14 0.48 -1.40
CA GLY A 651 -0.20 0.99 -1.10
C GLY A 651 -0.25 2.18 -0.14
N ALA A 652 0.88 2.82 0.18
CA ALA A 652 0.91 4.04 1.01
C ALA A 652 0.20 5.20 0.30
N ARG A 653 -0.50 6.05 1.05
CA ARG A 653 -1.17 7.26 0.51
C ARG A 653 -1.01 8.45 1.45
N TRP A 654 -0.98 9.63 0.85
CA TRP A 654 -0.86 10.92 1.53
C TRP A 654 -1.82 11.93 0.89
N TYR A 655 -3.06 11.97 1.38
CA TYR A 655 -4.12 12.75 0.73
C TYR A 655 -4.12 14.23 1.14
N TRP A 656 -3.65 14.54 2.35
CA TRP A 656 -3.53 15.91 2.84
C TRP A 656 -2.33 16.05 3.80
N PRO A 657 -1.91 17.29 4.13
CA PRO A 657 -0.85 17.55 5.10
C PRO A 657 -1.10 16.94 6.48
N GLY A 658 -0.04 16.47 7.14
CA GLY A 658 -0.09 15.96 8.51
C GLY A 658 -0.25 14.45 8.64
N LYS A 659 -0.13 13.94 9.88
CA LYS A 659 -0.17 12.50 10.19
C LYS A 659 -1.54 11.87 9.92
N ASP A 660 -2.61 12.63 10.10
CA ASP A 660 -4.00 12.23 9.83
C ASP A 660 -4.30 12.13 8.33
N GLY A 661 -3.46 12.72 7.47
CA GLY A 661 -3.49 12.55 6.01
C GLY A 661 -2.77 11.31 5.49
N GLU A 662 -2.12 10.54 6.37
CA GLU A 662 -1.39 9.32 6.00
C GLU A 662 -2.29 8.09 6.10
N PHE A 663 -2.35 7.32 5.02
CA PHE A 663 -3.07 6.06 4.94
C PHE A 663 -2.06 4.98 4.56
N LEU A 664 -1.47 4.38 5.60
CA LEU A 664 -0.46 3.34 5.47
C LEU A 664 -1.13 1.98 5.74
N PRO A 665 -1.04 1.01 4.81
CA PRO A 665 -1.56 -0.32 5.04
C PRO A 665 -0.71 -1.06 6.08
N ARG A 666 -1.26 -2.11 6.68
CA ARG A 666 -0.49 -3.06 7.48
C ARG A 666 -0.22 -4.30 6.63
N LEU A 667 1.05 -4.55 6.31
CA LEU A 667 1.48 -5.65 5.47
C LEU A 667 2.37 -6.61 6.27
N SER A 668 2.01 -7.90 6.28
CA SER A 668 2.81 -8.92 6.95
C SER A 668 3.97 -9.39 6.06
N VAL A 669 3.80 -9.38 4.75
CA VAL A 669 4.77 -9.82 3.74
C VAL A 669 4.58 -8.99 2.49
N TRP A 670 5.68 -8.75 1.75
CA TRP A 670 5.61 -8.19 0.40
C TRP A 670 6.67 -8.81 -0.50
N ASP A 671 6.22 -9.59 -1.48
CA ASP A 671 7.09 -10.24 -2.47
C ASP A 671 7.52 -9.27 -3.57
N VAL A 672 8.79 -9.36 -3.96
CA VAL A 672 9.36 -8.50 -4.99
C VAL A 672 9.14 -9.10 -6.37
N GLU A 673 8.04 -8.69 -7.00
CA GLU A 673 7.72 -9.03 -8.39
C GLU A 673 8.49 -8.17 -9.40
N LYS A 674 8.64 -8.67 -10.63
CA LYS A 674 9.17 -7.87 -11.73
C LYS A 674 8.15 -6.79 -12.12
N TRP A 675 8.51 -5.53 -11.97
CA TRP A 675 7.67 -4.41 -12.37
C TRP A 675 8.52 -3.18 -12.67
N HIS A 676 8.14 -2.45 -13.71
CA HIS A 676 8.84 -1.25 -14.14
C HIS A 676 7.84 -0.17 -14.50
N LYS A 677 8.07 1.06 -14.02
CA LYS A 677 7.31 2.23 -14.43
C LYS A 677 8.19 3.47 -14.44
N GLU A 678 8.11 4.22 -15.53
CA GLU A 678 8.67 5.57 -15.64
C GLU A 678 7.61 6.62 -15.35
N TYR A 679 8.02 7.73 -14.76
CA TYR A 679 7.20 8.87 -14.44
C TYR A 679 7.88 10.13 -14.97
N ARG A 680 7.12 10.90 -15.74
CA ARG A 680 7.60 12.13 -16.39
C ARG A 680 6.57 13.22 -16.15
N PRO A 681 6.90 14.27 -15.37
CA PRO A 681 5.97 15.37 -15.18
C PRO A 681 5.81 16.17 -16.48
N PHE A 682 4.62 16.69 -16.74
CA PHE A 682 4.42 17.60 -17.87
C PHE A 682 4.92 19.02 -17.55
N PHE A 683 4.46 19.60 -16.43
CA PHE A 683 4.89 20.94 -16.01
C PHE A 683 6.24 20.88 -15.31
N GLY A 684 7.19 21.73 -15.71
CA GLY A 684 8.53 21.77 -15.11
C GLY A 684 8.55 22.25 -13.66
N TYR A 685 7.58 23.08 -13.27
CA TYR A 685 7.39 23.53 -11.89
C TYR A 685 5.94 23.40 -11.46
N ARG A 686 5.72 22.83 -10.27
CA ARG A 686 4.40 22.54 -9.71
C ARG A 686 4.38 23.00 -8.27
N GLU A 687 3.46 23.91 -7.94
CA GLU A 687 3.47 24.56 -6.64
C GLU A 687 2.08 24.83 -6.07
N MET A 688 1.95 24.53 -4.78
CA MET A 688 0.97 25.16 -3.90
C MET A 688 1.70 26.12 -2.95
N SER A 689 1.48 27.42 -3.09
CA SER A 689 2.13 28.44 -2.24
C SER A 689 1.40 28.56 -0.91
N ILE A 690 2.08 28.27 0.19
CA ILE A 690 1.50 28.37 1.54
C ILE A 690 1.13 29.83 1.83
N CYS A 691 -0.14 30.09 2.16
CA CYS A 691 -0.64 31.43 2.46
C CYS A 691 -1.46 31.48 3.77
N GLY A 692 -1.78 32.69 4.22
CA GLY A 692 -2.64 32.93 5.39
C GLY A 692 -1.97 32.82 6.78
N ILE A 693 -0.67 32.55 6.84
CA ILE A 693 0.10 32.41 8.09
C ILE A 693 1.42 33.22 8.06
N PRO A 694 1.92 33.71 9.21
CA PRO A 694 3.18 34.43 9.28
C PRO A 694 4.33 33.65 8.66
N GLY A 695 5.11 34.32 7.80
CA GLY A 695 6.30 33.75 7.17
C GLY A 695 6.04 32.67 6.12
N HIS A 696 4.79 32.35 5.80
CA HIS A 696 4.43 31.33 4.78
C HIS A 696 5.04 29.94 5.07
N ARG A 697 5.17 29.57 6.35
CA ARG A 697 5.81 28.33 6.81
C ARG A 697 4.85 27.43 7.55
N HIS A 698 4.69 26.19 7.07
CA HIS A 698 3.90 25.17 7.73
C HIS A 698 4.51 23.80 7.43
N GLU A 699 5.27 23.28 8.39
CA GLU A 699 6.11 22.09 8.15
C GLU A 699 5.32 20.87 7.66
N ASP A 700 4.11 20.62 8.19
CA ASP A 700 3.28 19.50 7.75
C ASP A 700 2.88 19.60 6.28
N THR A 701 2.61 20.83 5.79
CA THR A 701 2.29 21.07 4.38
C THR A 701 3.54 20.95 3.51
N GLU A 702 4.66 21.52 3.98
CA GLU A 702 5.95 21.46 3.28
C GLU A 702 6.46 20.02 3.13
N ARG A 703 6.26 19.16 4.14
CA ARG A 703 6.58 17.72 4.09
C ARG A 703 5.62 16.91 3.22
N TRP A 704 4.41 17.42 3.00
CA TRP A 704 3.42 16.79 2.13
C TRP A 704 3.71 17.01 0.64
N PHE A 705 4.21 18.19 0.26
CA PHE A 705 4.54 18.52 -1.14
C PHE A 705 5.31 17.45 -1.92
N PRO A 706 6.44 16.90 -1.44
CA PRO A 706 7.15 15.89 -2.22
C PRO A 706 6.39 14.56 -2.33
N LYS A 707 5.48 14.24 -1.40
CA LYS A 707 4.66 13.03 -1.40
C LYS A 707 3.62 13.02 -2.52
N VAL A 708 3.23 14.22 -2.99
CA VAL A 708 2.34 14.44 -4.14
C VAL A 708 3.08 15.06 -5.33
N PHE A 709 4.41 14.91 -5.36
CA PHE A 709 5.30 15.31 -6.47
C PHE A 709 5.30 16.81 -6.83
N LEU A 710 4.93 17.68 -5.91
CA LEU A 710 5.20 19.12 -6.03
C LEU A 710 6.70 19.36 -5.81
N ASN A 711 7.28 20.26 -6.58
CA ASN A 711 8.74 20.47 -6.61
C ASN A 711 9.19 21.88 -6.22
N CYS A 712 8.27 22.70 -5.70
CA CYS A 712 8.48 24.06 -5.23
C CYS A 712 7.72 24.29 -3.91
N GLY A 713 7.95 25.44 -3.26
CA GLY A 713 7.10 25.92 -2.16
C GLY A 713 7.65 25.73 -0.74
N LEU A 714 8.89 25.27 -0.58
CA LEU A 714 9.54 25.19 0.74
C LEU A 714 10.01 26.56 1.21
N ASN A 715 9.58 26.97 2.41
CA ASN A 715 9.93 28.22 3.07
C ASN A 715 10.67 28.03 4.39
N THR A 716 10.66 26.83 4.94
CA THR A 716 11.40 26.45 6.15
C THR A 716 12.84 26.08 5.78
N PRO A 717 13.86 26.83 6.27
CA PRO A 717 15.25 26.65 5.82
C PRO A 717 15.80 25.23 5.98
N LYS A 718 15.51 24.57 7.11
CA LYS A 718 15.94 23.19 7.36
C LYS A 718 15.37 22.21 6.33
N LEU A 719 14.07 22.34 6.00
CA LEU A 719 13.41 21.48 5.02
C LEU A 719 13.94 21.71 3.60
N ARG A 720 14.34 22.93 3.25
CA ARG A 720 14.98 23.21 1.94
C ARG A 720 16.25 22.39 1.75
N GLU A 721 17.07 22.29 2.79
CA GLU A 721 18.31 21.52 2.74
C GLU A 721 18.06 20.01 2.77
N GLU A 722 17.07 19.55 3.53
CA GLU A 722 16.73 18.13 3.67
C GLU A 722 16.02 17.56 2.44
N ILE A 723 15.00 18.24 1.90
CA ILE A 723 14.13 17.74 0.83
C ILE A 723 14.64 18.18 -0.56
N GLY A 724 15.28 19.35 -0.66
CA GLY A 724 15.91 19.82 -1.90
C GLY A 724 14.94 20.18 -3.04
N LEU A 725 13.73 20.64 -2.71
CA LEU A 725 12.84 21.25 -3.72
C LEU A 725 13.44 22.54 -4.28
N VAL A 726 12.93 22.98 -5.44
CA VAL A 726 13.43 24.19 -6.11
C VAL A 726 13.20 25.41 -5.22
N VAL A 727 14.29 26.07 -4.83
CA VAL A 727 14.26 27.28 -4.02
C VAL A 727 14.18 28.51 -4.90
N ARG A 728 13.30 29.42 -4.53
CA ARG A 728 13.09 30.67 -5.26
C ARG A 728 13.14 31.84 -4.29
N ALA A 729 13.66 32.96 -4.78
CA ALA A 729 13.55 34.24 -4.10
C ALA A 729 12.31 34.93 -4.66
N HIS A 730 11.42 35.40 -3.77
CA HIS A 730 10.11 35.84 -4.22
C HIS A 730 9.45 36.96 -3.41
N GLY A 731 8.43 37.57 -4.00
CA GLY A 731 7.46 38.44 -3.34
C GLY A 731 7.45 39.87 -3.87
N HIS A 732 6.74 40.74 -3.15
CA HIS A 732 6.59 42.17 -3.42
C HIS A 732 7.87 42.95 -3.06
N SER A 733 9.04 42.47 -3.47
CA SER A 733 10.35 42.96 -3.04
C SER A 733 10.87 44.12 -3.90
N VAL A 734 10.26 44.41 -5.06
CA VAL A 734 10.49 45.65 -5.82
C VAL A 734 9.67 46.77 -5.17
N SER A 735 10.10 47.13 -3.97
CA SER A 735 9.38 48.04 -3.07
C SER A 735 10.31 48.56 -1.97
N LEU A 736 9.92 49.70 -1.40
CA LEU A 736 10.47 50.21 -0.16
C LEU A 736 9.94 49.41 1.04
N PRO A 737 10.65 49.35 2.19
CA PRO A 737 10.27 48.51 3.33
C PRO A 737 8.87 48.81 3.87
N GLU A 738 8.14 47.78 4.28
CA GLU A 738 6.84 47.97 4.96
C GLU A 738 6.99 48.43 6.42
N ASN A 739 8.18 48.40 7.02
CA ASN A 739 8.36 48.88 8.39
C ASN A 739 8.31 50.42 8.43
N MET A 740 7.34 51.01 9.14
CA MET A 740 7.16 52.48 9.18
C MET A 740 8.40 53.24 9.64
N LYS A 741 9.15 52.76 10.64
CA LYS A 741 10.37 53.44 11.10
C LYS A 741 11.46 53.47 10.03
N LEU A 742 11.62 52.35 9.31
CA LEU A 742 12.55 52.29 8.17
C LEU A 742 12.09 53.19 7.02
N ARG A 743 10.76 53.29 6.78
CA ARG A 743 10.21 54.19 5.77
C ARG A 743 10.46 55.65 6.11
N GLU A 744 10.22 56.06 7.36
CA GLU A 744 10.44 57.45 7.81
C GLU A 744 11.89 57.86 7.64
N SER A 745 12.83 56.98 8.02
CA SER A 745 14.26 57.21 7.79
C SER A 745 14.60 57.35 6.30
N LEU A 746 14.15 56.42 5.46
CA LEU A 746 14.40 56.49 4.01
C LEU A 746 13.71 57.67 3.34
N PHE A 747 12.52 58.07 3.79
CA PHE A 747 11.81 59.23 3.25
C PHE A 747 12.51 60.54 3.60
N SER A 748 13.13 60.59 4.77
CA SER A 748 13.87 61.76 5.24
C SER A 748 15.21 61.92 4.48
N SER A 749 15.91 60.82 4.19
CA SER A 749 17.20 60.85 3.49
C SER A 749 17.08 60.77 1.96
N HIS A 750 16.04 60.10 1.45
CA HIS A 750 15.82 59.82 0.03
C HIS A 750 14.34 59.97 -0.39
N PRO A 751 13.71 61.15 -0.20
CA PRO A 751 12.32 61.37 -0.57
C PRO A 751 12.05 61.13 -2.07
N GLU A 752 13.06 61.30 -2.92
CA GLU A 752 13.00 61.06 -4.36
C GLU A 752 12.83 59.58 -4.75
N TRP A 753 13.09 58.64 -3.83
CA TRP A 753 12.87 57.21 -4.05
C TRP A 753 11.39 56.83 -3.99
N PHE A 754 10.56 57.61 -3.30
CA PHE A 754 9.15 57.32 -3.09
C PHE A 754 8.32 57.75 -4.30
N SER A 755 7.19 57.08 -4.55
CA SER A 755 6.28 57.46 -5.63
C SER A 755 5.79 58.90 -5.47
N MET A 756 5.74 59.64 -6.58
CA MET A 756 4.97 60.87 -6.68
C MET A 756 3.51 60.50 -6.90
N ILE A 757 2.60 60.95 -6.04
CA ILE A 757 1.17 60.69 -6.09
C ILE A 757 0.47 62.03 -5.90
N ASN A 758 -0.45 62.40 -6.79
CA ASN A 758 -1.17 63.68 -6.75
C ASN A 758 -0.20 64.89 -6.65
N GLY A 759 0.90 64.83 -7.40
CA GLY A 759 1.92 65.89 -7.45
C GLY A 759 2.88 65.98 -6.26
N LYS A 760 2.81 65.07 -5.27
CA LYS A 760 3.69 65.09 -4.09
C LYS A 760 4.37 63.74 -3.86
N ARG A 761 5.60 63.73 -3.33
CA ARG A 761 6.26 62.51 -2.86
C ARG A 761 5.56 62.06 -1.58
N ASP A 762 5.04 60.83 -1.57
CA ASP A 762 4.28 60.30 -0.44
C ASP A 762 5.09 59.18 0.23
N ILE A 763 5.23 59.24 1.56
CA ILE A 763 5.83 58.18 2.38
C ILE A 763 5.11 56.82 2.25
N LYS A 764 3.84 56.83 1.84
CA LYS A 764 3.05 55.63 1.53
C LYS A 764 3.29 55.12 0.10
N GLY A 765 3.98 55.89 -0.74
CA GLY A 765 4.36 55.56 -2.12
C GLY A 765 5.47 54.51 -2.22
N ILE A 766 5.27 53.35 -1.59
CA ILE A 766 6.29 52.31 -1.42
C ILE A 766 6.57 51.48 -2.69
N ALA A 767 5.78 51.63 -3.75
CA ALA A 767 6.09 51.08 -5.08
C ALA A 767 7.34 51.75 -5.69
N GLY A 768 7.70 52.93 -5.18
CA GLY A 768 8.91 53.67 -5.52
C GLY A 768 8.87 54.35 -6.89
N CYS A 769 9.90 55.16 -7.15
CA CYS A 769 10.09 55.90 -8.39
C CYS A 769 11.01 55.13 -9.34
N TRP A 770 10.45 54.43 -10.34
CA TRP A 770 11.21 53.58 -11.28
C TRP A 770 12.16 54.34 -12.22
N SER A 771 12.00 55.66 -12.33
CA SER A 771 12.92 56.52 -13.08
C SER A 771 14.10 57.03 -12.25
N ASN A 772 14.15 56.73 -10.95
CA ASN A 772 15.22 57.19 -10.06
C ASN A 772 16.33 56.15 -9.94
N GLU A 773 17.57 56.55 -10.23
CA GLU A 773 18.75 55.68 -10.20
C GLU A 773 19.12 55.18 -8.80
N GLY A 774 18.93 56.01 -7.76
CA GLY A 774 19.19 55.62 -6.37
C GLY A 774 18.23 54.51 -5.92
N TYR A 775 16.93 54.66 -6.19
CA TYR A 775 15.94 53.63 -5.94
C TYR A 775 16.21 52.35 -6.73
N PHE A 776 16.59 52.47 -8.02
CA PHE A 776 16.96 51.32 -8.84
C PHE A 776 18.13 50.52 -8.23
N ASN A 777 19.20 51.20 -7.83
CA ASN A 777 20.36 50.56 -7.20
C ASN A 777 19.98 49.91 -5.86
N TYR A 778 19.19 50.60 -5.03
CA TYR A 778 18.66 50.05 -3.78
C TYR A 778 17.89 48.73 -4.01
N VAL A 779 17.00 48.70 -5.01
CA VAL A 779 16.26 47.50 -5.36
C VAL A 779 17.21 46.39 -5.83
N VAL A 780 18.12 46.67 -6.76
CA VAL A 780 19.06 45.65 -7.28
C VAL A 780 19.91 45.05 -6.14
N ASP A 781 20.43 45.87 -5.23
CA ASP A 781 21.21 45.42 -4.07
C ASP A 781 20.38 44.52 -3.16
N LYS A 782 19.14 44.95 -2.83
CA LYS A 782 18.19 44.18 -2.03
C LYS A 782 17.87 42.82 -2.67
N LEU A 783 17.60 42.77 -3.97
CA LEU A 783 17.28 41.53 -4.68
C LEU A 783 18.51 40.60 -4.75
N CYS A 784 19.71 41.13 -5.02
CA CYS A 784 20.94 40.33 -5.01
C CYS A 784 21.22 39.72 -3.64
N ALA A 785 21.03 40.48 -2.56
CA ALA A 785 21.17 39.99 -1.20
C ALA A 785 20.16 38.88 -0.88
N ASP A 786 18.91 39.04 -1.29
CA ASP A 786 17.85 38.05 -1.06
C ASP A 786 18.09 36.74 -1.86
N ILE A 787 18.46 36.83 -3.14
CA ILE A 787 18.82 35.67 -3.97
C ILE A 787 19.99 34.91 -3.35
N THR A 788 21.05 35.62 -2.94
CA THR A 788 22.27 35.03 -2.39
C THR A 788 21.99 34.37 -1.04
N LYS A 789 21.29 35.07 -0.14
CA LYS A 789 20.92 34.57 1.19
C LYS A 789 20.09 33.29 1.11
N ASN A 790 19.15 33.22 0.16
CA ASN A 790 18.27 32.06 0.01
C ASN A 790 18.85 30.97 -0.91
N LYS A 791 20.01 31.20 -1.56
CA LYS A 791 20.57 30.31 -2.59
C LYS A 791 19.52 29.97 -3.68
N ALA A 792 18.75 30.97 -4.10
CA ALA A 792 17.63 30.76 -4.99
C ALA A 792 18.08 30.47 -6.42
N SER A 793 17.47 29.47 -7.06
CA SER A 793 17.71 29.16 -8.48
C SER A 793 16.82 29.97 -9.43
N ILE A 794 15.71 30.52 -8.91
CA ILE A 794 14.78 31.37 -9.65
C ILE A 794 14.47 32.61 -8.81
N ALA A 795 14.56 33.78 -9.42
CA ALA A 795 14.12 35.06 -8.87
C ALA A 795 12.77 35.44 -9.48
N TYR A 796 11.75 35.58 -8.63
CA TYR A 796 10.39 35.95 -9.01
C TYR A 796 9.95 37.16 -8.18
N TYR A 797 10.09 38.36 -8.72
CA TYR A 797 9.81 39.58 -7.95
C TYR A 797 8.78 40.45 -8.63
N CYS A 798 7.85 40.96 -7.84
CA CYS A 798 6.83 41.91 -8.26
C CYS A 798 6.94 43.21 -7.45
N THR A 799 6.25 44.24 -7.93
CA THR A 799 6.11 45.53 -7.24
C THR A 799 5.28 45.39 -5.96
N ALA A 800 5.35 46.39 -5.08
CA ALA A 800 4.45 46.54 -3.92
C ALA A 800 2.98 46.35 -4.31
N ASP A 801 2.23 45.64 -3.46
CA ASP A 801 0.80 45.36 -3.65
C ASP A 801 -0.09 46.57 -3.28
N ILE A 802 0.15 47.69 -3.97
CA ILE A 802 -0.63 48.93 -3.88
C ILE A 802 -1.06 49.34 -5.29
N ILE A 803 -2.13 50.11 -5.44
CA ILE A 803 -2.57 50.61 -6.76
C ILE A 803 -1.81 51.88 -7.18
N PRO A 804 -1.56 52.86 -6.31
CA PRO A 804 -0.84 54.07 -6.72
C PRO A 804 0.60 53.77 -7.17
N ARG A 805 0.94 54.24 -8.38
CA ARG A 805 2.30 54.21 -8.95
C ARG A 805 2.84 55.62 -9.06
N CYS A 806 4.14 55.75 -9.30
CA CYS A 806 4.76 57.06 -9.45
C CYS A 806 4.22 57.81 -10.69
N GLU A 807 3.77 59.04 -10.48
CA GLU A 807 3.20 59.94 -11.46
C GLU A 807 4.19 61.02 -11.94
N CYS A 808 5.47 60.93 -11.56
CA CYS A 808 6.47 61.89 -12.02
C CYS A 808 6.59 61.86 -13.56
N GLU A 809 6.93 63.01 -14.14
CA GLU A 809 7.03 63.21 -15.59
C GLU A 809 7.86 62.12 -16.29
N GLN A 810 8.97 61.71 -15.68
CA GLN A 810 9.83 60.66 -16.22
C GLN A 810 9.17 59.27 -16.21
N CYS A 811 8.43 58.93 -15.14
CA CYS A 811 7.69 57.66 -15.06
C CYS A 811 6.47 57.67 -16.00
N THR A 812 5.81 58.82 -16.18
CA THR A 812 4.56 58.92 -16.96
C THR A 812 4.78 59.14 -18.45
N ARG A 813 6.01 59.45 -18.87
CA ARG A 813 6.41 59.61 -20.28
C ARG A 813 5.96 58.46 -21.19
N ASN A 814 5.98 57.23 -20.69
CA ASN A 814 5.34 56.10 -21.37
C ASN A 814 3.90 55.95 -20.85
N PRO A 815 2.83 56.22 -21.62
CA PRO A 815 1.45 56.08 -21.14
C PRO A 815 1.02 54.63 -20.88
N ASP A 816 1.69 53.63 -21.48
CA ASP A 816 1.42 52.21 -21.24
C ASP A 816 1.99 51.77 -19.89
N LYS A 817 1.10 51.61 -18.90
CA LYS A 817 1.45 51.20 -17.53
C LYS A 817 2.11 49.82 -17.47
N SER A 818 1.71 48.89 -18.34
CA SER A 818 2.30 47.56 -18.39
C SER A 818 3.73 47.63 -18.94
N ALA A 819 3.93 48.39 -20.03
CA ALA A 819 5.26 48.60 -20.58
C ALA A 819 6.24 49.28 -19.61
N ARG A 820 5.77 50.19 -18.73
CA ARG A 820 6.62 50.77 -17.67
C ARG A 820 7.24 49.70 -16.78
N TRP A 821 6.44 48.74 -16.34
CA TRP A 821 6.89 47.66 -15.46
C TRP A 821 7.87 46.74 -16.17
N TRP A 822 7.50 46.25 -17.36
CA TRP A 822 8.32 45.26 -18.07
C TRP A 822 9.68 45.81 -18.52
N ASN A 823 9.75 47.08 -18.92
CA ASN A 823 11.03 47.75 -19.19
C ASN A 823 11.89 47.88 -17.94
N TYR A 824 11.29 48.27 -16.81
CA TYR A 824 12.01 48.38 -15.53
C TYR A 824 12.50 47.01 -15.05
N TYR A 825 11.67 45.97 -15.19
CA TYR A 825 12.01 44.61 -14.80
C TYR A 825 13.13 44.02 -15.66
N ALA A 826 13.09 44.22 -16.98
CA ALA A 826 14.19 43.82 -17.87
C ALA A 826 15.53 44.48 -17.46
N ARG A 827 15.49 45.75 -17.05
CA ARG A 827 16.66 46.46 -16.53
C ARG A 827 17.16 45.86 -15.21
N ILE A 828 16.27 45.48 -14.29
CA ILE A 828 16.63 44.75 -13.07
C ILE A 828 17.31 43.43 -13.41
N ILE A 829 16.72 42.63 -14.31
CA ILE A 829 17.24 41.31 -14.69
C ILE A 829 18.68 41.43 -15.21
N LYS A 830 18.92 42.36 -16.15
CA LYS A 830 20.25 42.61 -16.72
C LYS A 830 21.26 42.99 -15.63
N SER A 831 20.88 43.84 -14.68
CA SER A 831 21.76 44.26 -13.58
C SER A 831 22.03 43.15 -12.57
N VAL A 832 21.03 42.35 -12.20
CA VAL A 832 21.23 41.22 -11.28
C VAL A 832 22.07 40.13 -11.94
N ARG A 833 21.87 39.80 -13.22
CA ARG A 833 22.68 38.80 -13.93
C ARG A 833 24.16 39.18 -14.03
N LYS A 834 24.51 40.47 -14.05
CA LYS A 834 25.91 40.91 -13.94
C LYS A 834 26.58 40.48 -12.63
N ARG A 835 25.79 40.33 -11.55
CA ARG A 835 26.28 39.97 -10.21
C ARG A 835 26.04 38.49 -9.86
N ILE A 836 24.97 37.90 -10.40
CA ILE A 836 24.54 36.52 -10.17
C ILE A 836 24.20 35.89 -11.54
N PRO A 837 25.19 35.43 -12.32
CA PRO A 837 24.99 35.06 -13.73
C PRO A 837 24.01 33.92 -14.00
N ASN A 838 23.91 32.96 -13.07
CA ASN A 838 23.18 31.70 -13.29
C ASN A 838 21.75 31.70 -12.72
N VAL A 839 21.24 32.84 -12.21
CA VAL A 839 19.88 32.90 -11.67
C VAL A 839 18.86 33.06 -12.81
N ARG A 840 17.79 32.26 -12.75
CA ARG A 840 16.65 32.31 -13.67
C ARG A 840 15.64 33.36 -13.20
N PHE A 841 14.87 33.94 -14.11
CA PHE A 841 13.91 35.00 -13.78
C PHE A 841 12.50 34.65 -14.22
N ALA A 842 11.52 34.92 -13.36
CA ALA A 842 10.11 34.83 -13.69
C ALA A 842 9.43 36.17 -13.43
N GLY A 843 8.66 36.66 -14.40
CA GLY A 843 7.88 37.90 -14.26
C GLY A 843 6.43 37.61 -13.87
N LEU A 844 5.77 38.56 -13.22
CA LEU A 844 4.35 38.48 -12.87
C LEU A 844 3.53 39.40 -13.79
N ALA A 845 2.43 38.90 -14.35
CA ALA A 845 1.39 39.70 -14.99
C ALA A 845 0.20 39.84 -14.03
N TYR A 846 0.15 40.96 -13.31
CA TYR A 846 -0.80 41.24 -12.22
C TYR A 846 -1.17 42.73 -12.16
N GLN A 847 -2.36 43.07 -11.65
CA GLN A 847 -2.86 44.43 -11.55
C GLN A 847 -2.73 45.24 -12.84
N GLU A 848 -2.18 46.47 -12.83
CA GLU A 848 -2.12 47.32 -14.01
C GLU A 848 -1.13 46.83 -15.09
N TYR A 849 -0.17 45.97 -14.72
CA TYR A 849 0.79 45.32 -15.63
C TYR A 849 0.40 43.87 -15.98
N ARG A 850 -0.85 43.48 -15.69
CA ARG A 850 -1.47 42.24 -16.18
C ARG A 850 -1.80 42.27 -17.67
N SER A 851 -2.15 43.45 -18.18
CA SER A 851 -2.42 43.64 -19.60
C SER A 851 -1.17 43.38 -20.43
N VAL A 852 -1.34 42.79 -21.61
CA VAL A 852 -0.22 42.49 -22.52
C VAL A 852 0.45 43.80 -22.95
N PRO A 853 1.73 44.04 -22.64
CA PRO A 853 2.39 45.30 -22.96
C PRO A 853 2.61 45.45 -24.47
N GLY A 854 2.66 46.70 -24.94
CA GLY A 854 3.06 47.01 -26.31
C GLY A 854 4.54 46.71 -26.62
N VAL A 855 5.38 46.61 -25.59
CA VAL A 855 6.83 46.34 -25.69
C VAL A 855 7.17 44.85 -25.70
N SER A 856 8.42 44.50 -26.01
CA SER A 856 8.94 43.14 -25.84
C SER A 856 9.06 42.79 -24.37
N VAL A 857 8.83 41.51 -24.04
CA VAL A 857 9.07 40.95 -22.70
C VAL A 857 10.29 40.06 -22.82
N GLU A 858 11.45 40.60 -22.47
CA GLU A 858 12.75 39.96 -22.66
C GLU A 858 13.29 39.35 -21.36
N ASP A 859 14.24 38.43 -21.50
CA ASP A 859 15.10 37.93 -20.42
C ASP A 859 14.41 37.15 -19.28
N VAL A 860 13.09 36.94 -19.34
CA VAL A 860 12.36 36.07 -18.40
C VAL A 860 12.26 34.64 -18.94
N ASP A 861 12.40 33.67 -18.03
CA ASP A 861 12.21 32.25 -18.30
C ASP A 861 10.73 31.90 -18.52
N PHE A 862 9.83 32.58 -17.81
CA PHE A 862 8.40 32.53 -18.01
C PHE A 862 7.69 33.72 -17.33
N VAL A 863 6.48 34.03 -17.82
CA VAL A 863 5.56 35.00 -17.20
C VAL A 863 4.45 34.26 -16.46
N GLU A 864 4.32 34.50 -15.16
CA GLU A 864 3.21 34.07 -14.33
C GLU A 864 2.00 34.99 -14.56
N TYR A 865 0.98 34.48 -15.25
CA TYR A 865 -0.27 35.19 -15.45
C TYR A 865 -1.25 34.91 -14.30
N CYS A 866 -1.64 35.96 -13.58
CA CYS A 866 -2.65 35.88 -12.53
C CYS A 866 -4.05 35.80 -13.13
N HIS A 867 -4.64 34.61 -13.16
CA HIS A 867 -5.88 34.32 -13.88
C HIS A 867 -7.13 34.44 -13.00
N TYR A 868 -7.27 35.52 -12.22
CA TYR A 868 -8.45 35.70 -11.34
C TYR A 868 -9.71 36.17 -12.09
N ASN A 869 -9.58 36.67 -13.32
CA ASN A 869 -10.67 37.19 -14.15
C ASN A 869 -11.37 36.09 -14.97
N ARG A 870 -11.72 34.96 -14.34
CA ARG A 870 -12.32 33.79 -14.99
C ARG A 870 -13.54 33.29 -14.22
N CYS A 871 -14.27 32.35 -14.83
CA CYS A 871 -15.34 31.60 -14.20
C CYS A 871 -14.79 30.34 -13.51
N TYR A 872 -15.27 30.06 -12.29
CA TYR A 872 -14.92 28.88 -11.49
C TYR A 872 -16.02 27.80 -11.48
N PHE A 873 -17.18 28.04 -12.11
CA PHE A 873 -18.21 27.00 -12.34
C PHE A 873 -17.92 26.20 -13.62
N HIS A 874 -17.53 26.89 -14.68
CA HIS A 874 -17.42 26.30 -16.01
C HIS A 874 -15.97 25.96 -16.38
N PRO A 875 -15.77 24.93 -17.23
CA PRO A 875 -14.49 24.62 -17.84
C PRO A 875 -13.83 25.85 -18.47
N LEU A 876 -12.50 25.96 -18.36
CA LEU A 876 -11.73 27.16 -18.68
C LEU A 876 -11.75 27.47 -20.18
N ASP A 877 -11.70 26.47 -21.05
CA ASP A 877 -11.78 26.66 -22.51
C ASP A 877 -13.16 26.29 -23.08
N ASN A 878 -14.23 26.69 -22.36
CA ASN A 878 -15.60 26.49 -22.80
C ASN A 878 -16.10 27.67 -23.66
N GLY A 879 -16.38 27.40 -24.94
CA GLY A 879 -16.90 28.40 -25.89
C GLY A 879 -18.27 28.98 -25.54
N ALA A 880 -19.05 28.33 -24.67
CA ALA A 880 -20.35 28.84 -24.20
C ALA A 880 -20.24 29.82 -23.03
N CYS A 881 -19.09 29.88 -22.34
CA CYS A 881 -18.90 30.79 -21.21
C CYS A 881 -18.19 32.07 -21.68
N GLU A 882 -18.97 33.12 -21.97
CA GLU A 882 -18.46 34.41 -22.48
C GLU A 882 -17.32 34.97 -21.60
N MET A 883 -17.43 34.83 -20.28
CA MET A 883 -16.39 35.25 -19.34
C MET A 883 -15.05 34.52 -19.56
N ASN A 884 -15.10 33.19 -19.68
CA ASN A 884 -13.90 32.39 -19.93
C ASN A 884 -13.35 32.64 -21.34
N VAL A 885 -14.20 32.83 -22.34
CA VAL A 885 -13.79 33.23 -23.70
C VAL A 885 -12.99 34.54 -23.68
N ASN A 886 -13.49 35.57 -23.00
CA ASN A 886 -12.82 36.86 -22.87
C ASN A 886 -11.49 36.75 -22.11
N SER A 887 -11.49 35.99 -21.02
CA SER A 887 -10.31 35.76 -20.19
C SER A 887 -9.20 34.99 -20.94
N MET A 888 -9.58 33.94 -21.68
CA MET A 888 -8.67 33.14 -22.48
C MET A 888 -8.09 33.89 -23.68
N LYS A 889 -8.80 34.89 -24.21
CA LYS A 889 -8.27 35.75 -25.29
C LYS A 889 -7.02 36.50 -24.84
N GLU A 890 -7.03 37.10 -23.66
CA GLU A 890 -5.87 37.80 -23.08
C GLU A 890 -4.76 36.81 -22.72
N PHE A 891 -5.12 35.67 -22.11
CA PHE A 891 -4.16 34.64 -21.72
C PHE A 891 -3.41 34.02 -22.91
N ARG A 892 -4.10 33.78 -24.04
CA ARG A 892 -3.46 33.30 -25.28
C ARG A 892 -2.50 34.34 -25.88
N LYS A 893 -2.88 35.63 -25.88
CA LYS A 893 -1.99 36.71 -26.32
C LYS A 893 -0.72 36.80 -25.49
N TRP A 894 -0.79 36.51 -24.19
CA TRP A 894 0.40 36.40 -23.36
C TRP A 894 1.31 35.24 -23.79
N GLY A 895 0.73 34.09 -24.16
CA GLY A 895 1.47 32.93 -24.67
C GLY A 895 2.21 33.21 -26.00
N GLU A 896 1.75 34.18 -26.78
CA GLU A 896 2.45 34.66 -27.98
C GLU A 896 3.66 35.56 -27.66
N LYS A 897 3.69 36.17 -26.46
CA LYS A 897 4.71 37.16 -26.06
C LYS A 897 5.88 36.56 -25.30
N ALA A 898 5.63 35.57 -24.45
CA ALA A 898 6.65 34.94 -23.61
C ALA A 898 6.22 33.51 -23.22
N PRO A 899 7.17 32.62 -22.85
CA PRO A 899 6.81 31.36 -22.21
C PRO A 899 5.91 31.61 -21.00
N LEU A 900 4.83 30.84 -20.90
CA LEU A 900 3.76 31.15 -19.96
C LEU A 900 3.78 30.23 -18.74
N SER A 901 3.33 30.78 -17.61
CA SER A 901 3.04 30.08 -16.38
C SER A 901 1.69 30.54 -15.86
N PHE A 902 1.01 29.65 -15.14
CA PHE A 902 -0.23 29.97 -14.44
C PHE A 902 0.04 30.34 -12.98
N TYR A 903 -0.58 31.42 -12.52
CA TYR A 903 -0.76 31.76 -11.10
C TYR A 903 -2.26 31.85 -10.82
N GLY A 904 -2.74 30.95 -9.98
CA GLY A 904 -4.12 30.95 -9.51
C GLY A 904 -4.31 31.13 -8.00
N TYR A 905 -5.59 31.22 -7.65
CA TYR A 905 -6.14 31.51 -6.34
C TYR A 905 -7.24 30.49 -5.98
N GLU A 906 -7.15 29.27 -6.53
CA GLU A 906 -8.24 28.29 -6.52
C GLU A 906 -8.76 27.98 -5.11
N PHE A 907 -7.89 28.10 -4.09
CA PHE A 907 -8.20 27.79 -2.70
C PHE A 907 -8.43 29.02 -1.81
N ASP A 908 -8.26 30.25 -2.31
CA ASP A 908 -8.39 31.50 -1.52
C ASP A 908 -9.04 32.67 -2.26
N VAL A 909 -9.53 32.45 -3.48
CA VAL A 909 -10.27 33.45 -4.27
C VAL A 909 -11.62 33.84 -3.63
N PHE A 910 -12.10 33.10 -2.62
CA PHE A 910 -13.42 33.31 -2.01
C PHE A 910 -13.36 33.81 -0.56
N LYS A 911 -14.28 34.72 -0.21
CA LYS A 911 -14.31 35.39 1.12
C LYS A 911 -14.77 34.50 2.27
N GLN A 912 -15.52 33.43 1.98
CA GLN A 912 -16.04 32.49 2.97
C GLN A 912 -15.50 31.08 2.69
N PRO A 913 -14.99 30.39 3.72
CA PRO A 913 -14.51 29.03 3.56
C PRO A 913 -15.68 28.05 3.44
N MET A 914 -15.88 27.47 2.26
CA MET A 914 -16.90 26.46 2.01
C MET A 914 -16.33 25.30 1.19
N TYR A 915 -17.00 24.16 1.20
CA TYR A 915 -16.62 22.98 0.42
C TYR A 915 -16.83 23.21 -1.08
N LEU A 916 -15.74 23.15 -1.87
CA LEU A 916 -15.77 23.43 -3.31
C LEU A 916 -15.36 22.17 -4.12
N PRO A 917 -16.23 21.64 -5.00
CA PRO A 917 -15.96 20.41 -5.77
C PRO A 917 -15.16 20.70 -7.05
N LEU A 918 -14.00 21.34 -6.92
CA LEU A 918 -13.26 21.88 -8.07
C LEU A 918 -12.45 20.84 -8.85
N TRP A 919 -12.44 19.56 -8.44
CA TRP A 919 -11.59 18.53 -9.05
C TRP A 919 -11.84 18.33 -10.56
N ASN A 920 -13.09 18.48 -11.02
CA ASN A 920 -13.43 18.40 -12.45
C ASN A 920 -12.98 19.64 -13.23
N VAL A 921 -13.10 20.83 -12.61
CA VAL A 921 -12.61 22.09 -13.18
C VAL A 921 -11.09 22.04 -13.32
N PHE A 922 -10.37 21.54 -12.31
CA PHE A 922 -8.91 21.39 -12.36
C PHE A 922 -8.45 20.42 -13.44
N ALA A 923 -9.22 19.34 -13.67
CA ALA A 923 -8.90 18.40 -14.73
C ALA A 923 -8.99 19.03 -16.13
N ASP A 924 -9.97 19.90 -16.35
CA ASP A 924 -10.06 20.70 -17.58
C ASP A 924 -8.92 21.72 -17.69
N GLU A 925 -8.70 22.48 -16.62
CA GLU A 925 -7.65 23.50 -16.57
C GLU A 925 -6.27 22.94 -16.91
N MET A 926 -5.87 21.83 -16.27
CA MET A 926 -4.55 21.24 -16.50
C MET A 926 -4.39 20.74 -17.93
N LYS A 927 -5.46 20.29 -18.58
CA LYS A 927 -5.45 19.94 -20.02
C LYS A 927 -5.30 21.16 -20.91
N VAL A 928 -5.98 22.27 -20.59
CA VAL A 928 -5.83 23.55 -21.29
C VAL A 928 -4.40 24.09 -21.14
N TYR A 929 -3.88 24.09 -19.92
CA TYR A 929 -2.51 24.50 -19.60
C TYR A 929 -1.46 23.65 -20.33
N ARG A 930 -1.69 22.34 -20.41
CA ARG A 930 -0.87 21.42 -21.21
C ARG A 930 -0.89 21.78 -22.69
N LYS A 931 -2.09 21.95 -23.27
CA LYS A 931 -2.27 22.32 -24.68
C LYS A 931 -1.58 23.65 -25.03
N MET A 932 -1.56 24.59 -24.08
CA MET A 932 -0.87 25.87 -24.22
C MET A 932 0.64 25.81 -23.95
N GLY A 933 1.19 24.66 -23.52
CA GLY A 933 2.62 24.48 -23.30
C GLY A 933 3.18 25.24 -22.10
N LEU A 934 2.37 25.46 -21.06
CA LEU A 934 2.81 26.17 -19.86
C LEU A 934 4.04 25.51 -19.21
N LYS A 935 4.96 26.33 -18.71
CA LYS A 935 6.18 25.85 -18.02
C LYS A 935 5.95 25.53 -16.55
N ARG A 936 4.97 26.19 -15.93
CA ARG A 936 4.68 26.10 -14.51
C ARG A 936 3.20 26.28 -14.23
N VAL A 937 2.73 25.59 -13.20
CA VAL A 937 1.42 25.80 -12.59
C VAL A 937 1.61 26.09 -11.09
N LYS A 938 0.92 27.12 -10.60
CA LYS A 938 0.99 27.59 -9.23
C LYS A 938 -0.39 28.01 -8.76
N THR A 939 -0.79 27.62 -7.56
CA THR A 939 -1.94 28.18 -6.83
C THR A 939 -1.54 28.57 -5.42
N GLU A 940 -2.20 29.57 -4.84
CA GLU A 940 -2.15 29.79 -3.39
C GLU A 940 -2.91 28.68 -2.64
N TYR A 941 -2.40 28.32 -1.47
CA TYR A 941 -2.95 27.28 -0.60
C TYR A 941 -2.97 27.78 0.84
N PRO A 942 -4.10 28.35 1.31
CA PRO A 942 -4.20 28.92 2.63
C PRO A 942 -4.22 27.83 3.70
N VAL A 943 -3.33 27.93 4.69
CA VAL A 943 -3.29 27.01 5.83
C VAL A 943 -4.20 27.49 6.96
N ASN A 944 -4.30 28.80 7.14
CA ASN A 944 -5.18 29.41 8.13
C ASN A 944 -5.73 30.73 7.59
N MET A 945 -7.04 30.99 7.69
CA MET A 945 -7.66 32.25 7.27
C MET A 945 -8.25 33.02 8.45
N HIS A 946 -7.56 33.03 9.60
CA HIS A 946 -7.92 33.90 10.72
C HIS A 946 -8.07 35.39 10.33
N ARG A 947 -7.41 35.85 9.26
CA ARG A 947 -7.49 37.25 8.81
C ARG A 947 -8.83 37.63 8.15
N LEU A 948 -9.63 36.69 7.65
CA LEU A 948 -10.92 36.97 7.00
C LEU A 948 -12.15 36.56 7.82
N MET A 949 -11.96 35.83 8.93
CA MET A 949 -13.05 35.40 9.80
C MET A 949 -13.37 36.50 10.83
N SER A 950 -14.64 36.88 10.94
CA SER A 950 -15.08 37.73 12.05
C SER A 950 -14.92 36.97 13.37
N LYS A 951 -14.63 37.66 14.47
CA LYS A 951 -14.59 37.06 15.83
C LYS A 951 -15.90 36.36 16.26
N LYS A 952 -16.96 36.43 15.44
CA LYS A 952 -18.33 35.97 15.76
C LYS A 952 -18.82 34.78 14.93
N ASP A 953 -18.04 34.25 13.98
CA ASP A 953 -18.49 33.09 13.20
C ASP A 953 -18.40 31.78 14.00
N PRO A 954 -19.46 30.95 14.04
CA PRO A 954 -19.56 29.76 14.89
C PRO A 954 -18.81 28.52 14.36
N LEU A 955 -17.98 28.65 13.32
CA LEU A 955 -17.26 27.52 12.75
C LEU A 955 -15.94 27.23 13.50
N PRO A 956 -15.48 25.96 13.56
CA PRO A 956 -14.33 25.58 14.38
C PRO A 956 -13.07 26.38 14.05
N LYS A 957 -12.41 26.87 15.11
CA LYS A 957 -11.10 27.52 15.08
C LYS A 957 -10.13 26.63 14.28
N SER A 958 -9.45 27.22 13.28
CA SER A 958 -8.34 26.67 12.48
C SER A 958 -8.57 25.30 11.83
N GLY A 959 -8.99 25.25 10.56
CA GLY A 959 -8.84 24.04 9.73
C GLY A 959 -9.86 23.82 8.64
N ILE A 960 -11.04 24.44 8.70
CA ILE A 960 -12.16 24.11 7.79
C ILE A 960 -11.82 24.27 6.30
N LEU A 961 -10.94 25.20 5.91
CA LEU A 961 -10.54 25.37 4.50
C LEU A 961 -9.77 24.19 3.93
N GLN A 962 -8.78 23.70 4.68
CA GLN A 962 -8.00 22.55 4.23
C GLN A 962 -8.89 21.31 4.21
N TYR A 963 -9.72 21.12 5.25
CA TYR A 963 -10.69 20.01 5.30
C TYR A 963 -11.71 20.06 4.15
N ALA A 964 -12.22 21.25 3.84
CA ALA A 964 -13.15 21.51 2.76
C ALA A 964 -12.52 21.47 1.36
N SER A 965 -11.20 21.36 1.26
CA SER A 965 -10.49 21.32 -0.03
C SER A 965 -9.65 20.06 -0.21
N ARG A 966 -9.71 19.07 0.68
CA ARG A 966 -8.79 17.90 0.68
C ARG A 966 -8.76 17.17 -0.66
N LEU A 967 -9.92 16.77 -1.16
CA LEU A 967 -10.02 16.09 -2.45
C LEU A 967 -9.55 17.01 -3.58
N SER A 968 -9.98 18.27 -3.59
CA SER A 968 -9.62 19.24 -4.63
C SER A 968 -8.11 19.56 -4.64
N ALA A 969 -7.47 19.69 -3.48
CA ALA A 969 -6.05 19.92 -3.33
C ALA A 969 -5.23 18.69 -3.77
N TYR A 970 -5.65 17.49 -3.36
CA TYR A 970 -5.03 16.25 -3.80
C TYR A 970 -5.16 16.06 -5.32
N ALA A 971 -6.35 16.35 -5.87
CA ALA A 971 -6.60 16.30 -7.31
C ALA A 971 -5.74 17.31 -8.07
N TRP A 972 -5.67 18.57 -7.61
CA TRP A 972 -4.82 19.59 -8.22
C TRP A 972 -3.36 19.17 -8.27
N ALA A 973 -2.80 18.66 -7.16
CA ALA A 973 -1.40 18.23 -7.11
C ALA A 973 -1.12 17.03 -8.04
N THR A 974 -2.04 16.07 -8.08
CA THR A 974 -1.94 14.88 -8.94
C THR A 974 -2.02 15.25 -10.42
N LEU A 975 -2.97 16.10 -10.80
CA LEU A 975 -3.15 16.59 -12.18
C LEU A 975 -2.02 17.54 -12.61
N ALA A 976 -1.44 18.30 -11.68
CA ALA A 976 -0.25 19.10 -11.96
C ALA A 976 0.97 18.23 -12.30
N PHE A 977 1.05 17.00 -11.77
CA PHE A 977 2.09 16.06 -12.18
C PHE A 977 1.75 15.42 -13.53
N ASP A 978 0.54 14.87 -13.64
CA ASP A 978 0.05 14.16 -14.82
C ASP A 978 -1.35 14.68 -15.24
N PRO A 979 -1.43 15.61 -16.21
CA PRO A 979 -2.69 16.16 -16.69
C PRO A 979 -3.60 15.16 -17.43
N ASP A 980 -3.07 14.01 -17.82
CA ASP A 980 -3.78 13.01 -18.62
C ASP A 980 -4.42 11.91 -17.75
N ILE A 981 -4.19 11.92 -16.43
CA ILE A 981 -4.84 10.99 -15.50
C ILE A 981 -6.37 11.20 -15.52
N ALA A 982 -7.12 10.11 -15.53
CA ALA A 982 -8.58 10.19 -15.46
C ALA A 982 -9.00 10.76 -14.09
N PRO A 983 -9.73 11.90 -14.04
CA PRO A 983 -10.07 12.54 -12.77
C PRO A 983 -10.93 11.65 -11.86
N GLU A 984 -11.77 10.78 -12.44
CA GLU A 984 -12.55 9.80 -11.71
C GLU A 984 -11.66 8.83 -10.93
N SER A 985 -10.49 8.48 -11.46
CA SER A 985 -9.56 7.57 -10.78
C SER A 985 -8.97 8.18 -9.51
N ILE A 986 -8.79 9.51 -9.48
CA ILE A 986 -8.36 10.26 -8.28
C ILE A 986 -9.46 10.21 -7.22
N VAL A 987 -10.71 10.46 -7.63
CA VAL A 987 -11.88 10.42 -6.72
C VAL A 987 -12.07 9.00 -6.18
N ASP A 988 -11.94 7.98 -7.02
CA ASP A 988 -12.08 6.58 -6.63
C ASP A 988 -10.97 6.13 -5.66
N ASP A 989 -9.70 6.50 -5.92
CA ASP A 989 -8.58 6.19 -5.02
C ASP A 989 -8.75 6.88 -3.65
N PHE A 990 -9.08 8.17 -3.65
CA PHE A 990 -9.38 8.93 -2.43
C PHE A 990 -10.53 8.26 -1.67
N CYS A 991 -11.67 8.01 -2.33
CA CYS A 991 -12.85 7.49 -1.66
C CYS A 991 -12.63 6.08 -1.10
N ARG A 992 -11.90 5.21 -1.81
CA ARG A 992 -11.60 3.84 -1.38
C ARG A 992 -10.81 3.82 -0.07
N ASN A 993 -9.81 4.70 0.06
CA ASN A 993 -8.91 4.70 1.19
C ASN A 993 -9.42 5.54 2.37
N VAL A 994 -10.11 6.65 2.09
CA VAL A 994 -10.64 7.57 3.12
C VAL A 994 -11.92 7.03 3.77
N TYR A 995 -12.81 6.43 2.98
CA TYR A 995 -14.15 6.03 3.46
C TYR A 995 -14.36 4.51 3.54
N GLY A 996 -13.35 3.71 3.16
CA GLY A 996 -13.40 2.25 3.24
C GLY A 996 -14.64 1.66 2.55
N LYS A 997 -15.45 0.91 3.31
CA LYS A 997 -16.70 0.30 2.79
C LYS A 997 -17.77 1.33 2.35
N GLY A 998 -17.68 2.58 2.81
CA GLY A 998 -18.55 3.68 2.37
C GLY A 998 -18.18 4.25 0.99
N SER A 999 -17.05 3.84 0.41
CA SER A 999 -16.46 4.40 -0.81
C SER A 999 -17.45 4.57 -1.98
N ARG A 1000 -18.22 3.53 -2.33
CA ARG A 1000 -19.18 3.58 -3.46
C ARG A 1000 -20.18 4.74 -3.34
N HIS A 1001 -20.67 4.99 -2.13
CA HIS A 1001 -21.64 6.06 -1.88
C HIS A 1001 -20.98 7.43 -1.86
N MET A 1002 -19.74 7.52 -1.35
CA MET A 1002 -18.98 8.77 -1.35
C MET A 1002 -18.48 9.19 -2.74
N VAL A 1003 -18.14 8.24 -3.62
CA VAL A 1003 -17.89 8.54 -5.04
C VAL A 1003 -19.12 9.17 -5.67
N ARG A 1004 -20.32 8.62 -5.41
CA ARG A 1004 -21.58 9.18 -5.91
C ARG A 1004 -21.84 10.57 -5.34
N TYR A 1005 -21.61 10.78 -4.05
CA TYR A 1005 -21.72 12.09 -3.39
C TYR A 1005 -20.85 13.16 -4.07
N HIS A 1006 -19.56 12.87 -4.28
CA HIS A 1006 -18.62 13.82 -4.89
C HIS A 1006 -18.95 14.12 -6.35
N LYS A 1007 -19.42 13.11 -7.10
CA LYS A 1007 -19.88 13.29 -8.49
C LYS A 1007 -21.13 14.15 -8.57
N LEU A 1008 -22.15 13.88 -7.75
CA LEU A 1008 -23.37 14.69 -7.70
C LEU A 1008 -23.06 16.17 -7.42
N TRP A 1009 -22.12 16.43 -6.51
CA TRP A 1009 -21.73 17.79 -6.18
C TRP A 1009 -20.99 18.48 -7.31
N ALA A 1010 -20.04 17.80 -7.95
CA ALA A 1010 -19.31 18.32 -9.10
C ALA A 1010 -20.20 18.56 -10.33
N ASP A 1011 -21.18 17.68 -10.57
CA ASP A 1011 -22.16 17.83 -11.65
C ASP A 1011 -23.06 19.05 -11.42
N ALA A 1012 -23.61 19.21 -10.20
CA ALA A 1012 -24.41 20.37 -9.85
C ALA A 1012 -23.63 21.69 -9.96
N TRP A 1013 -22.34 21.65 -9.60
CA TRP A 1013 -21.44 22.78 -9.75
C TRP A 1013 -21.19 23.15 -11.22
N GLY A 1014 -20.79 22.17 -12.03
CA GLY A 1014 -20.39 22.38 -13.42
C GLY A 1014 -21.54 22.70 -14.39
N THR A 1015 -22.77 22.37 -14.01
CA THR A 1015 -23.99 22.65 -14.80
C THR A 1015 -24.72 23.92 -14.38
N SER A 1016 -24.20 24.64 -13.38
CA SER A 1016 -24.79 25.90 -12.92
C SER A 1016 -24.77 26.95 -14.05
N PRO A 1017 -25.92 27.55 -14.44
CA PRO A 1017 -25.95 28.57 -15.48
C PRO A 1017 -25.38 29.92 -15.01
N LYS A 1018 -24.84 30.00 -13.80
CA LYS A 1018 -24.31 31.24 -13.21
C LYS A 1018 -22.80 31.33 -13.42
N HIS A 1019 -22.24 32.50 -13.13
CA HIS A 1019 -20.81 32.72 -13.17
C HIS A 1019 -20.30 33.15 -11.81
N MET A 1020 -19.39 32.36 -11.24
CA MET A 1020 -18.64 32.75 -10.06
C MET A 1020 -17.23 33.15 -10.48
N THR A 1021 -16.86 34.39 -10.16
CA THR A 1021 -15.66 35.07 -10.68
C THR A 1021 -15.20 36.17 -9.72
N TYR A 1022 -13.97 36.65 -9.90
CA TYR A 1022 -13.30 37.69 -9.12
C TYR A 1022 -12.95 37.35 -7.66
N PHE A 1023 -11.91 38.02 -7.18
CA PHE A 1023 -11.36 37.87 -5.84
C PHE A 1023 -12.35 38.30 -4.75
N PHE A 1024 -12.42 37.52 -3.67
CA PHE A 1024 -13.34 37.65 -2.54
C PHE A 1024 -14.83 37.61 -2.88
N ASN A 1025 -15.20 36.91 -3.96
CA ASN A 1025 -16.60 36.56 -4.18
C ASN A 1025 -17.10 35.64 -3.04
N ALA A 1026 -18.36 35.78 -2.63
CA ALA A 1026 -18.95 34.99 -1.55
C ALA A 1026 -19.74 33.81 -2.16
N PRO A 1027 -19.27 32.56 -2.09
CA PRO A 1027 -19.92 31.45 -2.79
C PRO A 1027 -21.32 31.16 -2.23
N ARG A 1028 -21.60 31.59 -0.98
CA ARG A 1028 -22.92 31.53 -0.34
C ARG A 1028 -24.01 32.24 -1.13
N ASN A 1029 -23.66 33.27 -1.92
CA ASN A 1029 -24.59 33.97 -2.80
C ASN A 1029 -25.24 33.07 -3.85
N PHE A 1030 -24.65 31.90 -4.13
CA PHE A 1030 -25.16 30.94 -5.10
C PHE A 1030 -25.83 29.72 -4.44
N ALA A 1031 -25.93 29.68 -3.11
CA ALA A 1031 -26.39 28.50 -2.37
C ALA A 1031 -27.83 28.09 -2.72
N ASP A 1032 -28.76 29.04 -2.85
CA ASP A 1032 -30.16 28.74 -3.22
C ASP A 1032 -30.31 28.23 -4.67
N LYS A 1033 -29.33 28.53 -5.53
CA LYS A 1033 -29.30 28.10 -6.93
C LYS A 1033 -28.58 26.77 -7.13
N LEU A 1034 -27.51 26.53 -6.37
CA LEU A 1034 -26.75 25.27 -6.43
C LEU A 1034 -27.46 24.15 -5.65
N MET A 1035 -28.04 24.46 -4.50
CA MET A 1035 -28.70 23.50 -3.63
C MET A 1035 -30.18 23.44 -3.97
N SER A 1036 -30.59 22.53 -4.87
CA SER A 1036 -32.01 22.20 -5.02
C SER A 1036 -32.45 21.25 -3.89
N LYS A 1037 -33.76 21.19 -3.59
CA LYS A 1037 -34.29 20.22 -2.61
C LYS A 1037 -34.03 18.76 -3.02
N ASP A 1038 -34.00 18.46 -4.32
CA ASP A 1038 -33.65 17.13 -4.83
C ASP A 1038 -32.17 16.80 -4.58
N LEU A 1039 -31.27 17.75 -4.86
CA LEU A 1039 -29.84 17.56 -4.65
C LEU A 1039 -29.51 17.37 -3.16
N GLU A 1040 -30.08 18.21 -2.29
CA GLU A 1040 -29.98 18.08 -0.82
C GLU A 1040 -30.36 16.65 -0.38
N LYS A 1041 -31.49 16.14 -0.86
CA LYS A 1041 -31.99 14.80 -0.53
C LYS A 1041 -31.02 13.71 -1.00
N ARG A 1042 -30.63 13.72 -2.28
CA ARG A 1042 -29.77 12.69 -2.89
C ARG A 1042 -28.37 12.66 -2.27
N MET A 1043 -27.81 13.83 -1.95
CA MET A 1043 -26.52 13.91 -1.27
C MET A 1043 -26.62 13.42 0.18
N GLY A 1044 -27.69 13.79 0.90
CA GLY A 1044 -27.98 13.26 2.23
C GLY A 1044 -28.14 11.74 2.27
N GLU A 1045 -28.82 11.17 1.27
CA GLU A 1045 -28.93 9.72 1.10
C GLU A 1045 -27.56 9.05 0.90
N CYS A 1046 -26.68 9.65 0.09
CA CYS A 1046 -25.32 9.14 -0.11
C CYS A 1046 -24.52 9.13 1.20
N LEU A 1047 -24.57 10.20 1.98
CA LEU A 1047 -23.90 10.30 3.29
C LEU A 1047 -24.44 9.26 4.29
N SER A 1048 -25.76 9.10 4.36
CA SER A 1048 -26.40 8.12 5.24
C SER A 1048 -26.01 6.67 4.88
N LEU A 1049 -26.05 6.33 3.58
CA LEU A 1049 -25.67 5.01 3.10
C LEU A 1049 -24.17 4.75 3.29
N ALA A 1050 -23.32 5.76 3.07
CA ALA A 1050 -21.89 5.66 3.32
C ALA A 1050 -21.61 5.37 4.81
N ALA A 1051 -22.23 6.11 5.73
CA ALA A 1051 -22.07 5.90 7.17
C ALA A 1051 -22.57 4.51 7.60
N LYS A 1052 -23.70 4.05 7.06
CA LYS A 1052 -24.21 2.69 7.32
C LYS A 1052 -23.24 1.61 6.84
N ALA A 1053 -22.64 1.77 5.65
CA ALA A 1053 -21.70 0.82 5.09
C ALA A 1053 -20.35 0.81 5.82
N ALA A 1054 -19.90 1.96 6.33
CA ALA A 1054 -18.67 2.12 7.09
C ALA A 1054 -18.77 1.71 8.58
N LYS A 1055 -19.89 1.09 9.00
CA LYS A 1055 -20.08 0.63 10.39
C LYS A 1055 -18.92 -0.28 10.82
N GLY A 1056 -18.25 0.10 11.91
CA GLY A 1056 -17.08 -0.61 12.46
C GLY A 1056 -15.73 -0.02 12.05
N ASP A 1057 -15.69 0.99 11.18
CA ASP A 1057 -14.49 1.74 10.83
C ASP A 1057 -14.59 3.18 11.38
N ALA A 1058 -14.00 3.41 12.56
CA ALA A 1058 -14.10 4.68 13.26
C ALA A 1058 -13.49 5.85 12.47
N ARG A 1059 -12.41 5.61 11.71
CA ARG A 1059 -11.78 6.65 10.88
C ARG A 1059 -12.71 7.03 9.75
N ALA A 1060 -13.17 6.05 8.96
CA ALA A 1060 -14.08 6.32 7.84
C ALA A 1060 -15.38 7.02 8.29
N LEU A 1061 -15.95 6.63 9.44
CA LEU A 1061 -17.14 7.29 10.00
C LEU A 1061 -16.85 8.76 10.37
N SER A 1062 -15.71 9.05 10.98
CA SER A 1062 -15.28 10.42 11.29
C SER A 1062 -15.15 11.26 10.01
N GLU A 1063 -14.59 10.68 8.95
CA GLU A 1063 -14.42 11.39 7.68
C GLU A 1063 -15.74 11.67 6.98
N ILE A 1064 -16.66 10.70 6.96
CA ILE A 1064 -18.01 10.89 6.41
C ILE A 1064 -18.78 11.96 7.20
N ALA A 1065 -18.64 11.99 8.53
CA ALA A 1065 -19.25 13.01 9.37
C ALA A 1065 -18.69 14.40 9.06
N LEU A 1066 -17.38 14.52 8.84
CA LEU A 1066 -16.75 15.78 8.46
C LEU A 1066 -17.25 16.29 7.10
N ASP A 1067 -17.37 15.42 6.09
CA ASP A 1067 -17.98 15.77 4.81
C ASP A 1067 -19.45 16.17 4.96
N SER A 1068 -20.19 15.50 5.85
CA SER A 1068 -21.57 15.88 6.18
C SER A 1068 -21.68 17.27 6.80
N GLU A 1069 -20.78 17.63 7.72
CA GLU A 1069 -20.74 18.98 8.32
C GLU A 1069 -20.34 20.04 7.29
N CYS A 1070 -19.36 19.75 6.43
CA CYS A 1070 -18.97 20.63 5.33
C CYS A 1070 -20.14 20.87 4.36
N PHE A 1071 -20.91 19.82 4.05
CA PHE A 1071 -22.11 19.91 3.22
C PHE A 1071 -23.22 20.72 3.88
N LYS A 1072 -23.41 20.56 5.20
CA LYS A 1072 -24.45 21.25 5.96
C LYS A 1072 -24.30 22.77 5.90
N VAL A 1073 -23.07 23.30 5.78
CA VAL A 1073 -22.83 24.73 5.57
C VAL A 1073 -23.57 25.25 4.32
N TRP A 1074 -23.54 24.48 3.22
CA TRP A 1074 -24.27 24.81 1.99
C TRP A 1074 -25.79 24.72 2.15
N SER A 1075 -26.28 23.68 2.83
CA SER A 1075 -27.72 23.51 3.09
C SER A 1075 -28.29 24.63 3.96
N VAL A 1076 -27.58 25.02 5.04
CA VAL A 1076 -27.98 26.14 5.90
C VAL A 1076 -27.97 27.45 5.13
N ALA A 1077 -26.92 27.71 4.35
CA ALA A 1077 -26.84 28.87 3.48
C ALA A 1077 -28.01 28.96 2.48
N ALA A 1078 -28.37 27.84 1.86
CA ALA A 1078 -29.47 27.77 0.91
C ALA A 1078 -30.82 28.00 1.61
N GLU A 1079 -31.00 27.47 2.82
CA GLU A 1079 -32.19 27.68 3.62
C GLU A 1079 -32.31 29.14 4.09
N GLU A 1080 -31.24 29.75 4.58
CA GLU A 1080 -31.16 31.17 4.93
C GLU A 1080 -31.52 32.07 3.74
N ALA A 1081 -30.91 31.80 2.59
CA ALA A 1081 -31.17 32.54 1.35
C ALA A 1081 -32.63 32.41 0.87
N ARG A 1082 -33.30 31.28 1.16
CA ARG A 1082 -34.73 31.08 0.89
C ARG A 1082 -35.64 31.73 1.96
N LYS A 1083 -35.19 31.80 3.22
CA LYS A 1083 -35.95 32.32 4.37
C LYS A 1083 -35.94 33.85 4.50
N GLY A 1084 -34.84 34.54 4.20
CA GLY A 1084 -34.58 35.86 4.83
C GLY A 1084 -33.95 36.93 3.95
N GLY A 1085 -34.70 37.46 2.99
CA GLY A 1085 -34.42 38.78 2.38
C GLY A 1085 -35.58 39.73 2.64
N MET A 1086 -35.29 41.01 2.91
CA MET A 1086 -36.33 42.05 2.96
C MET A 1086 -37.07 42.06 1.62
N VAL A 1087 -38.39 41.82 1.63
CA VAL A 1087 -39.21 41.92 0.40
C VAL A 1087 -39.74 43.35 0.31
N HIS A 1088 -39.44 44.03 -0.80
CA HIS A 1088 -39.95 45.36 -1.09
C HIS A 1088 -40.81 45.30 -2.34
N ASN A 1089 -42.10 45.61 -2.20
CA ASN A 1089 -42.98 45.73 -3.35
C ASN A 1089 -42.67 47.04 -4.06
N LEU A 1090 -42.27 46.97 -5.32
CA LEU A 1090 -41.83 48.13 -6.06
C LEU A 1090 -43.02 48.84 -6.68
N ASP A 1091 -43.30 50.03 -6.17
CA ASP A 1091 -44.40 50.88 -6.58
C ASP A 1091 -44.26 51.35 -8.04
N PHE A 1092 -45.32 51.17 -8.84
CA PHE A 1092 -45.41 51.76 -10.18
C PHE A 1092 -45.90 53.21 -10.11
N ARG A 1093 -45.27 54.11 -10.88
CA ARG A 1093 -45.70 55.48 -11.12
C ARG A 1093 -45.61 55.80 -12.60
N SER A 1094 -46.58 56.55 -13.12
CA SER A 1094 -46.69 56.87 -14.55
C SER A 1094 -45.75 57.99 -15.03
N GLY A 1095 -44.96 58.60 -14.13
CA GLY A 1095 -44.08 59.72 -14.45
C GLY A 1095 -42.76 59.71 -13.68
N ASP A 1096 -41.83 60.53 -14.15
CA ASP A 1096 -40.43 60.57 -13.74
C ASP A 1096 -40.15 61.43 -12.48
N ASP A 1097 -41.12 62.21 -12.00
CA ASP A 1097 -40.95 63.12 -10.85
C ASP A 1097 -41.81 62.73 -9.63
N ALA A 1098 -42.07 61.43 -9.45
CA ALA A 1098 -43.04 60.94 -8.47
C ALA A 1098 -42.48 60.64 -7.06
N PHE A 1099 -41.25 61.08 -6.72
CA PHE A 1099 -40.62 60.75 -5.44
C PHE A 1099 -41.39 61.27 -4.21
N ASN A 1100 -42.18 62.34 -4.34
CA ASN A 1100 -43.06 62.83 -3.27
C ASN A 1100 -44.18 61.84 -2.88
N THR A 1101 -44.54 60.91 -3.76
CA THR A 1101 -45.60 59.90 -3.56
C THR A 1101 -45.08 58.55 -3.03
N VAL A 1102 -43.80 58.47 -2.69
CA VAL A 1102 -43.12 57.22 -2.30
C VAL A 1102 -42.44 57.42 -0.94
N GLY A 1103 -42.56 56.42 -0.06
CA GLY A 1103 -41.98 56.43 1.28
C GLY A 1103 -40.45 56.33 1.28
N TRP A 1104 -39.83 56.81 2.36
CA TRP A 1104 -38.39 56.69 2.57
C TRP A 1104 -37.99 55.27 3.00
N LEU A 1105 -36.85 54.82 2.48
CA LEU A 1105 -36.14 53.62 2.86
C LEU A 1105 -34.98 54.01 3.77
N GLU A 1106 -34.99 53.53 5.00
CA GLU A 1106 -33.94 53.83 5.99
C GLU A 1106 -32.64 53.08 5.67
N SER A 1107 -31.52 53.80 5.60
CA SER A 1107 -30.22 53.16 5.52
C SER A 1107 -29.74 52.68 6.89
N ARG A 1108 -28.93 51.63 6.89
CA ARG A 1108 -28.34 51.04 8.09
C ARG A 1108 -26.84 50.87 7.93
N ALA A 1109 -26.12 51.05 9.02
CA ALA A 1109 -24.74 50.56 9.11
C ALA A 1109 -24.74 49.03 9.05
N ARG A 1110 -23.58 48.42 8.73
CA ARG A 1110 -23.43 46.96 8.68
C ARG A 1110 -23.82 46.24 10.00
N VAL A 1111 -23.93 46.97 11.11
CA VAL A 1111 -24.46 46.47 12.39
C VAL A 1111 -25.59 47.38 12.86
N GLY A 1112 -26.83 46.94 12.64
CA GLY A 1112 -28.08 47.23 13.39
C GLY A 1112 -28.61 48.68 13.51
N LYS A 1113 -27.78 49.71 13.37
CA LYS A 1113 -28.17 51.11 13.60
C LYS A 1113 -28.58 51.79 12.30
N ALA A 1114 -29.73 52.46 12.31
CA ALA A 1114 -30.13 53.39 11.26
C ALA A 1114 -29.10 54.52 11.11
N GLN A 1115 -28.95 55.06 9.91
CA GLN A 1115 -28.04 56.14 9.58
C GLN A 1115 -28.81 57.30 8.92
N PRO A 1116 -28.31 58.54 8.98
CA PRO A 1116 -29.03 59.71 8.45
C PRO A 1116 -29.31 59.66 6.94
N THR A 1117 -28.54 58.85 6.20
CA THR A 1117 -28.75 58.65 4.76
C THR A 1117 -30.06 57.90 4.52
N ARG A 1118 -30.83 58.31 3.52
CA ARG A 1118 -32.10 57.66 3.19
C ARG A 1118 -32.33 57.61 1.69
N PHE A 1119 -33.13 56.64 1.26
CA PHE A 1119 -33.38 56.39 -0.16
C PHE A 1119 -34.87 56.40 -0.48
N LYS A 1120 -35.25 56.74 -1.71
CA LYS A 1120 -36.56 56.42 -2.29
C LYS A 1120 -36.37 55.60 -3.55
N LEU A 1121 -37.34 54.74 -3.82
CA LEU A 1121 -37.27 53.79 -4.92
C LEU A 1121 -38.65 53.56 -5.51
N TYR A 1122 -38.81 53.70 -6.83
CA TYR A 1122 -40.02 53.30 -7.54
C TYR A 1122 -39.70 52.92 -8.99
N ARG A 1123 -40.68 52.33 -9.69
CA ARG A 1123 -40.58 52.01 -11.12
C ARG A 1123 -41.50 52.86 -11.97
N THR A 1124 -41.06 53.17 -13.18
CA THR A 1124 -41.90 53.63 -14.27
C THR A 1124 -42.10 52.52 -15.29
N GLU A 1125 -42.72 52.83 -16.44
CA GLU A 1125 -42.79 51.91 -17.56
C GLU A 1125 -41.39 51.61 -18.14
N LYS A 1126 -40.47 52.57 -18.08
CA LYS A 1126 -39.19 52.53 -18.81
C LYS A 1126 -37.96 52.44 -17.92
N ALA A 1127 -38.06 52.74 -16.63
CA ALA A 1127 -36.89 52.86 -15.76
C ALA A 1127 -37.17 52.52 -14.29
N LEU A 1128 -36.07 52.23 -13.58
CA LEU A 1128 -36.00 52.26 -12.12
C LEU A 1128 -35.54 53.66 -11.68
N ARG A 1129 -36.24 54.25 -10.70
CA ARG A 1129 -35.98 55.60 -10.18
C ARG A 1129 -35.52 55.53 -8.74
N ILE A 1130 -34.38 56.15 -8.46
CA ILE A 1130 -33.76 56.17 -7.13
C ILE A 1130 -33.45 57.61 -6.73
N LEU A 1131 -33.80 57.97 -5.50
CA LEU A 1131 -33.35 59.21 -4.87
C LEU A 1131 -32.54 58.85 -3.63
N ALA A 1132 -31.34 59.39 -3.48
CA ALA A 1132 -30.56 59.30 -2.26
C ALA A 1132 -30.41 60.69 -1.63
N GLU A 1133 -30.65 60.81 -0.33
CA GLU A 1133 -30.32 61.99 0.47
C GLU A 1133 -29.21 61.65 1.44
N CYS A 1134 -28.10 62.37 1.35
CA CYS A 1134 -26.87 62.11 2.07
C CYS A 1134 -26.48 63.32 2.93
N THR A 1135 -26.74 63.26 4.23
CA THR A 1135 -26.29 64.28 5.19
C THR A 1135 -24.77 64.25 5.38
N GLU A 1136 -24.11 65.41 5.37
CA GLU A 1136 -22.69 65.57 5.64
C GLU A 1136 -22.45 66.34 6.94
N ALA A 1137 -21.39 66.00 7.68
CA ALA A 1137 -21.07 66.69 8.93
C ALA A 1137 -20.54 68.11 8.68
N ASP A 1138 -19.88 68.30 7.53
CA ASP A 1138 -19.38 69.57 7.03
C ASP A 1138 -19.39 69.53 5.50
N ILE A 1139 -20.47 70.02 4.89
CA ILE A 1139 -20.69 69.96 3.43
C ILE A 1139 -19.60 70.70 2.63
N ALA A 1140 -18.90 71.66 3.25
CA ALA A 1140 -17.80 72.40 2.61
C ALA A 1140 -16.55 71.54 2.41
N LYS A 1141 -16.40 70.46 3.18
CA LYS A 1141 -15.28 69.50 3.08
C LYS A 1141 -15.61 68.27 2.24
N LEU A 1142 -16.80 68.20 1.65
CA LEU A 1142 -17.20 67.09 0.78
C LEU A 1142 -16.25 67.00 -0.43
N ASP A 1143 -15.48 65.91 -0.51
CA ASP A 1143 -14.80 65.55 -1.75
C ASP A 1143 -15.84 65.14 -2.79
N ARG A 1144 -16.00 65.94 -3.84
CA ARG A 1144 -17.02 65.67 -4.87
C ARG A 1144 -16.58 64.58 -5.85
N GLY A 1145 -15.30 64.19 -5.86
CA GLY A 1145 -14.72 63.35 -6.91
C GLY A 1145 -14.75 64.05 -8.28
N THR A 1146 -14.65 63.26 -9.36
CA THR A 1146 -14.77 63.78 -10.74
C THR A 1146 -16.14 63.47 -11.36
N ALA A 1147 -16.55 64.33 -12.29
CA ALA A 1147 -17.71 64.16 -13.16
C ALA A 1147 -17.44 63.23 -14.35
N LYS A 1148 -16.20 62.74 -14.52
CA LYS A 1148 -15.83 61.84 -15.61
C LYS A 1148 -16.39 60.45 -15.38
N ASN A 1149 -17.12 59.92 -16.38
CA ASN A 1149 -17.60 58.54 -16.36
C ASN A 1149 -16.44 57.54 -16.41
N ASP A 1150 -16.65 56.38 -15.77
CA ASP A 1150 -15.69 55.28 -15.64
C ASP A 1150 -14.35 55.69 -15.02
N ALA A 1151 -14.32 56.81 -14.29
CA ALA A 1151 -13.17 57.25 -13.52
C ALA A 1151 -13.06 56.48 -12.19
N HIS A 1152 -11.83 56.19 -11.78
CA HIS A 1152 -11.55 55.43 -10.57
C HIS A 1152 -11.60 56.32 -9.32
N ASN A 1153 -12.80 56.48 -8.73
CA ASN A 1153 -13.08 57.47 -7.66
C ASN A 1153 -13.46 56.87 -6.30
N TRP A 1154 -12.89 55.72 -5.94
CA TRP A 1154 -13.28 55.01 -4.71
C TRP A 1154 -12.84 55.69 -3.41
N GLU A 1155 -12.02 56.73 -3.50
CA GLU A 1155 -11.57 57.52 -2.35
C GLU A 1155 -12.55 58.65 -1.98
N SER A 1156 -13.41 59.05 -2.91
CA SER A 1156 -14.46 60.03 -2.71
C SER A 1156 -15.77 59.36 -2.26
N PRO A 1157 -16.66 60.08 -1.55
CA PRO A 1157 -18.01 59.58 -1.26
C PRO A 1157 -18.76 59.20 -2.54
N THR A 1158 -19.50 58.10 -2.50
CA THR A 1158 -20.29 57.63 -3.66
C THR A 1158 -21.59 56.97 -3.21
N ILE A 1159 -22.63 57.06 -4.03
CA ILE A 1159 -23.74 56.11 -3.98
C ILE A 1159 -23.41 54.95 -4.92
N GLU A 1160 -23.28 53.76 -4.35
CA GLU A 1160 -22.99 52.52 -5.05
C GLU A 1160 -24.18 51.56 -4.95
N MET A 1161 -24.52 50.93 -6.06
CA MET A 1161 -25.69 50.06 -6.18
C MET A 1161 -25.31 48.73 -6.80
N PHE A 1162 -25.92 47.66 -6.29
CA PHE A 1162 -25.78 46.30 -6.82
C PHE A 1162 -27.17 45.77 -7.18
N LEU A 1163 -27.34 45.37 -8.44
CA LEU A 1163 -28.60 44.93 -9.02
C LEU A 1163 -28.44 43.55 -9.68
N ASP A 1164 -29.28 42.61 -9.29
CA ASP A 1164 -29.45 41.30 -9.94
C ASP A 1164 -30.89 41.21 -10.47
N VAL A 1165 -31.02 41.07 -11.79
CA VAL A 1165 -32.29 41.01 -12.52
C VAL A 1165 -32.81 39.57 -12.68
N GLY A 1166 -32.25 38.60 -11.97
CA GLY A 1166 -32.67 37.20 -11.95
C GLY A 1166 -32.07 36.34 -13.07
N ASP A 1167 -31.45 36.95 -14.08
CA ASP A 1167 -30.77 36.24 -15.17
C ASP A 1167 -29.37 35.73 -14.79
N GLY A 1168 -28.83 36.16 -13.65
CA GLY A 1168 -27.49 35.78 -13.17
C GLY A 1168 -26.40 36.79 -13.51
N SER A 1169 -26.76 37.90 -14.13
CA SER A 1169 -25.91 39.07 -14.25
C SER A 1169 -25.83 39.82 -12.93
N SER A 1170 -24.62 40.17 -12.50
CA SER A 1170 -24.38 41.14 -11.43
C SER A 1170 -24.10 42.49 -12.06
N MET A 1171 -24.99 43.46 -11.87
CA MET A 1171 -24.82 44.83 -12.33
C MET A 1171 -24.41 45.72 -11.16
N GLN A 1172 -23.41 46.57 -11.39
CA GLN A 1172 -22.90 47.53 -10.41
C GLN A 1172 -23.03 48.92 -11.00
N PHE A 1173 -23.47 49.87 -10.18
CA PHE A 1173 -23.48 51.29 -10.51
C PHE A 1173 -22.82 52.05 -9.37
N ALA A 1174 -22.02 53.07 -9.64
CA ALA A 1174 -21.53 53.99 -8.63
C ALA A 1174 -21.55 55.42 -9.16
N VAL A 1175 -21.95 56.37 -8.32
CA VAL A 1175 -22.10 57.77 -8.71
C VAL A 1175 -21.45 58.68 -7.67
N THR A 1176 -20.60 59.59 -8.12
CA THR A 1176 -19.94 60.61 -7.27
C THR A 1176 -20.84 61.84 -7.08
N PRO A 1177 -20.61 62.67 -6.04
CA PRO A 1177 -21.29 63.95 -5.89
C PRO A 1177 -21.06 64.92 -7.06
N ALA A 1178 -19.96 64.78 -7.81
CA ALA A 1178 -19.72 65.52 -9.05
C ALA A 1178 -20.50 64.98 -10.26
N GLY A 1179 -21.18 63.84 -10.14
CA GLY A 1179 -22.03 63.26 -11.19
C GLY A 1179 -21.33 62.29 -12.13
N GLY A 1180 -20.09 61.87 -11.82
CA GLY A 1180 -19.40 60.84 -12.59
C GLY A 1180 -20.05 59.48 -12.34
N VAL A 1181 -20.39 58.77 -13.41
CA VAL A 1181 -21.04 57.46 -13.37
C VAL A 1181 -20.03 56.36 -13.66
N TRP A 1182 -20.06 55.32 -12.85
CA TRP A 1182 -19.41 54.03 -13.10
C TRP A 1182 -20.50 53.00 -13.26
N ASP A 1183 -20.56 52.30 -14.38
CA ASP A 1183 -21.44 51.15 -14.56
C ASP A 1183 -20.67 49.92 -15.07
N ALA A 1184 -21.07 48.75 -14.57
CA ALA A 1184 -20.41 47.51 -14.95
C ALA A 1184 -21.39 46.33 -14.88
N LYS A 1185 -21.35 45.47 -15.90
CA LYS A 1185 -22.08 44.19 -15.91
C LYS A 1185 -21.10 43.04 -15.81
N ASN A 1186 -21.24 42.20 -14.79
CA ASN A 1186 -20.32 41.09 -14.50
C ASN A 1186 -18.84 41.51 -14.40
N GLY A 1187 -18.59 42.76 -13.96
CA GLY A 1187 -17.26 43.35 -13.89
C GLY A 1187 -16.74 43.96 -15.19
N ASN A 1188 -17.48 43.86 -16.30
CA ASN A 1188 -17.15 44.54 -17.56
C ASN A 1188 -17.61 46.00 -17.52
N VAL A 1189 -16.64 46.92 -17.44
CA VAL A 1189 -16.83 48.38 -17.39
C VAL A 1189 -17.08 49.01 -18.77
N ALA A 1190 -16.91 48.26 -19.86
CA ALA A 1190 -17.26 48.77 -21.20
C ALA A 1190 -18.79 48.76 -21.42
N TRP A 1191 -19.52 48.00 -20.61
CA TRP A 1191 -20.98 47.97 -20.66
C TRP A 1191 -21.54 49.24 -20.03
N ASN A 1192 -22.36 49.96 -20.79
CA ASN A 1192 -23.04 51.17 -20.35
C ASN A 1192 -24.55 50.94 -20.30
N ALA A 1193 -25.18 51.18 -19.16
CA ALA A 1193 -26.63 51.06 -18.99
C ALA A 1193 -27.39 52.33 -19.42
N GLY A 1194 -26.68 53.42 -19.76
CA GLY A 1194 -27.32 54.70 -20.09
C GLY A 1194 -27.99 55.35 -18.87
N VAL A 1195 -27.37 55.22 -17.69
CA VAL A 1195 -27.86 55.84 -16.45
C VAL A 1195 -27.83 57.36 -16.58
N SER A 1196 -28.90 58.03 -16.16
CA SER A 1196 -28.94 59.48 -16.00
C SER A 1196 -28.90 59.84 -14.52
N VAL A 1197 -28.07 60.82 -14.16
CA VAL A 1197 -27.88 61.26 -12.77
C VAL A 1197 -28.00 62.77 -12.66
N ARG A 1198 -28.57 63.26 -11.55
CA ARG A 1198 -28.64 64.69 -11.19
C ARG A 1198 -28.23 64.85 -9.73
N PRO A 1199 -26.93 65.00 -9.44
CA PRO A 1199 -26.48 65.35 -8.10
C PRO A 1199 -26.79 66.82 -7.80
N SER A 1200 -27.17 67.12 -6.56
CA SER A 1200 -27.39 68.49 -6.08
C SER A 1200 -26.95 68.64 -4.63
N ILE A 1201 -26.73 69.87 -4.18
CA ILE A 1201 -26.38 70.18 -2.78
C ILE A 1201 -27.47 71.08 -2.22
N ASN A 1202 -28.09 70.64 -1.12
CA ASN A 1202 -29.18 71.32 -0.43
C ASN A 1202 -28.83 71.44 1.05
N GLY A 1203 -28.39 72.61 1.49
CA GLY A 1203 -28.00 72.85 2.89
C GLY A 1203 -26.80 71.99 3.31
N ASP A 1204 -26.98 71.19 4.35
CA ASP A 1204 -25.98 70.25 4.90
C ASP A 1204 -26.02 68.86 4.22
N GLN A 1205 -26.73 68.72 3.11
CA GLN A 1205 -26.93 67.45 2.42
C GLN A 1205 -26.57 67.55 0.94
N TRP A 1206 -26.09 66.44 0.38
CA TRP A 1206 -26.10 66.24 -1.07
C TRP A 1206 -27.14 65.19 -1.43
N GLN A 1207 -27.78 65.40 -2.58
CA GLN A 1207 -28.80 64.52 -3.10
C GLN A 1207 -28.35 63.93 -4.42
N LEU A 1208 -28.85 62.74 -4.73
CA LEU A 1208 -28.67 62.09 -6.01
C LEU A 1208 -30.02 61.58 -6.51
N ASP A 1209 -30.53 62.18 -7.59
CA ASP A 1209 -31.60 61.60 -8.40
C ASP A 1209 -30.97 60.77 -9.53
N MET A 1210 -31.29 59.49 -9.58
CA MET A 1210 -30.74 58.51 -10.51
C MET A 1210 -31.86 57.77 -11.25
N THR A 1211 -31.70 57.67 -12.57
CA THR A 1211 -32.59 56.95 -13.48
C THR A 1211 -31.84 55.83 -14.18
N ILE A 1212 -32.30 54.60 -14.01
CA ILE A 1212 -31.72 53.40 -14.64
C ILE A 1212 -32.73 52.86 -15.67
N PRO A 1213 -32.48 53.00 -16.98
CA PRO A 1213 -33.44 52.57 -18.00
C PRO A 1213 -33.41 51.05 -18.21
N TYR A 1214 -34.59 50.42 -18.30
CA TYR A 1214 -34.72 48.97 -18.54
C TYR A 1214 -34.10 48.53 -19.86
N LYS A 1215 -34.13 49.38 -20.88
CA LYS A 1215 -33.44 49.15 -22.16
C LYS A 1215 -31.94 48.92 -21.96
N GLY A 1216 -31.31 49.69 -21.07
CA GLY A 1216 -29.90 49.52 -20.73
C GLY A 1216 -29.60 48.23 -19.96
N LEU A 1217 -30.57 47.77 -19.16
CA LEU A 1217 -30.49 46.48 -18.46
C LEU A 1217 -30.69 45.28 -19.41
N GLY A 1218 -31.15 45.52 -20.64
CA GLY A 1218 -31.39 44.49 -21.66
C GLY A 1218 -32.71 43.74 -21.52
N ARG A 1219 -33.55 44.08 -20.53
CA ARG A 1219 -34.88 43.50 -20.33
C ARG A 1219 -35.79 44.40 -19.50
N MET A 1220 -37.09 44.28 -19.74
CA MET A 1220 -38.13 44.90 -18.90
C MET A 1220 -38.64 43.89 -17.87
N PRO A 1221 -38.95 44.32 -16.64
CA PRO A 1221 -39.54 43.44 -15.63
C PRO A 1221 -41.00 43.12 -15.98
N VAL A 1222 -41.40 41.86 -15.78
CA VAL A 1222 -42.81 41.43 -15.88
C VAL A 1222 -43.48 41.44 -14.50
N LYS A 1223 -44.82 41.47 -14.49
CA LYS A 1223 -45.60 41.43 -13.25
C LYS A 1223 -45.29 40.16 -12.45
N GLY A 1224 -45.02 40.31 -11.16
CA GLY A 1224 -44.63 39.24 -10.24
C GLY A 1224 -43.14 38.88 -10.29
N GLU A 1225 -42.35 39.49 -11.18
CA GLU A 1225 -40.91 39.24 -11.26
C GLU A 1225 -40.20 39.70 -9.98
N ARG A 1226 -39.09 39.02 -9.66
CA ARG A 1226 -38.32 39.25 -8.43
C ARG A 1226 -36.87 39.57 -8.77
N TRP A 1227 -36.44 40.79 -8.45
CA TRP A 1227 -35.04 41.22 -8.59
C TRP A 1227 -34.41 41.39 -7.21
N LYS A 1228 -33.08 41.46 -7.13
CA LYS A 1228 -32.37 41.82 -5.91
C LYS A 1228 -31.68 43.16 -6.05
N LEU A 1229 -31.87 44.04 -5.07
CA LEU A 1229 -31.26 45.36 -5.04
C LEU A 1229 -30.59 45.66 -3.70
N MET A 1230 -29.43 46.29 -3.78
CA MET A 1230 -28.75 46.92 -2.65
C MET A 1230 -28.25 48.30 -3.05
N ILE A 1231 -28.38 49.26 -2.13
CA ILE A 1231 -27.90 50.64 -2.30
C ILE A 1231 -26.97 50.94 -1.12
N ILE A 1232 -25.78 51.47 -1.38
CA ILE A 1232 -24.73 51.74 -0.40
C ILE A 1232 -24.27 53.19 -0.59
N ARG A 1233 -24.12 53.92 0.51
CA ARG A 1233 -23.33 55.14 0.57
C ARG A 1233 -21.93 54.79 1.09
N ASN A 1234 -20.94 54.94 0.22
CA ASN A 1234 -19.54 54.93 0.61
C ASN A 1234 -19.18 56.30 1.17
N ALA A 1235 -18.67 56.33 2.39
CA ALA A 1235 -18.20 57.54 3.06
C ALA A 1235 -16.67 57.62 2.98
N ASP A 1236 -16.14 58.80 2.74
CA ASP A 1236 -14.71 59.07 2.86
C ASP A 1236 -14.31 59.31 4.33
N LYS A 1237 -13.02 59.55 4.59
CA LYS A 1237 -12.53 59.85 5.96
C LYS A 1237 -12.91 61.26 6.44
N LEU A 1238 -13.35 62.15 5.54
CA LEU A 1238 -13.59 63.58 5.81
C LEU A 1238 -15.06 63.87 6.15
N SER A 1239 -15.99 63.01 5.71
CA SER A 1239 -17.44 63.10 5.89
C SER A 1239 -17.90 62.97 7.35
N GLY A 1240 -17.06 62.44 8.25
CA GLY A 1240 -17.41 62.21 9.65
C GLY A 1240 -18.42 61.07 9.88
N PHE A 1241 -18.86 60.38 8.82
CA PHE A 1241 -19.82 59.27 8.88
C PHE A 1241 -19.20 57.93 8.48
N LYS A 1242 -19.86 56.83 8.89
CA LYS A 1242 -19.51 55.48 8.44
C LYS A 1242 -20.38 55.09 7.24
N SER A 1243 -19.81 54.37 6.28
CA SER A 1243 -20.55 53.85 5.13
C SER A 1243 -21.81 53.08 5.57
N CYS A 1244 -22.93 53.31 4.89
CA CYS A 1244 -24.26 52.79 5.24
C CYS A 1244 -25.04 52.39 3.99
N GLY A 1245 -26.16 51.68 4.12
CA GLY A 1245 -26.90 51.22 2.93
C GLY A 1245 -28.26 50.61 3.23
N TRP A 1246 -29.04 50.35 2.19
CA TRP A 1246 -30.34 49.70 2.24
C TRP A 1246 -30.33 48.38 1.44
N PRO A 1247 -30.85 47.27 2.00
CA PRO A 1247 -31.34 47.13 3.39
C PRO A 1247 -30.20 47.16 4.42
N ILE A 1248 -28.96 46.96 3.96
CA ILE A 1248 -27.73 47.00 4.76
C ILE A 1248 -26.54 47.37 3.88
N ASN A 1249 -25.48 47.94 4.46
CA ASN A 1249 -24.19 48.09 3.78
C ASN A 1249 -23.42 46.76 3.71
N ALA A 1250 -23.60 46.00 2.63
CA ALA A 1250 -22.89 44.75 2.39
C ALA A 1250 -22.46 44.59 0.91
N HIS A 1251 -21.31 45.18 0.54
CA HIS A 1251 -20.81 45.14 -0.84
C HIS A 1251 -20.84 43.75 -1.48
N ARG A 1252 -21.49 43.66 -2.66
CA ARG A 1252 -21.62 42.45 -3.50
C ARG A 1252 -22.23 41.23 -2.80
N ASP A 1253 -22.95 41.42 -1.70
CA ASP A 1253 -23.65 40.37 -0.97
C ASP A 1253 -25.14 40.35 -1.32
N TYR A 1254 -25.48 39.71 -2.44
CA TYR A 1254 -26.87 39.57 -2.89
C TYR A 1254 -27.73 38.70 -1.95
N SER A 1255 -27.14 37.94 -1.02
CA SER A 1255 -27.93 37.26 0.01
C SER A 1255 -28.55 38.25 1.01
N SER A 1256 -27.83 39.35 1.28
CA SER A 1256 -28.26 40.45 2.15
C SER A 1256 -29.08 41.53 1.42
N ALA A 1257 -29.26 41.43 0.09
CA ALA A 1257 -30.01 42.40 -0.71
C ALA A 1257 -31.53 42.28 -0.50
N ALA A 1258 -32.26 43.38 -0.73
CA ALA A 1258 -33.71 43.36 -0.73
C ALA A 1258 -34.24 42.70 -2.00
N THR A 1259 -35.27 41.87 -1.88
CA THR A 1259 -36.00 41.32 -3.02
C THR A 1259 -37.07 42.31 -3.48
N LEU A 1260 -36.86 42.93 -4.64
CA LEU A 1260 -37.84 43.77 -5.30
C LEU A 1260 -38.89 42.90 -5.98
N VAL A 1261 -40.17 43.14 -5.70
CA VAL A 1261 -41.29 42.47 -6.38
C VAL A 1261 -42.00 43.49 -7.26
N PHE A 1262 -42.01 43.23 -8.57
CA PHE A 1262 -42.63 44.11 -9.57
C PHE A 1262 -44.14 43.86 -9.62
N LYS A 1263 -44.93 44.74 -9.00
CA LYS A 1263 -46.40 44.61 -8.94
C LYS A 1263 -47.11 45.16 -10.17
#